data_AF-A0A815B4P2-F1
#
_entry.id   AF-A0A815B4P2-F1
#
_cell.length_a   1.000
_cell.length_b   1.000
_cell.length_c   1.000
_cell.angle_alpha   90.00
_cell.angle_beta   90.00
_cell.angle_gamma   90.00
#
_symmetry.space_group_name_H-M   'P 1'
#
loop_
_entity.id
_entity.type
_entity.pdbx_description
1 polymer ?
#
loop_
_entity_poly.entity_id
_entity_poly.type
_entity_poly.pdbx_seq_one_letter_code
_entity_poly.pdbx_strand_id
1 'polypeptide(L)'
;QAKNVFENACSPGGFNAAFENCNAIPEFIEYLRNLFVDSASTTDNVILHRYRTLLKLEMEFLKNWLPDNSEQYPEVLALLSKPENDLWQYSAKILSFIDQEVELFSTVLSKNGQLEDLDKFKLLDECLHNINDDTYKIERLLVNRIHMQLMLRANEQGTPEKILTDNYIQFEENVRQLQDEQSNHNSISISLIAWIKYYIELYAVALKNQCSEKIMGTIDQFLTRDELHLSLTLKLFVIKQICELSSVKFDTFCEIFYNRNVVWPRTILEKPQDQRNLILPTPLFVCEDEFKRISDILSYSNDIEHLRQLITNCTTNQTSSYCFLVWFIHYYSRFYMTNATSADEKWIRLFTHELNQHICKCFDVIGSKLLISLCKNFSHTSYFRLQPNMDIKEVHQRLVVLNIAVYLLSCKSLNYITYVGSLLFDDNRQMPNNYTERLQSSICLPGLLSSDIAITKMLYVRNQVKERLDRNEIYPDAKFVYKCSDACPYMFHFEGCGRPYELNKCPMCKTDIGATEYNKPIIRIPPQLQMPIEVGFQFIADYVKKYDEKDRLGYHNITDAEESNVGEKSEHLNRSISFRFMHMLTHATLLILHELELLTNSTLPSRDYFRNHFEKDYVLIGQQCGDIENCHVWLFRLINHMLDETFLLKGILNKNQKVIELEKLIEERLIFAHINSVPTEINEYKRSFAEYTQKQSESSRLEYFVDELFENEPKYPLLKFFNLTNIYATNPIEKFRTKLQAIPYSEKLYPITTFLMNRLETYENIQYLYPIVTFTNYLIHKFNHRLKRNDAAVQTIEYYLTNGPDCETTSKLYKSFLDAWYELNLKEVRYDCQTAKLEHVQEKENFAKNTMIAVVLLNASKDATSILLAACLITIGKLQNEVVNYFHNTLSTDLSGRRRQEHIVPVQSIRREHLFEINADEISQQLVTDSFMINYEYGKSRDIIYDYDEIELVLRNKISNLPMIDTEKLQYLNYQFELYGENSSLITDVRTRLKQEPLEPTERKKLIGLIQGMDNDDIVNFLGSLDYVFTYLRDIDMDLNIEMPTIQTFVEKNIRWQSCLSDYVRRKTPFSTIYLKSIIDLYELLEEYVFDQVLRNFVKKAWCEESFPVVERTQIVERFISMTFGKQEIAASLRNIDSWIGILKRVMIRVLSNVNVDTEVPLQYYLERKDLWTGNVTDADINTFDLDDTILLYHTFVILRGLEKKRKPSPTDIDVEQEQNNQKKELKSVETSTAKVTPWMTSKGKNPSTQVKVIQISGAKAKKRIA
;
A
#
# COMPACT_ATOMS: atom_id res chain seq x y z
N GLN A 1 13.88 -3.67 -46.80
CA GLN A 1 12.98 -2.79 -46.04
C GLN A 1 13.32 -2.80 -44.55
N ALA A 2 13.30 -3.95 -43.86
CA ALA A 2 13.70 -4.10 -42.45
C ALA A 2 15.06 -3.45 -42.09
N LYS A 3 16.11 -3.64 -42.91
CA LYS A 3 17.42 -2.97 -42.71
C LYS A 3 17.34 -1.43 -42.77
N ASN A 4 16.55 -0.86 -43.68
CA ASN A 4 16.36 0.59 -43.76
C ASN A 4 15.56 1.13 -42.56
N VAL A 5 14.56 0.37 -42.08
CA VAL A 5 13.82 0.69 -40.84
C VAL A 5 14.75 0.68 -39.63
N PHE A 6 15.66 -0.31 -39.54
CA PHE A 6 16.69 -0.37 -38.50
C PHE A 6 17.63 0.85 -38.54
N GLU A 7 18.17 1.18 -39.71
CA GLU A 7 19.08 2.32 -39.89
C GLU A 7 18.39 3.67 -39.59
N ASN A 8 17.10 3.80 -39.91
CA ASN A 8 16.29 4.98 -39.58
C ASN A 8 15.94 5.06 -38.09
N ALA A 9 15.55 3.94 -37.47
CA ALA A 9 15.20 3.86 -36.04
C ALA A 9 16.42 4.07 -35.13
N CYS A 10 17.63 3.77 -35.60
CA CYS A 10 18.89 4.00 -34.87
C CYS A 10 19.55 5.36 -35.17
N SER A 11 18.85 6.29 -35.83
CA SER A 11 19.39 7.62 -36.13
C SER A 11 19.56 8.50 -34.86
N PRO A 12 20.46 9.52 -34.87
CA PRO A 12 20.73 10.34 -33.69
C PRO A 12 19.53 11.25 -33.38
N GLY A 13 18.70 10.86 -32.41
CA GLY A 13 17.47 11.59 -32.06
C GLY A 13 16.46 10.78 -31.24
N GLY A 14 16.58 9.45 -31.22
CA GLY A 14 15.70 8.55 -30.46
C GLY A 14 15.17 7.41 -31.34
N PHE A 15 14.72 6.33 -30.71
CA PHE A 15 14.12 5.19 -31.42
C PHE A 15 12.72 5.58 -31.90
N ASN A 16 12.56 5.81 -33.21
CA ASN A 16 11.26 6.10 -33.81
C ASN A 16 11.06 5.17 -35.02
N ALA A 17 10.42 4.03 -34.79
CA ALA A 17 10.10 3.06 -35.83
C ALA A 17 8.65 3.28 -36.30
N ALA A 18 8.48 3.81 -37.51
CA ALA A 18 7.20 3.91 -38.17
C ALA A 18 7.07 2.77 -39.20
N PHE A 19 6.00 2.00 -39.12
CA PHE A 19 5.73 0.87 -40.01
C PHE A 19 4.54 1.20 -40.92
N GLU A 20 4.71 1.01 -42.23
CA GLU A 20 3.67 1.33 -43.23
C GLU A 20 2.53 0.30 -43.27
N ASN A 21 2.79 -0.94 -42.83
CA ASN A 21 1.81 -2.01 -42.77
C ASN A 21 2.14 -2.99 -41.64
N CYS A 22 1.15 -3.78 -41.21
CA CYS A 22 1.27 -4.72 -40.10
C CYS A 22 2.37 -5.77 -40.35
N ASN A 23 2.49 -6.29 -41.58
CA ASN A 23 3.46 -7.33 -41.95
C ASN A 23 4.92 -6.89 -41.88
N ALA A 24 5.21 -5.59 -41.97
CA ALA A 24 6.56 -5.06 -41.84
C ALA A 24 7.12 -5.19 -40.40
N ILE A 25 6.25 -5.30 -39.39
CA ILE A 25 6.63 -5.47 -37.98
C ILE A 25 7.27 -6.85 -37.74
N PRO A 26 6.62 -8.00 -38.02
CA PRO A 26 7.23 -9.31 -37.83
C PRO A 26 8.47 -9.51 -38.72
N GLU A 27 8.49 -8.96 -39.95
CA GLU A 27 9.69 -8.99 -40.80
C GLU A 27 10.89 -8.28 -40.14
N PHE A 28 10.65 -7.17 -39.44
CA PHE A 28 11.69 -6.45 -38.71
C PHE A 28 12.17 -7.22 -37.48
N ILE A 29 11.26 -7.84 -36.74
CA ILE A 29 11.61 -8.67 -35.57
C ILE A 29 12.41 -9.90 -35.99
N GLU A 30 12.04 -10.53 -37.10
CA GLU A 30 12.77 -11.67 -37.66
C GLU A 30 14.17 -11.25 -38.16
N TYR A 31 14.29 -10.04 -38.74
CA TYR A 31 15.60 -9.47 -39.07
C TYR A 31 16.48 -9.30 -37.81
N LEU A 32 15.94 -8.75 -36.71
CA LEU A 32 16.66 -8.62 -35.45
C LEU A 32 17.06 -9.99 -34.88
N ARG A 33 16.14 -10.96 -34.92
CA ARG A 33 16.38 -12.34 -34.45
C ARG A 33 17.58 -12.94 -35.16
N ASN A 34 17.62 -12.87 -36.49
CA ASN A 34 18.73 -13.38 -37.29
C ASN A 34 20.06 -12.66 -36.99
N LEU A 35 20.02 -11.35 -36.74
CA LEU A 35 21.20 -10.56 -36.40
C LEU A 35 21.81 -10.96 -35.04
N PHE A 36 20.98 -11.37 -34.07
CA PHE A 36 21.44 -11.83 -32.76
C PHE A 36 21.94 -13.28 -32.74
N VAL A 37 21.48 -14.13 -33.66
CA VAL A 37 21.88 -15.56 -33.77
C VAL A 37 23.33 -15.72 -34.25
N ASP A 38 23.84 -14.80 -35.07
CA ASP A 38 25.23 -14.84 -35.58
C ASP A 38 26.32 -14.55 -34.53
N SER A 39 25.94 -14.21 -33.29
CA SER A 39 26.87 -13.99 -32.16
C SER A 39 27.04 -15.26 -31.31
N ALA A 40 27.92 -16.16 -31.74
CA ALA A 40 28.16 -17.47 -31.10
C ALA A 40 28.64 -17.39 -29.63
N SER A 41 28.21 -18.39 -28.83
CA SER A 41 28.58 -18.74 -27.44
C SER A 41 27.62 -18.33 -26.30
N THR A 42 26.30 -18.46 -26.45
CA THR A 42 25.35 -18.18 -25.35
C THR A 42 24.55 -19.41 -24.92
N THR A 43 24.43 -19.60 -23.60
CA THR A 43 23.64 -20.64 -22.92
C THR A 43 22.14 -20.52 -23.20
N ASP A 44 21.39 -21.62 -23.12
CA ASP A 44 19.94 -21.69 -23.43
C ASP A 44 19.08 -20.62 -22.74
N ASN A 45 19.42 -20.25 -21.50
CA ASN A 45 18.73 -19.20 -20.74
C ASN A 45 18.82 -17.82 -21.40
N VAL A 46 19.95 -17.50 -22.05
CA VAL A 46 20.15 -16.23 -22.75
C VAL A 46 19.33 -16.20 -24.04
N ILE A 47 19.20 -17.33 -24.72
CA ILE A 47 18.38 -17.49 -25.93
C ILE A 47 16.91 -17.27 -25.59
N LEU A 48 16.41 -17.92 -24.54
CA LEU A 48 15.03 -17.75 -24.08
C LEU A 48 14.72 -16.31 -23.64
N HIS A 49 15.65 -15.65 -22.94
CA HIS A 49 15.49 -14.26 -22.55
C HIS A 49 15.42 -13.33 -23.77
N ARG A 50 16.32 -13.49 -24.74
CA ARG A 50 16.30 -12.72 -26.00
C ARG A 50 14.99 -12.91 -26.77
N TYR A 51 14.51 -14.15 -26.87
CA TYR A 51 13.24 -14.45 -27.52
C TYR A 51 12.08 -13.71 -26.86
N ARG A 52 11.98 -13.75 -25.52
CA ARG A 52 10.96 -12.99 -24.77
C ARG A 52 11.08 -11.48 -24.97
N THR A 53 12.29 -10.94 -24.99
CA THR A 53 12.51 -9.50 -25.24
C THR A 53 12.04 -9.09 -26.64
N LEU A 54 12.36 -9.88 -27.67
CA LEU A 54 11.92 -9.60 -29.04
C LEU A 54 10.40 -9.69 -29.17
N LEU A 55 9.77 -10.66 -28.52
CA LEU A 55 8.32 -10.84 -28.53
C LEU A 55 7.60 -9.65 -27.87
N LYS A 56 8.12 -9.15 -26.74
CA LYS A 56 7.61 -7.94 -26.10
C LYS A 56 7.80 -6.70 -26.97
N LEU A 57 8.95 -6.57 -27.62
CA LEU A 57 9.21 -5.48 -28.55
C LEU A 57 8.24 -5.48 -29.75
N GLU A 58 7.97 -6.66 -30.31
CA GLU A 58 6.97 -6.85 -31.36
C GLU A 58 5.58 -6.39 -30.90
N MET A 59 5.20 -6.77 -29.67
CA MET A 59 3.95 -6.35 -29.06
C MET A 59 3.86 -4.83 -28.87
N GLU A 60 4.93 -4.18 -28.42
CA GLU A 60 4.97 -2.72 -28.29
C GLU A 60 4.83 -2.01 -29.64
N PHE A 61 5.40 -2.54 -30.73
CA PHE A 61 5.16 -1.98 -32.06
C PHE A 61 3.71 -2.13 -32.49
N LEU A 62 3.09 -3.29 -32.26
CA LEU A 62 1.68 -3.51 -32.57
C LEU A 62 0.76 -2.59 -31.75
N LYS A 63 1.01 -2.43 -30.45
CA LYS A 63 0.26 -1.53 -29.56
C LYS A 63 0.31 -0.06 -30.01
N ASN A 64 1.45 0.38 -30.54
CA ASN A 64 1.63 1.74 -31.04
C ASN A 64 1.08 1.93 -32.46
N TRP A 65 1.13 0.89 -33.31
CA TRP A 65 0.70 0.96 -34.70
C TRP A 65 -0.82 0.86 -34.88
N LEU A 66 -1.49 0.01 -34.08
CA LEU A 66 -2.92 -0.28 -34.23
C LEU A 66 -3.84 0.94 -34.00
N PRO A 67 -3.61 1.84 -33.01
CA PRO A 67 -4.46 3.02 -32.82
C PRO A 67 -4.53 3.95 -34.03
N ASP A 68 -3.45 4.05 -34.81
CA ASP A 68 -3.40 4.85 -36.03
C ASP A 68 -4.01 4.12 -37.25
N ASN A 69 -4.30 2.82 -37.13
CA ASN A 69 -4.78 1.94 -38.20
C ASN A 69 -5.93 1.03 -37.71
N SER A 70 -6.90 1.60 -36.98
CA SER A 70 -7.90 0.80 -36.24
C SER A 70 -8.69 -0.17 -37.13
N GLU A 71 -9.00 0.20 -38.38
CA GLU A 71 -9.69 -0.64 -39.36
C GLU A 71 -8.91 -1.92 -39.75
N GLN A 72 -7.59 -1.97 -39.51
CA GLN A 72 -6.71 -3.09 -39.84
C GLN A 72 -6.48 -4.07 -38.68
N TYR A 73 -7.31 -4.01 -37.62
CA TYR A 73 -7.25 -4.98 -36.53
C TYR A 73 -7.31 -6.47 -36.95
N PRO A 74 -7.97 -6.89 -38.05
CA PRO A 74 -7.95 -8.29 -38.49
C PRO A 74 -6.54 -8.83 -38.76
N GLU A 75 -5.64 -7.99 -39.27
CA GLU A 75 -4.25 -8.37 -39.53
C GLU A 75 -3.52 -8.68 -38.22
N VAL A 76 -3.78 -7.90 -37.17
CA VAL A 76 -3.21 -8.11 -35.84
C VAL A 76 -3.76 -9.39 -35.21
N LEU A 77 -5.07 -9.65 -35.31
CA LEU A 77 -5.67 -10.90 -34.83
C LEU A 77 -5.08 -12.13 -35.54
N ALA A 78 -4.83 -12.04 -36.84
CA ALA A 78 -4.17 -13.09 -37.61
C ALA A 78 -2.70 -13.32 -37.21
N LEU A 79 -2.01 -12.29 -36.70
CA LEU A 79 -0.68 -12.48 -36.09
C LEU A 79 -0.75 -13.16 -34.72
N LEU A 80 -1.71 -12.77 -33.89
CA LEU A 80 -1.92 -13.37 -32.56
C LEU A 80 -2.33 -14.86 -32.64
N SER A 81 -2.99 -15.27 -33.73
CA SER A 81 -3.40 -16.66 -33.93
C SER A 81 -2.23 -17.60 -34.26
N LYS A 82 -1.12 -17.09 -34.82
CA LYS A 82 0.02 -17.92 -35.24
C LYS A 82 0.59 -18.74 -34.07
N PRO A 83 0.84 -20.05 -34.25
CA PRO A 83 1.37 -20.91 -33.19
C PRO A 83 2.84 -20.63 -32.87
N GLU A 84 3.59 -20.08 -33.83
CA GLU A 84 5.03 -19.82 -33.72
C GLU A 84 5.37 -18.58 -32.88
N ASN A 85 4.38 -17.70 -32.66
CA ASN A 85 4.56 -16.43 -31.98
C ASN A 85 3.61 -16.37 -30.76
N ASP A 86 4.16 -16.50 -29.56
CA ASP A 86 3.43 -16.41 -28.27
C ASP A 86 2.95 -14.97 -27.93
N LEU A 87 2.69 -14.14 -28.96
CA LEU A 87 2.31 -12.73 -28.86
C LEU A 87 1.03 -12.53 -28.02
N TRP A 88 0.11 -13.49 -28.07
CA TRP A 88 -1.12 -13.48 -27.29
C TRP A 88 -0.89 -13.30 -25.79
N GLN A 89 0.28 -13.67 -25.26
CA GLN A 89 0.62 -13.55 -23.83
C GLN A 89 0.63 -12.10 -23.34
N TYR A 90 0.90 -11.14 -24.23
CA TYR A 90 1.03 -9.71 -23.92
C TYR A 90 0.01 -8.85 -24.69
N SER A 91 -1.04 -9.47 -25.25
CA SER A 91 -1.99 -8.79 -26.14
C SER A 91 -3.20 -8.19 -25.41
N ALA A 92 -3.19 -8.09 -24.08
CA ALA A 92 -4.34 -7.62 -23.29
C ALA A 92 -4.86 -6.25 -23.74
N LYS A 93 -3.95 -5.26 -23.84
CA LYS A 93 -4.25 -3.92 -24.33
C LYS A 93 -4.71 -3.87 -25.79
N ILE A 94 -4.16 -4.72 -26.66
CA ILE A 94 -4.62 -4.83 -28.05
C ILE A 94 -6.06 -5.35 -28.08
N LEU A 95 -6.36 -6.42 -27.33
CA LEU A 95 -7.71 -6.97 -27.27
C LEU A 95 -8.69 -6.02 -26.58
N SER A 96 -8.26 -5.21 -25.59
CA SER A 96 -9.05 -4.07 -25.06
C SER A 96 -9.44 -3.11 -26.18
N PHE A 97 -8.45 -2.70 -26.97
CA PHE A 97 -8.66 -1.71 -28.02
C PHE A 97 -9.61 -2.24 -29.08
N ILE A 98 -9.41 -3.49 -29.53
CA ILE A 98 -10.30 -4.12 -30.52
C ILE A 98 -11.73 -4.25 -29.98
N ASP A 99 -11.89 -4.65 -28.72
CA ASP A 99 -13.20 -4.74 -28.06
C ASP A 99 -13.89 -3.36 -27.96
N GLN A 100 -13.14 -2.27 -27.75
CA GLN A 100 -13.66 -0.90 -27.74
C GLN A 100 -14.09 -0.43 -29.13
N GLU A 101 -13.31 -0.71 -30.17
CA GLU A 101 -13.63 -0.33 -31.56
C GLU A 101 -14.84 -1.11 -32.10
N VAL A 102 -14.93 -2.40 -31.77
CA VAL A 102 -16.03 -3.27 -32.19
C VAL A 102 -17.26 -3.12 -31.27
N GLU A 103 -17.06 -2.61 -30.04
CA GLU A 103 -18.05 -2.47 -28.96
C GLU A 103 -18.71 -3.83 -28.57
N LEU A 104 -17.94 -4.91 -28.62
CA LEU A 104 -18.45 -6.28 -28.40
C LEU A 104 -18.91 -6.46 -26.95
N PHE A 105 -18.06 -6.15 -25.97
CA PHE A 105 -18.40 -6.25 -24.55
C PHE A 105 -19.62 -5.37 -24.16
N SER A 106 -19.67 -4.12 -24.61
CA SER A 106 -20.81 -3.23 -24.31
C SER A 106 -22.12 -3.77 -24.88
N THR A 107 -22.08 -4.42 -26.05
CA THR A 107 -23.25 -5.09 -26.63
C THR A 107 -23.65 -6.31 -25.81
N VAL A 108 -22.70 -7.18 -25.46
CA VAL A 108 -22.93 -8.35 -24.59
C VAL A 108 -23.56 -7.95 -23.25
N LEU A 109 -23.05 -6.88 -22.62
CA LEU A 109 -23.55 -6.37 -21.35
C LEU A 109 -24.98 -5.81 -21.44
N SER A 110 -25.27 -5.01 -22.46
CA SER A 110 -26.57 -4.33 -22.60
C SER A 110 -27.68 -5.22 -23.18
N LYS A 111 -27.31 -6.24 -23.95
CA LYS A 111 -28.21 -7.17 -24.66
C LYS A 111 -28.17 -8.59 -24.11
N ASN A 112 -27.57 -8.79 -22.94
CA ASN A 112 -27.48 -10.11 -22.30
C ASN A 112 -26.94 -11.21 -23.24
N GLY A 113 -25.87 -10.90 -23.98
CA GLY A 113 -25.21 -11.83 -24.91
C GLY A 113 -25.81 -11.91 -26.32
N GLN A 114 -26.96 -11.29 -26.58
CA GLN A 114 -27.59 -11.29 -27.92
C GLN A 114 -26.97 -10.24 -28.85
N LEU A 115 -26.58 -10.65 -30.06
CA LEU A 115 -26.09 -9.76 -31.13
C LEU A 115 -27.16 -9.62 -32.22
N GLU A 116 -27.80 -8.45 -32.31
CA GLU A 116 -28.87 -8.18 -33.28
C GLU A 116 -28.36 -7.56 -34.60
N ASP A 117 -27.25 -6.81 -34.56
CA ASP A 117 -26.68 -6.08 -35.71
C ASP A 117 -25.43 -6.80 -36.25
N LEU A 118 -25.65 -7.80 -37.10
CA LEU A 118 -24.57 -8.64 -37.64
C LEU A 118 -23.67 -7.91 -38.64
N ASP A 119 -24.14 -6.83 -39.25
CA ASP A 119 -23.33 -6.06 -40.21
C ASP A 119 -22.13 -5.39 -39.51
N LYS A 120 -22.29 -5.00 -38.24
CA LYS A 120 -21.23 -4.45 -37.40
C LYS A 120 -20.09 -5.45 -37.12
N PHE A 121 -20.42 -6.74 -37.01
CA PHE A 121 -19.46 -7.80 -36.65
C PHE A 121 -18.94 -8.57 -37.87
N LYS A 122 -19.39 -8.22 -39.08
CA LYS A 122 -19.03 -8.93 -40.31
C LYS A 122 -17.52 -9.02 -40.55
N LEU A 123 -16.78 -7.93 -40.31
CA LEU A 123 -15.32 -7.91 -40.49
C LEU A 123 -14.61 -8.85 -39.50
N LEU A 124 -15.12 -8.94 -38.26
CA LEU A 124 -14.60 -9.86 -37.25
C LEU A 124 -14.91 -11.31 -37.62
N ASP A 125 -16.12 -11.62 -38.07
CA ASP A 125 -16.49 -12.96 -38.53
C ASP A 125 -15.67 -13.42 -39.74
N GLU A 126 -15.49 -12.53 -40.74
CA GLU A 126 -14.63 -12.80 -41.90
C GLU A 126 -13.18 -13.07 -41.46
N CYS A 127 -12.66 -12.30 -40.50
CA CYS A 127 -11.33 -12.52 -39.93
C CYS A 127 -11.21 -13.89 -39.26
N LEU A 128 -12.13 -14.24 -38.37
CA LEU A 128 -12.10 -15.50 -37.62
C LEU A 128 -12.25 -16.70 -38.56
N HIS A 129 -13.09 -16.58 -39.60
CA HIS A 129 -13.21 -17.61 -40.63
C HIS A 129 -11.91 -17.80 -41.44
N ASN A 130 -11.23 -16.70 -41.77
CA ASN A 130 -9.96 -16.73 -42.51
C ASN A 130 -8.79 -17.28 -41.70
N ILE A 131 -8.77 -17.09 -40.37
CA ILE A 131 -7.72 -17.60 -39.49
C ILE A 131 -7.73 -19.14 -39.44
N ASN A 132 -8.93 -19.76 -39.46
CA ASN A 132 -9.13 -21.21 -39.49
C ASN A 132 -8.22 -21.99 -38.51
N ASP A 133 -8.27 -21.61 -37.24
CA ASP A 133 -7.49 -22.22 -36.14
C ASP A 133 -8.33 -23.27 -35.39
N ASP A 134 -7.94 -24.53 -35.48
CA ASP A 134 -8.61 -25.66 -34.81
C ASP A 134 -8.63 -25.54 -33.27
N THR A 135 -7.74 -24.73 -32.69
CA THR A 135 -7.67 -24.49 -31.23
C THR A 135 -8.59 -23.36 -30.76
N TYR A 136 -9.18 -22.61 -31.70
CA TYR A 136 -10.05 -21.45 -31.45
C TYR A 136 -9.36 -20.42 -30.54
N LYS A 137 -8.06 -20.16 -30.74
CA LYS A 137 -7.25 -19.33 -29.84
C LYS A 137 -7.86 -17.95 -29.64
N ILE A 138 -8.17 -17.25 -30.72
CA ILE A 138 -8.67 -15.87 -30.66
C ILE A 138 -10.05 -15.83 -30.01
N GLU A 139 -10.95 -16.74 -30.38
CA GLU A 139 -12.28 -16.87 -29.81
C GLU A 139 -12.20 -17.10 -28.30
N ARG A 140 -11.32 -18.00 -27.84
CA ARG A 140 -11.13 -18.29 -26.42
C ARG A 140 -10.55 -17.10 -25.65
N LEU A 141 -9.61 -16.36 -26.24
CA LEU A 141 -9.06 -15.15 -25.65
C LEU A 141 -10.15 -14.08 -25.48
N LEU A 142 -10.97 -13.84 -26.51
CA LEU A 142 -12.09 -12.89 -26.46
C LEU A 142 -13.18 -13.33 -25.48
N VAL A 143 -13.59 -14.61 -25.48
CA VAL A 143 -14.56 -15.16 -24.52
C VAL A 143 -14.07 -14.95 -23.08
N ASN A 144 -12.83 -15.33 -22.79
CA ASN A 144 -12.28 -15.14 -21.45
C ASN A 144 -12.27 -13.66 -21.08
N ARG A 145 -11.87 -12.77 -21.99
CA ARG A 145 -11.81 -11.34 -21.74
C ARG A 145 -13.16 -10.71 -21.41
N ILE A 146 -14.19 -11.00 -22.22
CA ILE A 146 -15.56 -10.53 -21.97
C ILE A 146 -16.07 -11.09 -20.65
N HIS A 147 -15.86 -12.39 -20.41
CA HIS A 147 -16.25 -13.04 -19.15
C HIS A 147 -15.62 -12.37 -17.92
N MET A 148 -14.33 -12.04 -17.96
CA MET A 148 -13.63 -11.33 -16.87
C MET A 148 -14.25 -9.97 -16.59
N GLN A 149 -14.53 -9.18 -17.63
CA GLN A 149 -15.13 -7.87 -17.49
C GLN A 149 -16.58 -7.93 -16.95
N LEU A 150 -17.36 -8.94 -17.35
CA LEU A 150 -18.69 -9.19 -16.79
C LEU A 150 -18.61 -9.52 -15.29
N MET A 151 -17.70 -10.41 -14.90
CA MET A 151 -17.51 -10.81 -13.51
C MET A 151 -17.05 -9.66 -12.60
N LEU A 152 -16.15 -8.79 -13.06
CA LEU A 152 -15.73 -7.60 -12.29
C LEU A 152 -16.90 -6.65 -12.00
N ARG A 153 -17.83 -6.51 -12.95
CA ARG A 153 -19.00 -5.63 -12.82
C ARG A 153 -20.20 -6.31 -12.16
N ALA A 154 -20.10 -7.57 -11.77
CA ALA A 154 -21.22 -8.31 -11.17
C ALA A 154 -21.76 -7.60 -9.91
N ASN A 155 -20.86 -7.07 -9.07
CA ASN A 155 -21.23 -6.33 -7.85
C ASN A 155 -21.97 -5.02 -8.15
N GLU A 156 -21.72 -4.40 -9.31
CA GLU A 156 -22.41 -3.17 -9.74
C GLU A 156 -23.84 -3.46 -10.23
N GLN A 157 -24.09 -4.68 -10.73
CA GLN A 157 -25.36 -5.10 -11.32
C GLN A 157 -26.41 -5.55 -10.28
N GLY A 158 -25.98 -5.89 -9.06
CA GLY A 158 -26.85 -6.29 -7.96
C GLY A 158 -26.37 -7.57 -7.27
N THR A 159 -27.22 -8.15 -6.42
CA THR A 159 -26.89 -9.45 -5.81
C THR A 159 -27.03 -10.57 -6.86
N PRO A 160 -26.22 -11.65 -6.78
CA PRO A 160 -26.27 -12.74 -7.74
C PRO A 160 -27.69 -13.28 -7.97
N GLU A 161 -28.50 -13.36 -6.91
CA GLU A 161 -29.87 -13.88 -6.94
C GLU A 161 -30.81 -13.04 -7.82
N LYS A 162 -30.68 -11.72 -7.74
CA LYS A 162 -31.46 -10.78 -8.55
C LYS A 162 -31.11 -10.92 -10.03
N ILE A 163 -29.81 -11.00 -10.34
CA ILE A 163 -29.33 -11.16 -11.72
C ILE A 163 -29.83 -12.48 -12.32
N LEU A 164 -29.78 -13.57 -11.54
CA LEU A 164 -30.28 -14.88 -11.96
C LEU A 164 -31.79 -14.83 -12.26
N THR A 165 -32.57 -14.18 -11.39
CA THR A 165 -34.02 -14.04 -11.56
C THR A 165 -34.39 -13.20 -12.77
N ASP A 166 -33.78 -12.01 -12.91
CA ASP A 166 -34.12 -11.05 -13.95
C ASP A 166 -33.77 -11.58 -15.36
N ASN A 167 -32.74 -12.43 -15.49
CA ASN A 167 -32.19 -12.86 -16.77
C ASN A 167 -32.42 -14.34 -17.14
N TYR A 168 -33.21 -15.10 -16.37
CA TYR A 168 -33.41 -16.54 -16.61
C TYR A 168 -34.00 -16.88 -17.98
N ILE A 169 -34.98 -16.11 -18.45
CA ILE A 169 -35.58 -16.34 -19.79
C ILE A 169 -34.52 -16.22 -20.87
N GLN A 170 -33.67 -15.20 -20.77
CA GLN A 170 -32.58 -14.98 -21.71
C GLN A 170 -31.54 -16.10 -21.65
N PHE A 171 -31.26 -16.63 -20.45
CA PHE A 171 -30.38 -17.78 -20.30
C PHE A 171 -30.91 -19.03 -21.03
N GLU A 172 -32.20 -19.34 -20.90
CA GLU A 172 -32.81 -20.47 -21.60
C GLU A 172 -32.76 -20.28 -23.13
N GLU A 173 -33.00 -19.06 -23.62
CA GLU A 173 -32.92 -18.73 -25.05
C GLU A 173 -31.48 -18.81 -25.59
N ASN A 174 -30.51 -18.22 -24.88
CA ASN A 174 -29.10 -18.21 -25.28
C ASN A 174 -28.52 -19.63 -25.37
N VAL A 175 -28.87 -20.52 -24.42
CA VAL A 175 -28.41 -21.92 -24.44
C VAL A 175 -28.99 -22.68 -25.65
N ARG A 176 -30.27 -22.45 -25.98
CA ARG A 176 -30.90 -23.06 -27.17
C ARG A 176 -30.27 -22.55 -28.45
N GLN A 177 -30.09 -21.23 -28.57
CA GLN A 177 -29.48 -20.62 -29.74
C GLN A 177 -28.05 -21.15 -29.97
N LEU A 178 -27.23 -21.24 -28.92
CA LEU A 178 -25.87 -21.78 -29.04
C LEU A 178 -25.84 -23.26 -29.49
N GLN A 179 -26.92 -24.02 -29.23
CA GLN A 179 -27.05 -25.42 -29.64
C GLN A 179 -27.67 -25.57 -31.04
N ASP A 180 -28.62 -24.70 -31.40
CA ASP A 180 -29.31 -24.69 -32.70
C ASP A 180 -28.47 -24.03 -33.80
N GLU A 181 -27.57 -23.12 -33.43
CA GLU A 181 -26.63 -22.50 -34.36
C GLU A 181 -25.63 -23.52 -34.89
N GLN A 182 -25.91 -24.01 -36.10
CA GLN A 182 -24.88 -24.45 -37.07
C GLN A 182 -24.12 -23.25 -37.66
N SER A 183 -24.09 -22.09 -36.97
CA SER A 183 -23.98 -20.77 -37.60
C SER A 183 -22.57 -20.46 -38.12
N ASN A 184 -22.53 -19.82 -39.29
CA ASN A 184 -21.32 -19.31 -39.94
C ASN A 184 -20.70 -18.08 -39.23
N HIS A 185 -21.15 -17.72 -38.02
CA HIS A 185 -20.86 -16.44 -37.35
C HIS A 185 -20.20 -16.66 -35.98
N ASN A 186 -18.87 -16.61 -35.95
CA ASN A 186 -18.08 -16.86 -34.73
C ASN A 186 -18.29 -15.80 -33.64
N SER A 187 -18.62 -14.56 -34.00
CA SER A 187 -18.90 -13.44 -33.08
C SER A 187 -20.12 -13.68 -32.18
N ILE A 188 -21.18 -14.32 -32.71
CA ILE A 188 -22.37 -14.70 -31.92
C ILE A 188 -21.98 -15.78 -30.91
N SER A 189 -21.23 -16.80 -31.35
CA SER A 189 -20.73 -17.86 -30.48
C SER A 189 -19.88 -17.30 -29.33
N ILE A 190 -18.95 -16.38 -29.61
CA ILE A 190 -18.13 -15.70 -28.58
C ILE A 190 -19.04 -15.02 -27.54
N SER A 191 -20.03 -14.28 -28.00
CA SER A 191 -20.94 -13.49 -27.14
C SER A 191 -21.81 -14.37 -26.25
N LEU A 192 -22.46 -15.39 -26.84
CA LEU A 192 -23.30 -16.33 -26.13
C LEU A 192 -22.50 -17.14 -25.11
N ILE A 193 -21.33 -17.68 -25.49
CA ILE A 193 -20.48 -18.46 -24.60
C ILE A 193 -20.02 -17.62 -23.41
N ALA A 194 -19.52 -16.40 -23.64
CA ALA A 194 -19.03 -15.53 -22.57
C ALA A 194 -20.13 -15.19 -21.55
N TRP A 195 -21.34 -14.88 -22.04
CA TRP A 195 -22.48 -14.54 -21.19
C TRP A 195 -23.05 -15.76 -20.45
N ILE A 196 -23.17 -16.92 -21.12
CA ILE A 196 -23.63 -18.17 -20.48
C ILE A 196 -22.65 -18.59 -19.38
N LYS A 197 -21.35 -18.50 -19.65
CA LYS A 197 -20.30 -18.77 -18.67
C LYS A 197 -20.46 -17.89 -17.42
N TYR A 198 -20.69 -16.58 -17.62
CA TYR A 198 -20.97 -15.62 -16.55
C TYR A 198 -22.23 -16.00 -15.73
N TYR A 199 -23.35 -16.26 -16.39
CA TYR A 199 -24.61 -16.59 -15.73
C TYR A 199 -24.50 -17.88 -14.89
N ILE A 200 -23.84 -18.91 -15.41
CA ILE A 200 -23.65 -20.18 -14.72
C ILE A 200 -22.67 -20.06 -13.54
N GLU A 201 -21.64 -19.22 -13.66
CA GLU A 201 -20.74 -18.94 -12.53
C GLU A 201 -21.47 -18.25 -11.37
N LEU A 202 -22.36 -17.28 -11.65
CA LEU A 202 -23.23 -16.67 -10.63
C LEU A 202 -24.16 -17.70 -9.96
N TYR A 203 -24.71 -18.65 -10.74
CA TYR A 203 -25.49 -19.74 -10.17
C TYR A 203 -24.65 -20.63 -9.24
N ALA A 204 -23.40 -20.94 -9.59
CA ALA A 204 -22.48 -21.67 -8.72
C ALA A 204 -22.20 -20.92 -7.40
N VAL A 205 -22.02 -19.59 -7.46
CA VAL A 205 -21.86 -18.72 -6.28
C VAL A 205 -23.11 -18.77 -5.39
N ALA A 206 -24.31 -18.62 -5.97
CA ALA A 206 -25.57 -18.70 -5.23
C ALA A 206 -25.79 -20.08 -4.59
N LEU A 207 -25.41 -21.16 -5.30
CA LEU A 207 -25.54 -22.54 -4.80
C LEU A 207 -24.57 -22.83 -3.64
N LYS A 208 -23.34 -22.31 -3.70
CA LYS A 208 -22.38 -22.38 -2.59
C LYS A 208 -22.95 -21.69 -1.35
N ASN A 209 -23.53 -20.50 -1.50
CA ASN A 209 -24.09 -19.69 -0.42
C ASN A 209 -25.44 -20.20 0.11
N GLN A 210 -25.92 -21.36 -0.36
CA GLN A 210 -27.19 -21.97 0.05
C GLN A 210 -28.41 -21.06 -0.15
N CYS A 211 -28.43 -20.29 -1.23
CA CYS A 211 -29.56 -19.45 -1.58
C CYS A 211 -30.86 -20.29 -1.70
N SER A 212 -31.96 -19.80 -1.11
CA SER A 212 -33.25 -20.47 -1.06
C SER A 212 -34.29 -19.90 -2.03
N GLU A 213 -33.88 -19.03 -2.95
CA GLU A 213 -34.78 -18.43 -3.92
C GLU A 213 -35.39 -19.44 -4.90
N LYS A 214 -36.62 -19.16 -5.35
CA LYS A 214 -37.38 -20.03 -6.27
C LYS A 214 -36.65 -20.23 -7.61
N ILE A 215 -35.86 -19.27 -8.03
CA ILE A 215 -35.10 -19.33 -9.29
C ILE A 215 -34.11 -20.49 -9.30
N MET A 216 -33.49 -20.80 -8.16
CA MET A 216 -32.54 -21.91 -8.01
C MET A 216 -33.17 -23.24 -8.43
N GLY A 217 -34.38 -23.52 -7.93
CA GLY A 217 -35.12 -24.74 -8.30
C GLY A 217 -35.53 -24.79 -9.78
N THR A 218 -35.67 -23.64 -10.43
CA THR A 218 -36.00 -23.56 -11.87
C THR A 218 -34.76 -23.88 -12.71
N ILE A 219 -33.61 -23.29 -12.36
CA ILE A 219 -32.32 -23.58 -13.00
C ILE A 219 -31.94 -25.06 -12.78
N ASP A 220 -32.15 -25.60 -11.57
CA ASP A 220 -31.91 -27.02 -11.27
C ASP A 220 -32.68 -27.95 -12.23
N GLN A 221 -33.96 -27.65 -12.46
CA GLN A 221 -34.81 -28.39 -13.39
C GLN A 221 -34.34 -28.25 -14.84
N PHE A 222 -33.91 -27.06 -15.25
CA PHE A 222 -33.34 -26.85 -16.58
C PHE A 222 -32.11 -27.75 -16.79
N LEU A 223 -31.17 -27.75 -15.85
CA LEU A 223 -29.97 -28.58 -15.92
C LEU A 223 -30.29 -30.07 -15.98
N THR A 224 -31.40 -30.56 -15.40
CA THR A 224 -31.77 -32.00 -15.52
C THR A 224 -32.17 -32.45 -16.92
N ARG A 225 -32.40 -31.54 -17.88
CA ARG A 225 -32.80 -31.89 -19.25
C ARG A 225 -31.58 -32.35 -20.06
N ASP A 226 -31.35 -33.67 -20.11
CA ASP A 226 -30.23 -34.27 -20.85
C ASP A 226 -30.42 -34.26 -22.39
N GLU A 227 -31.57 -33.79 -22.90
CA GLU A 227 -31.83 -33.56 -24.33
C GLU A 227 -30.94 -32.44 -24.92
N LEU A 228 -30.39 -31.58 -24.06
CA LEU A 228 -29.46 -30.51 -24.43
C LEU A 228 -28.02 -30.97 -24.13
N HIS A 229 -27.23 -31.32 -25.16
CA HIS A 229 -25.86 -31.81 -24.97
C HIS A 229 -24.96 -30.82 -24.20
N LEU A 230 -25.20 -29.51 -24.37
CA LEU A 230 -24.47 -28.46 -23.65
C LEU A 230 -24.73 -28.49 -22.14
N SER A 231 -25.89 -28.99 -21.67
CA SER A 231 -26.20 -29.12 -20.25
C SER A 231 -25.16 -29.96 -19.50
N LEU A 232 -24.56 -30.98 -20.12
CA LEU A 232 -23.49 -31.78 -19.50
C LEU A 232 -22.24 -30.93 -19.25
N THR A 233 -21.85 -30.08 -20.21
CA THR A 233 -20.72 -29.14 -20.06
C THR A 233 -21.02 -28.12 -18.96
N LEU A 234 -22.22 -27.55 -18.92
CA LEU A 234 -22.61 -26.60 -17.88
C LEU A 234 -22.60 -27.24 -16.49
N LYS A 235 -23.14 -28.45 -16.33
CA LYS A 235 -23.08 -29.20 -15.07
C LYS A 235 -21.64 -29.43 -14.62
N LEU A 236 -20.77 -29.87 -15.54
CA LEU A 236 -19.34 -30.07 -15.24
C LEU A 236 -18.68 -28.75 -14.82
N PHE A 237 -18.96 -27.65 -15.53
CA PHE A 237 -18.45 -26.33 -15.19
C PHE A 237 -18.93 -25.85 -13.80
N VAL A 238 -20.20 -26.10 -13.43
CA VAL A 238 -20.71 -25.80 -12.08
C VAL A 238 -19.95 -26.61 -11.02
N ILE A 239 -19.69 -27.91 -11.25
CA ILE A 239 -18.91 -28.74 -10.32
C ILE A 239 -17.51 -28.15 -10.13
N LYS A 240 -16.82 -27.83 -11.23
CA LYS A 240 -15.50 -27.20 -11.21
C LYS A 240 -15.51 -25.92 -10.36
N GLN A 241 -16.45 -25.02 -10.65
CA GLN A 241 -16.56 -23.73 -9.95
C GLN A 241 -16.85 -23.89 -8.47
N ILE A 242 -17.74 -24.81 -8.07
CA ILE A 242 -18.02 -25.02 -6.65
C ILE A 242 -16.82 -25.60 -5.91
N CYS A 243 -16.10 -26.55 -6.52
CA CYS A 243 -14.88 -27.10 -5.93
C CYS A 243 -13.85 -25.99 -5.69
N GLU A 244 -13.63 -25.12 -6.67
CA GLU A 244 -12.73 -23.97 -6.54
C GLU A 244 -13.20 -22.98 -5.47
N LEU A 245 -14.45 -22.50 -5.58
CA LEU A 245 -15.01 -21.49 -4.68
C LEU A 245 -15.06 -21.99 -3.23
N SER A 246 -15.23 -23.28 -3.01
CA SER A 246 -15.31 -23.87 -1.67
C SER A 246 -13.97 -24.38 -1.16
N SER A 247 -12.92 -24.38 -1.99
CA SER A 247 -11.62 -25.00 -1.71
C SER A 247 -11.77 -26.45 -1.20
N VAL A 248 -12.65 -27.21 -1.86
CA VAL A 248 -12.91 -28.62 -1.54
C VAL A 248 -12.56 -29.52 -2.72
N LYS A 249 -12.08 -30.72 -2.41
CA LYS A 249 -11.86 -31.75 -3.42
C LYS A 249 -13.17 -32.30 -3.95
N PHE A 250 -13.10 -32.89 -5.14
CA PHE A 250 -14.25 -33.50 -5.81
C PHE A 250 -14.93 -34.57 -4.94
N ASP A 251 -14.18 -35.39 -4.21
CA ASP A 251 -14.75 -36.41 -3.31
C ASP A 251 -15.60 -35.79 -2.18
N THR A 252 -15.08 -34.74 -1.54
CA THR A 252 -15.80 -34.01 -0.49
C THR A 252 -17.02 -33.27 -1.06
N PHE A 253 -16.91 -32.73 -2.28
CA PHE A 253 -18.06 -32.17 -2.99
C PHE A 253 -19.16 -33.24 -3.19
N CYS A 254 -18.78 -34.44 -3.62
CA CYS A 254 -19.72 -35.56 -3.78
C CYS A 254 -20.46 -35.84 -2.46
N GLU A 255 -19.75 -35.93 -1.34
CA GLU A 255 -20.37 -36.18 -0.02
C GLU A 255 -21.34 -35.07 0.41
N ILE A 256 -20.95 -33.80 0.23
CA ILE A 256 -21.77 -32.63 0.61
C ILE A 256 -23.06 -32.59 -0.22
N PHE A 257 -22.93 -32.76 -1.55
CA PHE A 257 -24.05 -32.58 -2.47
C PHE A 257 -24.91 -33.83 -2.67
N TYR A 258 -24.42 -35.02 -2.29
CA TYR A 258 -25.23 -36.24 -2.27
C TYR A 258 -26.47 -36.10 -1.37
N ASN A 259 -26.31 -35.42 -0.22
CA ASN A 259 -27.36 -35.24 0.79
C ASN A 259 -28.16 -33.93 0.65
N ARG A 260 -27.79 -33.03 -0.28
CA ARG A 260 -28.52 -31.77 -0.52
C ARG A 260 -29.74 -32.00 -1.44
N ASN A 261 -30.73 -31.11 -1.33
CA ASN A 261 -31.94 -31.09 -2.17
C ASN A 261 -31.71 -30.43 -3.55
N VAL A 262 -30.58 -30.73 -4.19
CA VAL A 262 -30.28 -30.26 -5.56
C VAL A 262 -30.47 -31.47 -6.50
N VAL A 263 -31.27 -31.32 -7.55
CA VAL A 263 -31.77 -32.48 -8.33
C VAL A 263 -30.74 -33.00 -9.34
N TRP A 264 -30.08 -32.11 -10.08
CA TRP A 264 -29.18 -32.50 -11.17
C TRP A 264 -27.86 -33.19 -10.75
N PRO A 265 -27.20 -32.91 -9.60
CA PRO A 265 -25.94 -33.53 -9.24
C PRO A 265 -26.05 -35.06 -9.12
N ARG A 266 -27.20 -35.58 -8.67
CA ARG A 266 -27.46 -37.01 -8.56
C ARG A 266 -27.39 -37.76 -9.91
N THR A 267 -27.51 -37.05 -11.03
CA THR A 267 -27.43 -37.64 -12.38
C THR A 267 -25.99 -37.86 -12.85
N ILE A 268 -25.02 -37.16 -12.26
CA ILE A 268 -23.59 -37.21 -12.64
C ILE A 268 -22.74 -37.88 -11.56
N LEU A 269 -23.13 -37.74 -10.30
CA LEU A 269 -22.42 -38.29 -9.16
C LEU A 269 -22.72 -39.79 -9.02
N GLU A 270 -21.77 -40.63 -9.43
CA GLU A 270 -21.71 -42.02 -8.98
C GLU A 270 -21.42 -42.06 -7.47
N LYS A 271 -21.77 -43.16 -6.78
CA LYS A 271 -21.38 -43.32 -5.36
C LYS A 271 -19.86 -43.13 -5.25
N PRO A 272 -19.38 -42.38 -4.24
CA PRO A 272 -17.94 -42.24 -4.01
C PRO A 272 -17.33 -43.64 -3.91
N GLN A 273 -16.38 -43.94 -4.79
CA GLN A 273 -15.57 -45.14 -4.68
C GLN A 273 -14.54 -44.88 -3.57
N ASP A 274 -14.32 -45.84 -2.67
CA ASP A 274 -13.34 -45.75 -1.56
C ASP A 274 -11.86 -45.67 -2.04
N GLN A 275 -11.59 -45.37 -3.30
CA GLN A 275 -10.23 -45.24 -3.82
C GLN A 275 -9.68 -43.84 -3.55
N ARG A 276 -8.72 -43.77 -2.63
CA ARG A 276 -7.95 -42.56 -2.34
C ARG A 276 -7.08 -42.21 -3.56
N ASN A 277 -7.29 -41.06 -4.18
CA ASN A 277 -6.42 -40.58 -5.24
C ASN A 277 -5.17 -39.91 -4.68
N LEU A 278 -4.02 -40.57 -4.83
CA LEU A 278 -2.71 -40.07 -4.40
C LEU A 278 -1.74 -39.98 -5.58
N ILE A 279 -1.18 -38.80 -5.79
CA ILE A 279 -0.12 -38.59 -6.78
C ILE A 279 1.23 -39.02 -6.20
N LEU A 280 1.95 -39.89 -6.92
CA LEU A 280 3.22 -40.45 -6.47
C LEU A 280 4.42 -39.78 -7.15
N PRO A 281 5.58 -39.68 -6.46
CA PRO A 281 6.82 -39.21 -7.07
C PRO A 281 7.24 -40.19 -8.17
N THR A 282 7.15 -39.77 -9.43
CA THR A 282 7.34 -40.61 -10.62
C THR A 282 8.19 -39.83 -11.61
N PRO A 283 9.28 -40.40 -12.15
CA PRO A 283 10.23 -39.66 -12.99
C PRO A 283 9.78 -39.52 -14.45
N LEU A 284 8.58 -38.96 -14.66
CA LEU A 284 7.88 -38.92 -15.95
C LEU A 284 8.62 -38.16 -17.06
N PHE A 285 9.47 -37.18 -16.72
CA PHE A 285 10.10 -36.30 -17.73
C PHE A 285 11.60 -36.55 -17.96
N VAL A 286 12.26 -37.33 -17.09
CA VAL A 286 13.72 -37.50 -17.12
C VAL A 286 14.10 -38.96 -17.39
N CYS A 287 13.37 -39.92 -16.82
CA CYS A 287 13.69 -41.34 -16.95
C CYS A 287 12.47 -42.26 -16.86
N GLU A 288 11.36 -41.88 -17.51
CA GLU A 288 10.11 -42.64 -17.51
C GLU A 288 10.29 -44.08 -18.01
N ASP A 289 11.02 -44.26 -19.12
CA ASP A 289 11.24 -45.59 -19.73
C ASP A 289 12.03 -46.52 -18.81
N GLU A 290 13.04 -45.98 -18.13
CA GLU A 290 13.84 -46.74 -17.16
C GLU A 290 12.99 -47.11 -15.93
N PHE A 291 12.12 -46.22 -15.47
CA PHE A 291 11.19 -46.53 -14.38
C PHE A 291 10.19 -47.61 -14.77
N LYS A 292 9.62 -47.57 -15.99
CA LYS A 292 8.75 -48.63 -16.51
C LYS A 292 9.46 -49.98 -16.55
N ARG A 293 10.67 -50.02 -17.12
CA ARG A 293 11.50 -51.22 -17.20
C ARG A 293 11.73 -51.84 -15.81
N ILE A 294 12.06 -51.02 -14.82
CA ILE A 294 12.29 -51.47 -13.44
C ILE A 294 10.99 -51.91 -12.78
N SER A 295 9.90 -51.16 -12.98
CA SER A 295 8.58 -51.50 -12.45
C SER A 295 8.11 -52.86 -12.97
N ASP A 296 8.31 -53.16 -14.25
CA ASP A 296 7.97 -54.45 -14.84
C ASP A 296 8.80 -55.59 -14.21
N ILE A 297 10.11 -55.39 -14.02
CA ILE A 297 10.98 -56.38 -13.39
C ILE A 297 10.54 -56.65 -11.94
N LEU A 298 10.25 -55.61 -11.16
CA LEU A 298 9.90 -55.74 -9.74
C LEU A 298 8.48 -56.26 -9.52
N SER A 299 7.56 -55.98 -10.45
CA SER A 299 6.16 -56.44 -10.37
C SER A 299 5.97 -57.88 -10.85
N TYR A 300 6.76 -58.34 -11.83
CA TYR A 300 6.55 -59.65 -12.47
C TYR A 300 7.67 -60.67 -12.24
N SER A 301 8.89 -60.26 -11.87
CA SER A 301 9.98 -61.23 -11.63
C SER A 301 9.97 -61.77 -10.20
N ASN A 302 9.95 -63.10 -10.07
CA ASN A 302 10.16 -63.81 -8.80
C ASN A 302 11.57 -64.41 -8.68
N ASP A 303 12.46 -64.06 -9.62
CA ASP A 303 13.81 -64.63 -9.71
C ASP A 303 14.84 -63.73 -9.00
N ILE A 304 15.47 -64.30 -7.98
CA ILE A 304 16.50 -63.64 -7.17
C ILE A 304 17.69 -63.22 -8.04
N GLU A 305 18.05 -63.97 -9.09
CA GLU A 305 19.19 -63.60 -9.93
C GLU A 305 18.92 -62.39 -10.82
N HIS A 306 17.70 -62.26 -11.35
CA HIS A 306 17.30 -61.04 -12.06
C HIS A 306 17.30 -59.81 -11.12
N LEU A 307 16.86 -59.97 -9.87
CA LEU A 307 16.95 -58.91 -8.85
C LEU A 307 18.40 -58.56 -8.49
N ARG A 308 19.29 -59.56 -8.38
CA ARG A 308 20.74 -59.34 -8.16
C ARG A 308 21.37 -58.58 -9.32
N GLN A 309 21.04 -58.93 -10.56
CA GLN A 309 21.51 -58.21 -11.75
C GLN A 309 21.00 -56.76 -11.76
N LEU A 310 19.72 -56.53 -11.43
CA LEU A 310 19.15 -55.20 -11.34
C LEU A 310 19.87 -54.34 -10.29
N ILE A 311 20.07 -54.87 -9.07
CA ILE A 311 20.81 -54.16 -8.01
C ILE A 311 22.26 -53.89 -8.42
N THR A 312 22.88 -54.83 -9.14
CA THR A 312 24.24 -54.64 -9.67
C THR A 312 24.28 -53.51 -10.70
N ASN A 313 23.29 -53.41 -11.58
CA ASN A 313 23.20 -52.29 -12.54
C ASN A 313 23.02 -50.94 -11.82
N CYS A 314 22.30 -50.91 -10.69
CA CYS A 314 22.14 -49.72 -9.87
C CYS A 314 23.48 -49.23 -9.29
N THR A 315 24.52 -50.07 -9.18
CA THR A 315 25.83 -49.63 -8.64
C THR A 315 26.58 -48.67 -9.55
N THR A 316 26.26 -48.65 -10.85
CA THR A 316 26.99 -47.87 -11.87
C THR A 316 26.11 -46.88 -12.62
N ASN A 317 24.80 -46.89 -12.40
CA ASN A 317 23.84 -46.01 -13.07
C ASN A 317 22.94 -45.33 -12.03
N GLN A 318 23.09 -44.00 -11.89
CA GLN A 318 22.30 -43.18 -10.97
C GLN A 318 20.81 -43.22 -11.31
N THR A 319 20.46 -43.16 -12.60
CA THR A 319 19.07 -43.18 -13.05
C THR A 319 18.39 -44.50 -12.67
N SER A 320 19.04 -45.65 -12.93
CA SER A 320 18.53 -46.96 -12.52
C SER A 320 18.38 -47.07 -10.98
N SER A 321 19.38 -46.56 -10.26
CA SER A 321 19.44 -46.51 -8.80
C SER A 321 18.28 -45.68 -8.20
N TYR A 322 18.03 -44.50 -8.75
CA TYR A 322 16.89 -43.65 -8.39
C TYR A 322 15.55 -44.33 -8.69
N CYS A 323 15.34 -44.80 -9.92
CA CYS A 323 14.09 -45.48 -10.32
C CYS A 323 13.79 -46.72 -9.46
N PHE A 324 14.81 -47.52 -9.13
CA PHE A 324 14.69 -48.67 -8.24
C PHE A 324 14.17 -48.27 -6.85
N LEU A 325 14.78 -47.24 -6.25
CA LEU A 325 14.40 -46.78 -4.92
C LEU A 325 13.03 -46.07 -4.91
N VAL A 326 12.70 -45.28 -5.95
CA VAL A 326 11.39 -44.63 -6.11
C VAL A 326 10.27 -45.67 -6.21
N TRP A 327 10.52 -46.81 -6.85
CA TRP A 327 9.54 -47.91 -6.89
C TRP A 327 9.18 -48.41 -5.48
N PHE A 328 10.14 -48.45 -4.54
CA PHE A 328 9.85 -48.82 -3.16
C PHE A 328 9.07 -47.72 -2.39
N ILE A 329 9.18 -46.45 -2.80
CA ILE A 329 8.28 -45.39 -2.31
C ILE A 329 6.85 -45.63 -2.82
N HIS A 330 6.68 -45.96 -4.10
CA HIS A 330 5.38 -46.36 -4.66
C HIS A 330 4.81 -47.55 -3.90
N TYR A 331 5.63 -48.58 -3.67
CA TYR A 331 5.24 -49.78 -2.93
C TYR A 331 4.81 -49.48 -1.50
N TYR A 332 5.51 -48.57 -0.83
CA TYR A 332 5.19 -48.11 0.52
C TYR A 332 3.83 -47.40 0.61
N SER A 333 3.36 -46.75 -0.46
CA SER A 333 2.05 -46.08 -0.46
C SER A 333 0.85 -47.02 -0.22
N ARG A 334 1.00 -48.34 -0.41
CA ARG A 334 -0.04 -49.35 -0.13
C ARG A 334 -0.55 -49.33 1.32
N PHE A 335 0.31 -48.93 2.28
CA PHE A 335 -0.08 -48.80 3.70
C PHE A 335 -1.16 -47.74 3.91
N TYR A 336 -1.21 -46.75 3.01
CA TYR A 336 -2.25 -45.73 2.95
C TYR A 336 -3.35 -46.05 1.94
N MET A 337 -3.01 -46.53 0.74
CA MET A 337 -3.98 -46.77 -0.35
C MET A 337 -4.91 -47.96 -0.10
N THR A 338 -4.36 -49.10 0.32
CA THR A 338 -5.10 -50.37 0.44
C THR A 338 -5.28 -50.82 1.88
N ASN A 339 -5.00 -49.93 2.85
CA ASN A 339 -5.01 -50.21 4.29
C ASN A 339 -4.25 -51.51 4.66
N ALA A 340 -3.14 -51.80 3.97
CA ALA A 340 -2.34 -52.98 4.26
C ALA A 340 -1.83 -52.90 5.72
N THR A 341 -2.15 -53.88 6.56
CA THR A 341 -1.77 -53.86 7.99
C THR A 341 -0.51 -54.65 8.29
N SER A 342 -0.14 -55.61 7.42
CA SER A 342 1.03 -56.47 7.62
C SER A 342 2.23 -56.01 6.79
N ALA A 343 3.41 -56.08 7.43
CA ALA A 343 4.68 -55.92 6.73
C ALA A 343 4.87 -57.03 5.69
N ASP A 344 5.60 -56.74 4.61
CA ASP A 344 5.87 -57.76 3.59
C ASP A 344 7.12 -58.56 3.94
N GLU A 345 6.90 -59.68 4.62
CA GLU A 345 7.94 -60.59 5.06
C GLU A 345 8.80 -61.14 3.89
N LYS A 346 8.27 -61.19 2.65
CA LYS A 346 9.04 -61.63 1.48
C LYS A 346 10.16 -60.63 1.16
N TRP A 347 9.81 -59.36 0.97
CA TRP A 347 10.81 -58.31 0.68
C TRP A 347 11.77 -58.11 1.86
N ILE A 348 11.27 -58.16 3.09
CA ILE A 348 12.09 -58.04 4.30
C ILE A 348 13.11 -59.17 4.37
N ARG A 349 12.68 -60.42 4.15
CA ARG A 349 13.58 -61.58 4.13
C ARG A 349 14.62 -61.45 3.02
N LEU A 350 14.20 -61.08 1.81
CA LEU A 350 15.10 -60.87 0.67
C LEU A 350 16.18 -59.85 1.00
N PHE A 351 15.81 -58.68 1.55
CA PHE A 351 16.74 -57.60 1.86
C PHE A 351 17.61 -57.84 3.09
N THR A 352 17.11 -58.60 4.07
CA THR A 352 17.86 -58.88 5.29
C THR A 352 18.85 -60.04 5.13
N HIS A 353 18.50 -61.06 4.33
CA HIS A 353 19.27 -62.31 4.24
C HIS A 353 19.87 -62.60 2.86
N GLU A 354 19.11 -62.41 1.77
CA GLU A 354 19.48 -62.98 0.45
C GLU A 354 20.17 -61.96 -0.48
N LEU A 355 19.83 -60.68 -0.35
CA LEU A 355 20.32 -59.55 -1.16
C LEU A 355 21.11 -58.51 -0.35
N ASN A 356 21.20 -58.67 0.98
CA ASN A 356 21.78 -57.69 1.90
C ASN A 356 23.20 -57.22 1.47
N GLN A 357 24.08 -58.16 1.11
CA GLN A 357 25.44 -57.83 0.66
C GLN A 357 25.44 -56.96 -0.62
N HIS A 358 24.57 -57.24 -1.58
CA HIS A 358 24.45 -56.46 -2.82
C HIS A 358 23.86 -55.07 -2.56
N ILE A 359 22.85 -55.00 -1.69
CA ILE A 359 22.20 -53.73 -1.31
C ILE A 359 23.16 -52.85 -0.53
N CYS A 360 23.86 -53.37 0.47
CA CYS A 360 24.86 -52.60 1.22
C CYS A 360 26.01 -52.15 0.30
N LYS A 361 26.44 -52.97 -0.66
CA LYS A 361 27.43 -52.56 -1.65
C LYS A 361 26.93 -51.39 -2.51
N CYS A 362 25.66 -51.42 -2.92
CA CYS A 362 25.06 -50.42 -3.79
C CYS A 362 24.69 -49.12 -3.08
N PHE A 363 24.05 -49.21 -1.91
CA PHE A 363 23.39 -48.07 -1.22
C PHE A 363 23.86 -47.86 0.22
N ASP A 364 24.90 -48.58 0.67
CA ASP A 364 25.30 -48.65 2.08
C ASP A 364 24.21 -49.19 3.02
N VAL A 365 24.55 -49.24 4.31
CA VAL A 365 23.64 -49.58 5.40
C VAL A 365 22.42 -48.66 5.41
N ILE A 366 22.57 -47.40 4.97
CA ILE A 366 21.47 -46.43 4.91
C ILE A 366 20.38 -46.90 3.96
N GLY A 367 20.74 -47.23 2.71
CA GLY A 367 19.77 -47.72 1.73
C GLY A 367 19.12 -49.04 2.17
N SER A 368 19.90 -49.94 2.78
CA SER A 368 19.33 -51.18 3.34
C SER A 368 18.31 -50.90 4.46
N LYS A 369 18.62 -50.01 5.40
CA LYS A 369 17.69 -49.60 6.46
C LYS A 369 16.44 -48.94 5.89
N LEU A 370 16.60 -48.04 4.92
CA LEU A 370 15.49 -47.34 4.28
C LEU A 370 14.54 -48.31 3.56
N LEU A 371 15.06 -49.23 2.74
CA LEU A 371 14.26 -50.24 2.04
C LEU A 371 13.48 -51.12 3.01
N ILE A 372 14.13 -51.59 4.08
CA ILE A 372 13.45 -52.39 5.12
C ILE A 372 12.36 -51.57 5.81
N SER A 373 12.61 -50.31 6.13
CA SER A 373 11.62 -49.42 6.75
C SER A 373 10.41 -49.15 5.83
N LEU A 374 10.64 -48.93 4.54
CA LEU A 374 9.58 -48.79 3.53
C LEU A 374 8.72 -50.06 3.44
N CYS A 375 9.31 -51.25 3.51
CA CYS A 375 8.57 -52.52 3.52
C CYS A 375 7.81 -52.79 4.84
N LYS A 376 8.21 -52.16 5.95
CA LYS A 376 7.64 -52.33 7.31
C LYS A 376 6.69 -51.20 7.75
N ASN A 377 6.52 -50.14 6.96
CA ASN A 377 5.79 -48.92 7.32
C ASN A 377 6.38 -48.14 8.51
N PHE A 378 7.70 -48.22 8.69
CA PHE A 378 8.44 -47.57 9.78
C PHE A 378 7.92 -47.92 11.20
N SER A 379 8.57 -47.37 12.24
CA SER A 379 8.15 -47.60 13.62
C SER A 379 6.91 -46.75 13.98
N HIS A 380 6.22 -47.08 15.08
CA HIS A 380 5.05 -46.33 15.54
C HIS A 380 5.34 -44.88 15.95
N THR A 381 6.59 -44.58 16.30
CA THR A 381 7.03 -43.23 16.67
C THR A 381 7.60 -42.45 15.48
N SER A 382 7.80 -43.09 14.33
CA SER A 382 8.43 -42.48 13.16
C SER A 382 7.52 -41.44 12.50
N TYR A 383 8.11 -40.34 12.04
CA TYR A 383 7.44 -39.39 11.16
C TYR A 383 6.92 -40.06 9.88
N PHE A 384 7.65 -41.03 9.33
CA PHE A 384 7.32 -41.73 8.08
C PHE A 384 6.38 -42.92 8.28
N ARG A 385 5.56 -42.97 9.33
CA ARG A 385 4.53 -44.01 9.41
C ARG A 385 3.26 -43.55 8.71
N LEU A 386 2.81 -44.28 7.70
CA LEU A 386 1.50 -44.01 7.07
C LEU A 386 0.38 -44.63 7.90
N GLN A 387 -0.71 -43.88 8.04
CA GLN A 387 -1.94 -44.31 8.69
C GLN A 387 -3.12 -44.06 7.75
N PRO A 388 -4.11 -44.96 7.69
CA PRO A 388 -5.28 -44.80 6.82
C PRO A 388 -6.06 -43.49 6.99
N ASN A 389 -6.08 -42.92 8.20
CA ASN A 389 -6.84 -41.71 8.53
C ASN A 389 -5.99 -40.43 8.45
N MET A 390 -4.78 -40.52 7.91
CA MET A 390 -3.87 -39.37 7.76
C MET A 390 -4.39 -38.43 6.67
N ASP A 391 -4.24 -37.12 6.91
CA ASP A 391 -4.50 -36.11 5.88
C ASP A 391 -3.57 -36.32 4.67
N ILE A 392 -4.10 -36.13 3.47
CA ILE A 392 -3.36 -36.42 2.24
C ILE A 392 -2.17 -35.47 2.05
N LYS A 393 -2.28 -34.22 2.51
CA LYS A 393 -1.18 -33.25 2.51
C LYS A 393 -0.01 -33.74 3.35
N GLU A 394 -0.33 -34.28 4.52
CA GLU A 394 0.61 -34.91 5.43
C GLU A 394 1.31 -36.12 4.79
N VAL A 395 0.59 -36.93 4.02
CA VAL A 395 1.19 -38.05 3.26
C VAL A 395 2.18 -37.52 2.20
N HIS A 396 1.79 -36.50 1.43
CA HIS A 396 2.67 -35.91 0.41
C HIS A 396 3.95 -35.30 0.99
N GLN A 397 3.87 -34.62 2.13
CA GLN A 397 5.05 -34.11 2.84
C GLN A 397 6.07 -35.22 3.12
N ARG A 398 5.61 -36.38 3.62
CA ARG A 398 6.46 -37.56 3.86
C ARG A 398 7.06 -38.09 2.57
N LEU A 399 6.27 -38.17 1.49
CA LEU A 399 6.75 -38.62 0.19
C LEU A 399 7.81 -37.68 -0.42
N VAL A 400 7.69 -36.37 -0.22
CA VAL A 400 8.70 -35.39 -0.67
C VAL A 400 10.03 -35.64 0.03
N VAL A 401 10.03 -35.82 1.35
CA VAL A 401 11.27 -36.13 2.10
C VAL A 401 11.88 -37.44 1.61
N LEU A 402 11.08 -38.50 1.46
CA LEU A 402 11.55 -39.78 0.95
C LEU A 402 12.13 -39.66 -0.46
N ASN A 403 11.54 -38.84 -1.32
CA ASN A 403 12.05 -38.60 -2.67
C ASN A 403 13.42 -37.91 -2.66
N ILE A 404 13.61 -36.91 -1.78
CA ILE A 404 14.92 -36.27 -1.54
C ILE A 404 15.94 -37.31 -1.05
N ALA A 405 15.54 -38.19 -0.12
CA ALA A 405 16.39 -39.28 0.39
C ALA A 405 16.92 -40.15 -0.74
N VAL A 406 16.00 -40.58 -1.61
CA VAL A 406 16.27 -41.51 -2.69
C VAL A 406 17.13 -40.87 -3.76
N TYR A 407 16.90 -39.60 -4.09
CA TYR A 407 17.79 -38.82 -4.95
C TYR A 407 19.22 -38.79 -4.38
N LEU A 408 19.39 -38.43 -3.10
CA LEU A 408 20.70 -38.38 -2.45
C LEU A 408 21.41 -39.74 -2.43
N LEU A 409 20.68 -40.82 -2.14
CA LEU A 409 21.21 -42.19 -2.17
C LEU A 409 21.66 -42.59 -3.58
N SER A 410 20.93 -42.15 -4.61
CA SER A 410 21.25 -42.48 -6.00
C SER A 410 22.61 -41.93 -6.46
N CYS A 411 23.07 -40.81 -5.86
CA CYS A 411 24.38 -40.22 -6.15
C CYS A 411 25.56 -41.16 -5.89
N LYS A 412 25.40 -42.20 -5.06
CA LYS A 412 26.45 -43.20 -4.81
C LYS A 412 26.84 -43.98 -6.07
N SER A 413 25.92 -44.12 -7.01
CA SER A 413 26.12 -44.85 -8.27
C SER A 413 27.07 -44.14 -9.23
N LEU A 414 27.39 -42.87 -8.96
CA LEU A 414 28.35 -42.09 -9.74
C LEU A 414 29.79 -42.53 -9.44
N ASN A 415 30.67 -42.40 -10.43
CA ASN A 415 32.10 -42.72 -10.30
C ASN A 415 32.91 -41.67 -9.51
N TYR A 416 32.30 -40.55 -9.11
CA TYR A 416 32.90 -39.49 -8.29
C TYR A 416 31.90 -38.99 -7.23
N ILE A 417 32.41 -38.34 -6.18
CA ILE A 417 31.56 -37.66 -5.18
C ILE A 417 31.06 -36.32 -5.75
N THR A 418 29.77 -36.04 -5.59
CA THR A 418 29.15 -34.76 -5.97
C THR A 418 28.91 -33.89 -4.73
N TYR A 419 28.72 -32.58 -4.94
CA TYR A 419 28.37 -31.65 -3.87
C TYR A 419 27.15 -32.14 -3.08
N VAL A 420 26.07 -32.50 -3.78
CA VAL A 420 24.83 -32.98 -3.16
C VAL A 420 25.03 -34.38 -2.56
N GLY A 421 25.74 -35.29 -3.23
CA GLY A 421 26.09 -36.61 -2.70
C GLY A 421 26.94 -36.54 -1.42
N SER A 422 27.74 -35.48 -1.26
CA SER A 422 28.61 -35.28 -0.09
C SER A 422 27.85 -35.03 1.22
N LEU A 423 26.55 -34.74 1.15
CA LEU A 423 25.66 -34.66 2.31
C LEU A 423 25.47 -36.03 2.98
N LEU A 424 25.52 -37.12 2.21
CA LEU A 424 25.41 -38.49 2.71
C LEU A 424 26.74 -39.25 2.70
N PHE A 425 27.54 -39.17 1.63
CA PHE A 425 28.68 -40.06 1.41
C PHE A 425 30.01 -39.34 1.49
N ASP A 426 31.05 -40.02 2.00
CA ASP A 426 32.41 -39.48 2.16
C ASP A 426 33.16 -39.37 0.84
N ASP A 427 34.40 -38.90 0.91
CA ASP A 427 35.29 -38.75 -0.25
C ASP A 427 35.52 -40.09 -0.98
N ASN A 428 35.36 -41.22 -0.28
CA ASN A 428 35.44 -42.58 -0.80
C ASN A 428 34.08 -43.13 -1.28
N ARG A 429 33.02 -42.31 -1.26
CA ARG A 429 31.63 -42.67 -1.58
C ARG A 429 31.06 -43.74 -0.64
N GLN A 430 31.50 -43.73 0.63
CA GLN A 430 31.02 -44.61 1.68
C GLN A 430 30.28 -43.82 2.77
N MET A 431 29.41 -44.52 3.49
CA MET A 431 28.81 -44.01 4.71
C MET A 431 29.92 -43.67 5.75
N PRO A 432 29.93 -42.44 6.30
CA PRO A 432 30.84 -42.09 7.39
C PRO A 432 30.54 -42.89 8.66
N ASN A 433 31.59 -43.17 9.44
CA ASN A 433 31.47 -43.90 10.71
C ASN A 433 30.61 -43.16 11.74
N ASN A 434 30.61 -41.81 11.72
CA ASN A 434 29.81 -40.97 12.59
C ASN A 434 29.30 -39.76 11.80
N TYR A 435 27.99 -39.74 11.53
CA TYR A 435 27.36 -38.62 10.83
C TYR A 435 27.40 -37.32 11.63
N THR A 436 27.18 -37.38 12.94
CA THR A 436 27.16 -36.17 13.78
C THR A 436 28.53 -35.47 13.75
N GLU A 437 29.61 -36.23 13.93
CA GLU A 437 30.97 -35.69 13.87
C GLU A 437 31.28 -35.10 12.50
N ARG A 438 30.96 -35.84 11.43
CA ARG A 438 31.25 -35.39 10.07
C ARG A 438 30.49 -34.13 9.69
N LEU A 439 29.19 -34.08 9.97
CA LEU A 439 28.36 -32.91 9.69
C LEU A 439 28.91 -31.69 10.43
N GLN A 440 29.37 -31.85 11.68
CA GLN A 440 29.90 -30.76 12.49
C GLN A 440 31.30 -30.29 12.09
N SER A 441 32.17 -31.19 11.61
CA SER A 441 33.60 -30.90 11.44
C SER A 441 34.08 -30.82 10.00
N SER A 442 33.30 -31.29 9.03
CA SER A 442 33.81 -31.54 7.66
C SER A 442 32.89 -31.03 6.55
N ILE A 443 31.64 -30.67 6.84
CA ILE A 443 30.65 -30.26 5.85
C ILE A 443 30.07 -28.88 6.18
N CYS A 444 30.00 -28.03 5.17
CA CYS A 444 29.18 -26.82 5.13
C CYS A 444 27.80 -27.17 4.56
N LEU A 445 26.74 -26.97 5.35
CA LEU A 445 25.38 -27.31 4.94
C LEU A 445 24.74 -26.15 4.14
N PRO A 446 24.01 -26.45 3.05
CA PRO A 446 23.27 -25.43 2.31
C PRO A 446 22.00 -24.99 3.04
N GLY A 447 21.49 -23.83 2.64
CA GLY A 447 20.22 -23.28 3.11
C GLY A 447 20.27 -22.73 4.54
N LEU A 448 21.44 -22.42 5.11
CA LEU A 448 21.54 -21.88 6.48
C LEU A 448 21.83 -20.37 6.48
N LEU A 449 21.07 -19.62 7.29
CA LEU A 449 21.30 -18.18 7.50
C LEU A 449 22.51 -17.92 8.41
N SER A 450 23.06 -16.71 8.31
CA SER A 450 24.15 -16.25 9.17
C SER A 450 23.75 -16.31 10.65
N SER A 451 24.55 -17.02 11.45
CA SER A 451 24.44 -17.02 12.91
C SER A 451 25.16 -15.83 13.57
N ASP A 452 25.91 -15.02 12.79
CA ASP A 452 26.58 -13.82 13.30
C ASP A 452 25.57 -12.68 13.51
N ILE A 453 25.27 -12.40 14.78
CA ILE A 453 24.40 -11.29 15.23
C ILE A 453 24.82 -9.95 14.60
N ALA A 454 26.12 -9.72 14.43
CA ALA A 454 26.62 -8.49 13.82
C ALA A 454 26.20 -8.39 12.36
N ILE A 455 26.28 -9.48 11.60
CA ILE A 455 25.89 -9.51 10.18
C ILE A 455 24.40 -9.33 10.03
N THR A 456 23.60 -10.09 10.78
CA THR A 456 22.14 -9.95 10.73
C THR A 456 21.72 -8.51 11.01
N LYS A 457 22.35 -7.87 12.01
CA LYS A 457 22.07 -6.45 12.29
C LYS A 457 22.63 -5.51 11.24
N MET A 458 23.83 -5.73 10.72
CA MET A 458 24.44 -4.92 9.66
C MET A 458 23.58 -4.94 8.39
N LEU A 459 23.13 -6.12 7.96
CA LEU A 459 22.24 -6.28 6.81
C LEU A 459 20.90 -5.57 7.04
N TYR A 460 20.32 -5.72 8.22
CA TYR A 460 19.12 -4.99 8.61
C TYR A 460 19.32 -3.47 8.52
N VAL A 461 20.42 -2.95 9.10
CA VAL A 461 20.75 -1.52 9.07
C VAL A 461 21.00 -1.04 7.64
N ARG A 462 21.76 -1.80 6.83
CA ARG A 462 22.00 -1.47 5.43
C ARG A 462 20.69 -1.37 4.65
N ASN A 463 19.83 -2.38 4.78
CA ASN A 463 18.58 -2.43 4.04
C ASN A 463 17.64 -1.29 4.48
N GLN A 464 17.47 -1.08 5.79
CA GLN A 464 16.66 0.02 6.34
C GLN A 464 17.20 1.40 5.93
N VAL A 465 18.50 1.64 6.04
CA VAL A 465 19.10 2.93 5.68
C VAL A 465 19.03 3.15 4.18
N LYS A 466 19.27 2.11 3.36
CA LYS A 466 19.18 2.20 1.91
C LYS A 466 17.74 2.49 1.47
N GLU A 467 16.78 1.76 2.02
CA GLU A 467 15.35 1.99 1.81
C GLU A 467 14.99 3.44 2.14
N ARG A 468 15.47 4.00 3.25
CA ARG A 468 15.20 5.40 3.62
C ARG A 468 15.95 6.43 2.78
N LEU A 469 17.16 6.12 2.31
CA LEU A 469 17.89 6.95 1.36
C LEU A 469 17.14 7.02 0.03
N ASP A 470 16.69 5.87 -0.48
CA ASP A 470 15.91 5.78 -1.72
C ASP A 470 14.60 6.58 -1.60
N ARG A 471 14.07 6.74 -0.38
CA ARG A 471 12.89 7.55 -0.03
C ARG A 471 13.15 9.03 0.30
N ASN A 472 14.42 9.49 0.31
CA ASN A 472 14.79 10.82 0.81
C ASN A 472 14.30 11.13 2.26
N GLU A 473 14.08 10.11 3.09
CA GLU A 473 13.65 10.28 4.49
C GLU A 473 14.79 10.63 5.45
N ILE A 474 16.03 10.51 4.99
CA ILE A 474 17.21 10.86 5.77
C ILE A 474 17.48 12.35 5.58
N TYR A 475 17.14 13.14 6.60
CA TYR A 475 17.45 14.57 6.66
C TYR A 475 18.94 14.84 6.37
N PRO A 476 19.32 16.02 5.84
CA PRO A 476 20.71 16.36 5.53
C PRO A 476 21.70 16.15 6.68
N ASP A 477 21.20 16.12 7.90
CA ASP A 477 21.95 15.94 9.12
C ASP A 477 22.00 14.46 9.58
N ALA A 478 21.08 13.58 9.18
CA ALA A 478 21.04 12.15 9.59
C ALA A 478 21.94 11.22 8.73
N LYS A 479 23.10 11.71 8.26
CA LYS A 479 23.97 11.03 7.28
C LYS A 479 24.88 9.94 7.83
N PHE A 480 24.53 9.32 8.97
CA PHE A 480 25.45 8.44 9.68
C PHE A 480 24.84 7.09 10.06
N VAL A 481 25.69 6.07 9.96
CA VAL A 481 25.52 4.77 10.59
C VAL A 481 26.49 4.70 11.76
N TYR A 482 26.06 4.09 12.86
CA TYR A 482 26.85 4.03 14.08
C TYR A 482 27.31 2.61 14.32
N LYS A 483 28.55 2.47 14.79
CA LYS A 483 29.13 1.21 15.28
C LYS A 483 29.33 1.33 16.79
N CYS A 484 29.02 0.25 17.50
CA CYS A 484 29.03 0.23 18.97
C CYS A 484 30.38 0.68 19.56
N SER A 485 31.49 0.14 19.05
CA SER A 485 32.86 0.59 19.36
C SER A 485 33.85 0.02 18.36
N ASP A 486 35.14 0.36 18.43
CA ASP A 486 36.15 -0.26 17.56
C ASP A 486 36.20 -1.79 17.69
N ALA A 487 36.09 -2.29 18.92
CA ALA A 487 36.14 -3.71 19.24
C ALA A 487 34.81 -4.46 19.05
N CYS A 488 33.67 -3.76 19.03
CA CYS A 488 32.34 -4.37 18.89
C CYS A 488 31.75 -4.06 17.50
N PRO A 489 31.55 -5.07 16.62
CA PRO A 489 31.08 -4.85 15.26
C PRO A 489 29.59 -4.51 15.17
N TYR A 490 28.84 -4.53 16.28
CA TYR A 490 27.41 -4.23 16.27
C TYR A 490 27.12 -2.84 15.71
N MET A 491 26.35 -2.76 14.62
CA MET A 491 25.96 -1.51 13.96
C MET A 491 24.48 -1.18 14.21
N PHE A 492 24.15 0.10 14.20
CA PHE A 492 22.78 0.60 14.34
C PHE A 492 22.63 1.96 13.66
N HIS A 493 21.39 2.36 13.43
CA HIS A 493 21.02 3.66 12.87
C HIS A 493 19.90 4.25 13.72
N PHE A 494 19.88 5.57 13.88
CA PHE A 494 18.83 6.26 14.63
C PHE A 494 17.70 6.68 13.69
N GLU A 495 16.48 6.34 14.04
CA GLU A 495 15.32 6.69 13.22
C GLU A 495 14.74 8.07 13.57
N GLY A 496 14.25 8.80 12.56
CA GLY A 496 13.53 10.08 12.75
C GLY A 496 14.44 11.25 13.12
N CYS A 497 13.97 12.15 14.01
CA CYS A 497 14.73 13.29 14.54
C CYS A 497 15.83 12.91 15.55
N GLY A 498 16.22 11.63 15.59
CA GLY A 498 17.34 11.09 16.37
C GLY A 498 17.31 11.34 17.88
N ARG A 499 16.13 11.47 18.49
CA ARG A 499 15.95 11.28 19.95
C ARG A 499 15.55 9.82 20.20
N PRO A 500 16.44 8.95 20.68
CA PRO A 500 16.03 7.62 21.08
C PRO A 500 15.07 7.73 22.26
N TYR A 501 13.90 7.11 22.14
CA TYR A 501 12.92 7.10 23.22
C TYR A 501 13.42 6.32 24.45
N GLU A 502 14.45 5.46 24.32
CA GLU A 502 15.09 4.75 25.43
C GLU A 502 16.58 4.46 25.16
N LEU A 503 17.42 4.55 26.21
CA LEU A 503 18.79 4.03 26.21
C LEU A 503 18.75 2.51 26.00
N ASN A 504 19.33 2.01 24.90
CA ASN A 504 19.37 0.59 24.59
C ASN A 504 20.72 -0.02 24.98
N LYS A 505 20.76 -1.31 25.32
CA LYS A 505 22.02 -2.04 25.54
C LYS A 505 22.43 -2.78 24.27
N CYS A 506 23.71 -2.71 23.90
CA CYS A 506 24.24 -3.48 22.78
C CYS A 506 24.03 -4.98 23.02
N PRO A 507 23.38 -5.72 22.12
CA PRO A 507 23.13 -7.15 22.28
C PRO A 507 24.42 -7.98 22.44
N MET A 508 25.52 -7.55 21.81
CA MET A 508 26.81 -8.25 21.82
C MET A 508 27.64 -7.97 23.06
N CYS A 509 27.97 -6.70 23.35
CA CYS A 509 28.87 -6.34 24.45
C CYS A 509 28.18 -5.74 25.68
N LYS A 510 26.83 -5.68 25.67
CA LYS A 510 25.95 -5.21 26.76
C LYS A 510 26.17 -3.77 27.25
N THR A 511 27.09 -3.04 26.63
CA THR A 511 27.29 -1.61 26.93
C THR A 511 26.17 -0.77 26.31
N ASP A 512 25.86 0.36 26.94
CA ASP A 512 24.79 1.25 26.50
C ASP A 512 25.11 1.81 25.10
N ILE A 513 24.09 1.89 24.25
CA ILE A 513 24.12 2.49 22.91
C ILE A 513 22.95 3.47 22.80
N GLY A 514 23.16 4.56 22.09
CA GLY A 514 22.18 5.64 22.05
C GLY A 514 22.77 6.99 21.75
N ALA A 515 21.90 8.00 21.73
CA ALA A 515 22.22 9.40 21.54
C ALA A 515 21.61 10.23 22.67
N THR A 516 22.31 11.28 23.08
CA THR A 516 21.80 12.29 24.04
C THR A 516 20.97 13.36 23.35
N GLU A 517 21.32 13.68 22.11
CA GLU A 517 20.64 14.63 21.23
C GLU A 517 20.77 14.14 19.78
N TYR A 518 20.13 14.85 18.85
CA TYR A 518 20.24 14.56 17.42
C TYR A 518 21.71 14.52 16.97
N ASN A 519 22.13 13.38 16.40
CA ASN A 519 23.51 13.10 15.97
C ASN A 519 24.59 13.26 17.06
N LYS A 520 24.24 13.24 18.34
CA LYS A 520 25.20 13.25 19.44
C LYS A 520 25.12 11.93 20.20
N PRO A 521 26.00 10.96 19.89
CA PRO A 521 26.07 9.70 20.61
C PRO A 521 26.24 9.94 22.12
N ILE A 522 25.76 9.01 22.94
CA ILE A 522 26.05 9.04 24.39
C ILE A 522 27.57 9.02 24.63
N ILE A 523 28.03 9.83 25.59
CA ILE A 523 29.44 9.93 25.99
C ILE A 523 29.77 8.72 26.88
N ARG A 524 30.63 7.82 26.39
CA ARG A 524 31.04 6.60 27.11
C ARG A 524 32.41 6.08 26.64
N ILE A 525 32.96 5.10 27.36
CA ILE A 525 34.23 4.42 27.03
C ILE A 525 33.98 2.91 26.88
N PRO A 526 34.39 2.26 25.78
CA PRO A 526 34.88 2.86 24.54
C PRO A 526 33.77 3.63 23.80
N PRO A 527 34.12 4.69 23.04
CA PRO A 527 33.13 5.53 22.36
C PRO A 527 32.41 4.80 21.23
N GLN A 528 31.20 5.25 20.93
CA GLN A 528 30.47 4.86 19.72
C GLN A 528 31.11 5.55 18.52
N LEU A 529 31.24 4.83 17.41
CA LEU A 529 31.84 5.35 16.19
C LEU A 529 30.73 5.79 15.25
N GLN A 530 30.81 7.04 14.82
CA GLN A 530 29.92 7.63 13.83
C GLN A 530 30.59 7.55 12.46
N MET A 531 29.92 6.93 11.48
CA MET A 531 30.46 6.70 10.14
C MET A 531 29.49 7.27 9.10
N PRO A 532 29.96 8.00 8.07
CA PRO A 532 29.12 8.35 6.92
C PRO A 532 28.48 7.10 6.30
N ILE A 533 27.26 7.21 5.76
CA ILE A 533 26.51 6.04 5.27
C ILE A 533 27.30 5.25 4.22
N GLU A 534 27.97 5.92 3.29
CA GLU A 534 28.76 5.27 2.22
C GLU A 534 29.90 4.44 2.82
N VAL A 535 30.58 4.98 3.84
CA VAL A 535 31.66 4.29 4.56
C VAL A 535 31.09 3.13 5.38
N GLY A 536 29.92 3.32 5.99
CA GLY A 536 29.19 2.27 6.71
C GLY A 536 28.79 1.12 5.78
N PHE A 537 28.27 1.42 4.59
CA PHE A 537 27.89 0.41 3.60
C PHE A 537 29.11 -0.35 3.07
N GLN A 538 30.20 0.35 2.79
CA GLN A 538 31.46 -0.31 2.39
C GLN A 538 31.97 -1.23 3.51
N PHE A 539 31.94 -0.78 4.77
CA PHE A 539 32.33 -1.60 5.91
C PHE A 539 31.48 -2.87 6.03
N ILE A 540 30.15 -2.74 5.86
CA ILE A 540 29.23 -3.88 5.89
C ILE A 540 29.56 -4.85 4.74
N ALA A 541 29.75 -4.34 3.53
CA ALA A 541 30.10 -5.17 2.37
C ALA A 541 31.43 -5.92 2.57
N ASP A 542 32.46 -5.24 3.10
CA ASP A 542 33.75 -5.85 3.40
C ASP A 542 33.64 -6.89 4.51
N TYR A 543 32.80 -6.66 5.52
CA TYR A 543 32.57 -7.59 6.63
C TYR A 543 31.83 -8.85 6.15
N VAL A 544 30.77 -8.69 5.35
CA VAL A 544 30.04 -9.78 4.69
C VAL A 544 30.99 -10.61 3.83
N LYS A 545 31.78 -9.96 2.96
CA LYS A 545 32.73 -10.67 2.10
C LYS A 545 33.72 -11.52 2.90
N LYS A 546 34.29 -10.95 3.97
CA LYS A 546 35.18 -11.69 4.88
C LYS A 546 34.47 -12.83 5.61
N TYR A 547 33.17 -12.70 5.88
CA TYR A 547 32.38 -13.75 6.49
C TYR A 547 32.00 -14.86 5.51
N ASP A 548 31.77 -14.54 4.24
CA ASP A 548 31.53 -15.51 3.16
C ASP A 548 32.78 -16.33 2.81
N GLU A 549 33.97 -15.75 2.99
CA GLU A 549 35.27 -16.43 2.84
C GLU A 549 35.57 -17.43 3.99
N LYS A 550 34.86 -17.34 5.13
CA LYS A 550 35.06 -18.27 6.25
C LYS A 550 34.31 -19.58 6.01
N ASP A 551 34.98 -20.69 6.30
CA ASP A 551 34.36 -22.01 6.28
C ASP A 551 33.36 -22.16 7.44
N ARG A 552 32.11 -22.48 7.11
CA ARG A 552 31.00 -22.62 8.06
C ARG A 552 30.63 -24.09 8.19
N LEU A 553 31.46 -24.81 8.93
CA LEU A 553 31.28 -26.24 9.16
C LEU A 553 30.15 -26.43 10.19
N GLY A 554 29.29 -27.43 9.96
CA GLY A 554 28.22 -27.77 10.88
C GLY A 554 26.88 -27.06 10.70
N TYR A 555 25.92 -27.56 11.46
CA TYR A 555 24.57 -27.00 11.56
C TYR A 555 24.57 -25.85 12.59
N HIS A 556 24.17 -24.66 12.16
CA HIS A 556 24.26 -23.43 12.96
C HIS A 556 22.97 -22.60 12.96
N ASN A 557 21.88 -23.12 12.42
CA ASN A 557 20.57 -22.49 12.57
C ASN A 557 20.06 -22.74 14.01
N ILE A 558 19.70 -21.65 14.70
CA ILE A 558 19.26 -21.63 16.10
C ILE A 558 17.87 -21.00 16.26
N THR A 559 17.30 -20.47 15.19
CA THR A 559 15.96 -19.86 15.20
C THR A 559 14.90 -20.94 15.22
N ASP A 560 13.77 -20.66 15.87
CA ASP A 560 12.60 -21.53 15.84
C ASP A 560 11.92 -21.47 14.45
N ALA A 561 11.23 -22.53 14.05
CA ALA A 561 10.48 -22.58 12.80
C ALA A 561 9.37 -21.52 12.75
N GLU A 562 8.81 -21.12 13.89
CA GLU A 562 7.77 -20.09 13.92
C GLU A 562 8.27 -18.67 13.64
N GLU A 563 9.58 -18.42 13.81
CA GLU A 563 10.20 -17.14 13.47
C GLU A 563 10.51 -17.02 11.97
N SER A 564 10.45 -18.13 11.23
CA SER A 564 10.72 -18.17 9.79
C SER A 564 9.62 -17.49 8.97
N ASN A 565 10.00 -16.56 8.09
CA ASN A 565 9.06 -15.82 7.23
C ASN A 565 9.36 -15.92 5.71
N VAL A 566 8.39 -15.57 4.87
CA VAL A 566 8.47 -15.69 3.39
C VAL A 566 9.62 -14.88 2.77
N GLY A 567 10.06 -13.78 3.42
CA GLY A 567 11.08 -12.87 2.89
C GLY A 567 12.53 -13.30 3.15
N GLU A 568 12.77 -14.31 3.98
CA GLU A 568 14.13 -14.74 4.34
C GLU A 568 14.89 -15.32 3.17
N LYS A 569 16.12 -14.83 2.98
CA LYS A 569 17.07 -15.35 1.99
C LYS A 569 18.50 -15.02 2.37
N SER A 570 19.43 -15.84 1.88
CA SER A 570 20.86 -15.51 1.88
C SER A 570 21.16 -14.33 0.94
N GLU A 571 22.19 -13.55 1.24
CA GLU A 571 22.52 -12.33 0.49
C GLU A 571 22.89 -12.60 -0.98
N HIS A 572 23.55 -13.71 -1.25
CA HIS A 572 23.96 -14.08 -2.62
C HIS A 572 22.81 -14.67 -3.45
N LEU A 573 21.65 -14.94 -2.84
CA LEU A 573 20.45 -15.44 -3.51
C LEU A 573 19.53 -14.28 -3.88
N ASN A 574 18.94 -14.39 -5.06
CA ASN A 574 18.00 -13.40 -5.56
C ASN A 574 16.60 -13.64 -4.99
N ARG A 575 16.22 -14.90 -4.72
CA ARG A 575 14.89 -15.29 -4.27
C ARG A 575 14.90 -16.05 -2.95
N SER A 576 13.90 -15.78 -2.11
CA SER A 576 13.68 -16.55 -0.89
C SER A 576 13.18 -17.96 -1.17
N ILE A 577 12.44 -18.22 -2.26
CA ILE A 577 12.03 -19.59 -2.60
C ILE A 577 13.23 -20.52 -2.86
N SER A 578 14.31 -20.01 -3.46
CA SER A 578 15.56 -20.74 -3.65
C SER A 578 16.19 -21.12 -2.31
N PHE A 579 16.26 -20.16 -1.39
CA PHE A 579 16.74 -20.41 -0.02
C PHE A 579 15.87 -21.45 0.69
N ARG A 580 14.54 -21.33 0.62
CA ARG A 580 13.59 -22.25 1.25
C ARG A 580 13.70 -23.66 0.70
N PHE A 581 13.88 -23.82 -0.62
CA PHE A 581 14.12 -25.14 -1.22
C PHE A 581 15.40 -25.79 -0.68
N MET A 582 16.50 -25.03 -0.57
CA MET A 582 17.79 -25.52 -0.05
C MET A 582 17.73 -25.84 1.44
N HIS A 583 17.06 -25.00 2.23
CA HIS A 583 16.82 -25.22 3.65
C HIS A 583 15.98 -26.48 3.89
N MET A 584 14.88 -26.63 3.13
CA MET A 584 14.04 -27.83 3.14
C MET A 584 14.84 -29.09 2.78
N LEU A 585 15.73 -29.04 1.79
CA LEU A 585 16.60 -30.17 1.40
C LEU A 585 17.53 -30.58 2.55
N THR A 586 18.16 -29.60 3.22
CA THR A 586 19.01 -29.86 4.39
C THR A 586 18.22 -30.49 5.53
N HIS A 587 17.04 -29.97 5.86
CA HIS A 587 16.21 -30.52 6.94
C HIS A 587 15.61 -31.88 6.62
N ALA A 588 15.19 -32.12 5.38
CA ALA A 588 14.78 -33.45 4.92
C ALA A 588 15.91 -34.46 5.14
N THR A 589 17.14 -34.11 4.75
CA THR A 589 18.33 -34.96 4.91
C THR A 589 18.59 -35.29 6.38
N LEU A 590 18.60 -34.28 7.25
CA LEU A 590 18.83 -34.45 8.69
C LEU A 590 17.71 -35.26 9.36
N LEU A 591 16.46 -35.05 8.96
CA LEU A 591 15.30 -35.79 9.45
C LEU A 591 15.41 -37.28 9.11
N ILE A 592 15.82 -37.63 7.89
CA ILE A 592 16.03 -39.03 7.46
C ILE A 592 17.16 -39.69 8.24
N LEU A 593 18.30 -39.00 8.41
CA LEU A 593 19.42 -39.54 9.18
C LEU A 593 19.03 -39.80 10.65
N HIS A 594 18.19 -38.94 11.24
CA HIS A 594 17.66 -39.15 12.58
C HIS A 594 16.69 -40.35 12.62
N GLU A 595 15.76 -40.44 11.68
CA GLU A 595 14.74 -41.51 11.61
C GLU A 595 15.33 -42.90 11.35
N LEU A 596 16.48 -42.98 10.69
CA LEU A 596 17.23 -44.23 10.48
C LEU A 596 18.22 -44.55 11.61
N GLU A 597 18.19 -43.80 12.72
CA GLU A 597 19.05 -43.95 13.90
C GLU A 597 20.55 -43.85 13.56
N LEU A 598 20.91 -42.90 12.68
CA LEU A 598 22.31 -42.66 12.26
C LEU A 598 22.92 -41.42 12.92
N LEU A 599 22.11 -40.60 13.59
CA LEU A 599 22.55 -39.48 14.42
C LEU A 599 22.55 -39.93 15.89
N THR A 600 23.73 -40.16 16.46
CA THR A 600 23.88 -40.81 17.78
C THR A 600 24.16 -39.84 18.94
N ASN A 601 24.34 -38.53 18.69
CA ASN A 601 24.88 -37.56 19.66
C ASN A 601 23.95 -36.34 19.93
N SER A 602 24.01 -35.84 21.17
CA SER A 602 23.18 -34.75 21.74
C SER A 602 23.53 -33.32 21.29
N THR A 603 24.46 -33.14 20.36
CA THR A 603 24.94 -31.81 19.92
C THR A 603 24.15 -31.21 18.76
N LEU A 604 23.40 -32.03 18.01
CA LEU A 604 22.48 -31.57 16.97
C LEU A 604 21.06 -31.41 17.56
N PRO A 605 20.22 -30.53 16.97
CA PRO A 605 18.82 -30.42 17.35
C PRO A 605 18.04 -31.73 17.26
N SER A 606 16.91 -31.79 17.96
CA SER A 606 16.05 -32.98 17.99
C SER A 606 15.38 -33.25 16.65
N ARG A 607 14.87 -34.48 16.47
CA ARG A 607 14.00 -34.83 15.34
C ARG A 607 12.86 -33.84 15.12
N ASP A 608 12.16 -33.49 16.19
CA ASP A 608 10.96 -32.64 16.09
C ASP A 608 11.34 -31.23 15.60
N TYR A 609 12.53 -30.74 15.94
CA TYR A 609 13.05 -29.48 15.41
C TYR A 609 13.24 -29.54 13.88
N PHE A 610 13.90 -30.58 13.34
CA PHE A 610 14.07 -30.73 11.88
C PHE A 610 12.74 -30.94 11.16
N ARG A 611 11.81 -31.68 11.77
CA ARG A 611 10.46 -31.86 11.26
C ARG A 611 9.73 -30.52 11.15
N ASN A 612 9.71 -29.73 12.21
CA ASN A 612 8.98 -28.46 12.25
C ASN A 612 9.51 -27.48 11.19
N HIS A 613 10.83 -27.40 11.02
CA HIS A 613 11.41 -26.57 9.95
C HIS A 613 11.05 -27.08 8.55
N PHE A 614 11.16 -28.39 8.29
CA PHE A 614 10.77 -28.96 7.00
C PHE A 614 9.29 -28.66 6.67
N GLU A 615 8.38 -28.89 7.62
CA GLU A 615 6.94 -28.63 7.43
C GLU A 615 6.68 -27.13 7.19
N LYS A 616 7.39 -26.25 7.90
CA LYS A 616 7.32 -24.80 7.70
C LYS A 616 7.81 -24.39 6.32
N ASP A 617 8.98 -24.86 5.89
CA ASP A 617 9.53 -24.54 4.56
C ASP A 617 8.63 -25.05 3.44
N TYR A 618 8.05 -26.25 3.58
CA TYR A 618 7.05 -26.77 2.63
C TYR A 618 5.86 -25.80 2.48
N VAL A 619 5.33 -25.29 3.60
CA VAL A 619 4.22 -24.32 3.59
C VAL A 619 4.65 -23.00 2.96
N LEU A 620 5.83 -22.48 3.33
CA LEU A 620 6.36 -21.21 2.78
C LEU A 620 6.60 -21.31 1.27
N ILE A 621 7.14 -22.43 0.77
CA ILE A 621 7.28 -22.67 -0.68
C ILE A 621 5.90 -22.70 -1.35
N GLY A 622 4.93 -23.41 -0.77
CA GLY A 622 3.56 -23.44 -1.30
C GLY A 622 2.91 -22.05 -1.39
N GLN A 623 3.15 -21.18 -0.39
CA GLN A 623 2.67 -19.79 -0.40
C GLN A 623 3.31 -18.98 -1.53
N GLN A 624 4.62 -19.12 -1.76
CA GLN A 624 5.33 -18.41 -2.82
C GLN A 624 4.96 -18.88 -4.23
N CYS A 625 4.61 -20.16 -4.39
CA CYS A 625 4.11 -20.70 -5.65
C CYS A 625 2.65 -20.34 -5.95
N GLY A 626 1.89 -19.87 -4.96
CA GLY A 626 0.46 -19.60 -5.10
C GLY A 626 -0.43 -20.85 -5.15
N ASP A 627 0.09 -22.04 -4.82
CA ASP A 627 -0.65 -23.31 -4.76
C ASP A 627 -0.09 -24.22 -3.65
N ILE A 628 -0.59 -24.02 -2.42
CA ILE A 628 -0.15 -24.79 -1.24
C ILE A 628 -0.60 -26.26 -1.33
N GLU A 629 -1.74 -26.53 -1.97
CA GLU A 629 -2.32 -27.87 -2.02
C GLU A 629 -1.52 -28.80 -2.92
N ASN A 630 -1.09 -28.32 -4.08
CA ASN A 630 -0.41 -29.12 -5.09
C ASN A 630 1.10 -28.86 -5.18
N CYS A 631 1.69 -28.01 -4.31
CA CYS A 631 3.13 -27.72 -4.36
C CYS A 631 4.02 -28.97 -4.31
N HIS A 632 3.59 -30.07 -3.68
CA HIS A 632 4.31 -31.34 -3.70
C HIS A 632 4.55 -31.89 -5.12
N VAL A 633 3.63 -31.67 -6.06
CA VAL A 633 3.77 -32.11 -7.46
C VAL A 633 4.92 -31.38 -8.13
N TRP A 634 4.98 -30.06 -7.92
CA TRP A 634 6.09 -29.24 -8.42
C TRP A 634 7.42 -29.68 -7.79
N LEU A 635 7.44 -29.94 -6.47
CA LEU A 635 8.64 -30.47 -5.80
C LEU A 635 9.08 -31.83 -6.36
N PHE A 636 8.16 -32.74 -6.69
CA PHE A 636 8.50 -34.00 -7.37
C PHE A 636 9.19 -33.76 -8.71
N ARG A 637 8.66 -32.83 -9.51
CA ARG A 637 9.25 -32.43 -10.80
C ARG A 637 10.66 -31.85 -10.62
N LEU A 638 10.86 -30.93 -9.67
CA LEU A 638 12.18 -30.36 -9.39
C LEU A 638 13.19 -31.42 -8.97
N ILE A 639 12.82 -32.31 -8.03
CA ILE A 639 13.72 -33.36 -7.54
C ILE A 639 14.10 -34.32 -8.67
N ASN A 640 13.15 -34.70 -9.54
CA ASN A 640 13.44 -35.51 -10.71
C ASN A 640 14.44 -34.83 -11.65
N HIS A 641 14.31 -33.52 -11.87
CA HIS A 641 15.20 -32.78 -12.77
C HIS A 641 16.62 -32.61 -12.20
N MET A 642 16.81 -32.70 -10.88
CA MET A 642 18.17 -32.72 -10.32
C MET A 642 19.01 -33.94 -10.77
N LEU A 643 18.43 -34.95 -11.42
CA LEU A 643 19.17 -36.06 -12.04
C LEU A 643 19.94 -35.65 -13.31
N ASP A 644 19.66 -34.48 -13.88
CA ASP A 644 20.38 -33.96 -15.03
C ASP A 644 21.88 -33.73 -14.69
N GLU A 645 22.77 -34.03 -15.64
CA GLU A 645 24.22 -33.94 -15.46
C GLU A 645 24.69 -32.54 -15.06
N THR A 646 23.94 -31.48 -15.42
CA THR A 646 24.24 -30.09 -15.06
C THR A 646 24.29 -29.83 -13.55
N PHE A 647 23.58 -30.63 -12.74
CA PHE A 647 23.55 -30.49 -11.28
C PHE A 647 24.59 -31.35 -10.56
N LEU A 648 25.32 -32.22 -11.28
CA LEU A 648 26.29 -33.17 -10.72
C LEU A 648 27.70 -32.56 -10.53
N LEU A 649 27.78 -31.47 -9.76
CA LEU A 649 29.06 -30.81 -9.45
C LEU A 649 30.01 -31.71 -8.65
N LYS A 650 31.21 -31.95 -9.16
CA LYS A 650 32.22 -32.83 -8.54
C LYS A 650 32.88 -32.18 -7.32
N GLY A 651 32.90 -32.89 -6.19
CA GLY A 651 33.64 -32.54 -4.98
C GLY A 651 32.81 -32.64 -3.70
N ILE A 652 33.37 -32.16 -2.60
CA ILE A 652 32.72 -32.14 -1.26
C ILE A 652 32.42 -30.70 -0.85
N LEU A 653 31.27 -30.50 -0.20
CA LEU A 653 30.85 -29.24 0.42
C LEU A 653 31.62 -28.95 1.72
N ASN A 654 32.93 -28.74 1.64
CA ASN A 654 33.79 -28.44 2.80
C ASN A 654 34.16 -26.96 2.96
N LYS A 655 33.69 -26.11 2.03
CA LYS A 655 33.93 -24.67 2.03
C LYS A 655 32.62 -23.94 1.76
N ASN A 656 32.42 -22.80 2.42
CA ASN A 656 31.22 -21.98 2.23
C ASN A 656 31.08 -21.50 0.77
N GLN A 657 32.20 -21.22 0.09
CA GLN A 657 32.20 -20.83 -1.33
C GLN A 657 31.53 -21.88 -2.25
N LYS A 658 31.69 -23.18 -1.93
CA LYS A 658 31.07 -24.27 -2.71
C LYS A 658 29.57 -24.39 -2.44
N VAL A 659 29.14 -24.05 -1.23
CA VAL A 659 27.71 -23.93 -0.89
C VAL A 659 27.09 -22.79 -1.69
N ILE A 660 27.74 -21.62 -1.73
CA ILE A 660 27.30 -20.48 -2.55
C ILE A 660 27.22 -20.86 -4.04
N GLU A 661 28.21 -21.59 -4.55
CA GLU A 661 28.22 -22.10 -5.93
C GLU A 661 27.01 -23.03 -6.20
N LEU A 662 26.75 -23.99 -5.31
CA LEU A 662 25.61 -24.90 -5.42
C LEU A 662 24.27 -24.17 -5.37
N GLU A 663 24.11 -23.26 -4.41
CA GLU A 663 22.88 -22.49 -4.21
C GLU A 663 22.56 -21.59 -5.41
N LYS A 664 23.58 -20.94 -5.99
CA LYS A 664 23.41 -20.16 -7.22
C LYS A 664 23.07 -21.04 -8.41
N LEU A 665 23.73 -22.19 -8.56
CA LEU A 665 23.42 -23.12 -9.64
C LEU A 665 21.96 -23.58 -9.57
N ILE A 666 21.49 -23.97 -8.39
CA ILE A 666 20.09 -24.40 -8.18
C ILE A 666 19.13 -23.24 -8.43
N GLU A 667 19.41 -22.03 -7.95
CA GLU A 667 18.58 -20.86 -8.24
C GLU A 667 18.47 -20.58 -9.75
N GLU A 668 19.61 -20.51 -10.45
CA GLU A 668 19.68 -20.08 -11.85
C GLU A 668 19.24 -21.14 -12.86
N ARG A 669 19.48 -22.42 -12.56
CA ARG A 669 19.24 -23.54 -13.50
C ARG A 669 18.04 -24.40 -13.15
N LEU A 670 17.68 -24.53 -11.87
CA LEU A 670 16.52 -25.31 -11.46
C LEU A 670 15.31 -24.38 -11.20
N ILE A 671 15.42 -23.49 -10.22
CA ILE A 671 14.27 -22.68 -9.79
C ILE A 671 13.82 -21.73 -10.90
N PHE A 672 14.72 -20.95 -11.51
CA PHE A 672 14.33 -20.01 -12.58
C PHE A 672 13.76 -20.68 -13.84
N ALA A 673 14.18 -21.92 -14.12
CA ALA A 673 13.63 -22.69 -15.23
C ALA A 673 12.15 -23.06 -14.99
N HIS A 674 11.80 -23.35 -13.73
CA HIS A 674 10.50 -23.93 -13.35
C HIS A 674 9.52 -22.96 -12.67
N ILE A 675 9.95 -21.76 -12.30
CA ILE A 675 9.12 -20.82 -11.54
C ILE A 675 8.17 -19.99 -12.42
N ASN A 676 8.41 -19.91 -13.73
CA ASN A 676 7.65 -19.02 -14.64
C ASN A 676 6.14 -19.33 -14.64
N SER A 677 5.76 -20.60 -14.58
CA SER A 677 4.35 -21.03 -14.52
C SER A 677 4.20 -22.34 -13.72
N VAL A 678 4.30 -22.24 -12.40
CA VAL A 678 4.14 -23.39 -11.50
C VAL A 678 2.80 -24.13 -11.69
N PRO A 679 1.64 -23.46 -11.83
CA PRO A 679 0.36 -24.16 -12.06
C PRO A 679 0.36 -25.00 -13.35
N THR A 680 0.97 -24.48 -14.42
CA THR A 680 1.11 -25.23 -15.69
C THR A 680 1.98 -26.45 -15.48
N GLU A 681 3.11 -26.32 -14.79
CA GLU A 681 3.99 -27.46 -14.54
C GLU A 681 3.36 -28.55 -13.67
N ILE A 682 2.56 -28.14 -12.68
CA ILE A 682 1.76 -29.05 -11.85
C ILE A 682 0.75 -29.80 -12.71
N ASN A 683 0.00 -29.09 -13.56
CA ASN A 683 -1.02 -29.70 -14.41
C ASN A 683 -0.42 -30.62 -15.48
N GLU A 684 0.71 -30.25 -16.08
CA GLU A 684 1.47 -31.11 -16.98
C GLU A 684 1.89 -32.41 -16.29
N TYR A 685 2.47 -32.31 -15.09
CA TYR A 685 2.86 -33.50 -14.34
C TYR A 685 1.64 -34.36 -13.97
N LYS A 686 0.54 -33.75 -13.50
CA LYS A 686 -0.71 -34.46 -13.18
C LYS A 686 -1.27 -35.18 -14.40
N ARG A 687 -1.29 -34.52 -15.56
CA ARG A 687 -1.73 -35.11 -16.84
C ARG A 687 -0.86 -36.31 -17.22
N SER A 688 0.47 -36.15 -17.24
CA SER A 688 1.39 -37.25 -17.55
C SER A 688 1.28 -38.40 -16.54
N PHE A 689 1.05 -38.11 -15.26
CA PHE A 689 0.80 -39.14 -14.25
C PHE A 689 -0.53 -39.86 -14.47
N ALA A 690 -1.59 -39.14 -14.84
CA ALA A 690 -2.88 -39.72 -15.15
C ALA A 690 -2.83 -40.57 -16.43
N GLU A 691 -2.08 -40.16 -17.45
CA GLU A 691 -1.83 -40.98 -18.66
C GLU A 691 -1.03 -42.25 -18.34
N TYR A 692 -0.04 -42.13 -17.46
CA TYR A 692 0.75 -43.26 -16.97
C TYR A 692 -0.13 -44.29 -16.24
N THR A 693 -1.08 -43.85 -15.41
CA THR A 693 -1.99 -44.74 -14.67
C THR A 693 -3.16 -45.25 -15.53
N GLN A 694 -3.71 -44.45 -16.45
CA GLN A 694 -4.82 -44.84 -17.33
C GLN A 694 -4.45 -45.95 -18.31
N LYS A 695 -3.19 -46.06 -18.74
CA LYS A 695 -2.73 -47.24 -19.51
C LYS A 695 -2.99 -48.57 -18.76
N GLN A 696 -3.32 -48.52 -17.47
CA GLN A 696 -3.65 -49.66 -16.62
C GLN A 696 -5.17 -49.79 -16.31
N SER A 697 -6.04 -48.84 -16.72
CA SER A 697 -7.50 -48.87 -16.46
C SER A 697 -8.34 -48.31 -17.62
N GLU A 698 -9.36 -49.06 -18.08
CA GLU A 698 -10.10 -48.79 -19.33
C GLU A 698 -11.04 -47.55 -19.36
N SER A 699 -11.23 -46.78 -18.27
CA SER A 699 -12.13 -45.61 -18.27
C SER A 699 -11.55 -44.36 -17.60
N SER A 700 -11.73 -43.20 -18.25
CA SER A 700 -11.37 -41.89 -17.71
C SER A 700 -12.34 -41.47 -16.59
N ARG A 701 -11.82 -41.24 -15.38
CA ARG A 701 -12.60 -40.81 -14.20
C ARG A 701 -13.16 -39.40 -14.39
N LEU A 702 -14.35 -39.13 -13.86
CA LEU A 702 -14.96 -37.79 -13.89
C LEU A 702 -14.05 -36.71 -13.27
N GLU A 703 -13.34 -37.06 -12.21
CA GLU A 703 -12.37 -36.20 -11.52
C GLU A 703 -11.29 -35.63 -12.45
N TYR A 704 -10.84 -36.38 -13.47
CA TYR A 704 -9.85 -35.86 -14.42
C TYR A 704 -10.41 -34.73 -15.30
N PHE A 705 -11.72 -34.71 -15.53
CA PHE A 705 -12.38 -33.61 -16.23
C PHE A 705 -12.66 -32.43 -15.29
N VAL A 706 -12.89 -32.69 -13.99
CA VAL A 706 -13.02 -31.65 -12.96
C VAL A 706 -11.67 -30.94 -12.75
N ASP A 707 -10.58 -31.69 -12.71
CA ASP A 707 -9.21 -31.18 -12.62
C ASP A 707 -8.67 -30.61 -13.95
N GLU A 708 -9.46 -30.67 -15.03
CA GLU A 708 -9.13 -30.17 -16.37
C GLU A 708 -7.88 -30.83 -17.02
N LEU A 709 -7.65 -32.10 -16.72
CA LEU A 709 -6.51 -32.85 -17.26
C LEU A 709 -6.74 -33.34 -18.69
N PHE A 710 -7.98 -33.72 -19.04
CA PHE A 710 -8.35 -34.25 -20.35
C PHE A 710 -9.60 -33.57 -20.92
N GLU A 711 -9.68 -33.52 -22.25
CA GLU A 711 -10.84 -33.05 -23.00
C GLU A 711 -11.66 -34.24 -23.55
N ASN A 712 -12.98 -34.06 -23.66
CA ASN A 712 -13.87 -35.02 -24.33
C ASN A 712 -15.04 -34.25 -24.97
N GLU A 713 -14.75 -33.56 -26.07
CA GLU A 713 -15.73 -32.76 -26.84
C GLU A 713 -16.99 -33.55 -27.26
N PRO A 714 -16.92 -34.85 -27.67
CA PRO A 714 -18.13 -35.61 -27.96
C PRO A 714 -19.10 -35.77 -26.78
N LYS A 715 -18.57 -35.83 -25.55
CA LYS A 715 -19.38 -35.95 -24.33
C LYS A 715 -19.76 -34.59 -23.74
N TYR A 716 -18.84 -33.63 -23.82
CA TYR A 716 -18.96 -32.28 -23.27
C TYR A 716 -18.66 -31.29 -24.40
N PRO A 717 -19.66 -30.87 -25.19
CA PRO A 717 -19.44 -29.93 -26.28
C PRO A 717 -18.99 -28.57 -25.75
N LEU A 718 -18.09 -27.91 -26.49
CA LEU A 718 -17.53 -26.59 -26.18
C LEU A 718 -16.73 -26.55 -24.87
N LEU A 719 -16.31 -27.69 -24.35
CA LEU A 719 -15.63 -27.81 -23.05
C LEU A 719 -14.40 -26.90 -22.95
N LYS A 720 -13.68 -26.69 -24.06
CA LYS A 720 -12.51 -25.80 -24.16
C LYS A 720 -12.76 -24.33 -23.80
N PHE A 721 -14.00 -23.86 -23.82
CA PHE A 721 -14.38 -22.51 -23.41
C PHE A 721 -14.79 -22.40 -21.93
N PHE A 722 -15.22 -23.52 -21.34
CA PHE A 722 -15.66 -23.62 -19.95
C PHE A 722 -14.52 -24.07 -19.02
N ASN A 723 -13.39 -23.35 -19.14
CA ASN A 723 -12.25 -23.48 -18.23
C ASN A 723 -12.49 -22.72 -16.93
N LEU A 724 -11.92 -23.26 -15.85
CA LEU A 724 -11.94 -22.66 -14.53
C LEU A 724 -10.99 -21.46 -14.44
N THR A 725 -11.51 -20.34 -13.92
CA THR A 725 -10.76 -19.10 -13.70
C THR A 725 -10.83 -18.69 -12.24
N ASN A 726 -9.69 -18.36 -11.62
CA ASN A 726 -9.60 -18.06 -10.18
C ASN A 726 -9.77 -16.57 -9.81
N ILE A 727 -10.28 -15.76 -10.74
CA ILE A 727 -10.33 -14.29 -10.61
C ILE A 727 -11.29 -13.87 -9.50
N TYR A 728 -12.39 -14.60 -9.30
CA TYR A 728 -13.36 -14.31 -8.24
C TYR A 728 -12.90 -14.81 -6.86
N ALA A 729 -12.03 -15.82 -6.81
CA ALA A 729 -11.56 -16.41 -5.56
C ALA A 729 -10.34 -15.66 -4.96
N THR A 730 -9.62 -14.87 -5.77
CA THR A 730 -8.37 -14.22 -5.35
C THR A 730 -8.33 -12.75 -5.73
N ASN A 731 -7.87 -11.89 -4.81
CA ASN A 731 -7.65 -10.47 -5.09
C ASN A 731 -6.60 -10.32 -6.22
N PRO A 732 -6.94 -9.71 -7.37
CA PRO A 732 -6.01 -9.56 -8.50
C PRO A 732 -4.69 -8.86 -8.14
N ILE A 733 -4.74 -7.91 -7.20
CA ILE A 733 -3.57 -7.14 -6.74
C ILE A 733 -2.65 -8.02 -5.90
N GLU A 734 -3.18 -8.82 -4.98
CA GLU A 734 -2.35 -9.71 -4.15
C GLU A 734 -1.69 -10.80 -5.02
N LYS A 735 -2.42 -11.33 -6.00
CA LYS A 735 -1.87 -12.28 -6.97
C LYS A 735 -0.79 -11.63 -7.83
N PHE A 736 -1.01 -10.40 -8.27
CA PHE A 736 -0.02 -9.61 -9.01
C PHE A 736 1.25 -9.36 -8.16
N ARG A 737 1.10 -8.92 -6.90
CA ARG A 737 2.21 -8.68 -5.96
C ARG A 737 3.02 -9.95 -5.72
N THR A 738 2.34 -11.08 -5.48
CA THR A 738 3.00 -12.38 -5.27
C THR A 738 3.80 -12.80 -6.51
N LYS A 739 3.21 -12.69 -7.71
CA LYS A 739 3.94 -13.00 -8.95
C LYS A 739 5.08 -12.01 -9.23
N LEU A 740 4.91 -10.71 -8.96
CA LEU A 740 5.97 -9.70 -9.10
C LEU A 740 7.16 -10.02 -8.19
N GLN A 741 6.88 -10.44 -6.95
CA GLN A 741 7.90 -10.93 -6.01
C GLN A 741 8.54 -12.26 -6.42
N ALA A 742 7.99 -12.97 -7.41
CA ALA A 742 8.62 -14.15 -8.00
C ALA A 742 9.55 -13.83 -9.20
N ILE A 743 9.39 -12.70 -9.90
CA ILE A 743 10.21 -12.35 -11.10
C ILE A 743 11.66 -11.98 -10.78
N PRO A 744 12.68 -12.73 -11.26
CA PRO A 744 14.10 -12.43 -11.08
C PRO A 744 14.43 -10.95 -11.30
N TYR A 745 15.11 -10.32 -10.33
CA TYR A 745 15.50 -8.90 -10.39
C TYR A 745 14.33 -7.89 -10.59
N SER A 746 13.11 -8.20 -10.15
CA SER A 746 11.94 -7.32 -10.24
C SER A 746 12.19 -5.86 -9.82
N GLU A 747 12.92 -5.63 -8.72
CA GLU A 747 13.29 -4.28 -8.26
C GLU A 747 14.15 -3.49 -9.25
N LYS A 748 14.88 -4.18 -10.14
CA LYS A 748 15.70 -3.56 -11.19
C LYS A 748 14.97 -3.45 -12.51
N LEU A 749 14.15 -4.45 -12.85
CA LEU A 749 13.41 -4.52 -14.11
C LEU A 749 12.18 -3.60 -14.09
N TYR A 750 11.43 -3.64 -13.00
CA TYR A 750 10.18 -2.89 -12.78
C TYR A 750 10.26 -2.09 -11.46
N PRO A 751 11.20 -1.12 -11.38
CA PRO A 751 11.48 -0.42 -10.13
C PRO A 751 10.26 0.33 -9.59
N ILE A 752 9.52 1.05 -10.45
CA ILE A 752 8.38 1.86 -10.01
C ILE A 752 7.23 0.97 -9.56
N THR A 753 6.92 -0.05 -10.36
CA THR A 753 5.87 -1.01 -10.05
C THR A 753 6.15 -1.70 -8.72
N THR A 754 7.38 -2.18 -8.51
CA THR A 754 7.77 -2.83 -7.26
C THR A 754 7.69 -1.87 -6.08
N PHE A 755 8.18 -0.64 -6.24
CA PHE A 755 8.14 0.40 -5.20
C PHE A 755 6.72 0.75 -4.77
N LEU A 756 5.80 0.95 -5.73
CA LEU A 756 4.42 1.31 -5.45
C LEU A 756 3.61 0.13 -4.88
N MET A 757 3.73 -1.06 -5.47
CA MET A 757 2.95 -2.24 -5.03
C MET A 757 3.26 -2.67 -3.59
N ASN A 758 4.48 -2.41 -3.12
CA ASN A 758 4.89 -2.72 -1.75
C ASN A 758 4.21 -1.83 -0.70
N ARG A 759 3.72 -0.64 -1.07
CA ARG A 759 3.11 0.34 -0.15
C ARG A 759 1.84 0.96 -0.74
N LEU A 760 1.11 0.22 -1.57
CA LEU A 760 -0.06 0.72 -2.31
C LEU A 760 -1.06 1.41 -1.36
N GLU A 761 -1.47 0.72 -0.30
CA GLU A 761 -2.39 1.24 0.73
C GLU A 761 -1.93 2.55 1.37
N THR A 762 -0.61 2.80 1.41
CA THR A 762 -0.07 4.06 1.94
C THR A 762 -0.20 5.18 0.90
N TYR A 763 0.14 4.92 -0.37
CA TYR A 763 0.12 5.92 -1.43
C TYR A 763 -1.29 6.27 -1.91
N GLU A 764 -2.28 5.40 -1.71
CA GLU A 764 -3.70 5.69 -1.94
C GLU A 764 -4.20 6.92 -1.16
N ASN A 765 -3.53 7.28 -0.06
CA ASN A 765 -3.90 8.44 0.74
C ASN A 765 -3.59 9.78 0.06
N ILE A 766 -2.76 9.79 -0.99
CA ILE A 766 -2.31 11.01 -1.69
C ILE A 766 -3.51 11.77 -2.29
N GLN A 767 -4.43 11.06 -2.94
CA GLN A 767 -5.58 11.66 -3.63
C GLN A 767 -6.51 12.46 -2.71
N TYR A 768 -6.57 12.10 -1.41
CA TYR A 768 -7.42 12.77 -0.42
C TYR A 768 -6.85 14.12 0.04
N LEU A 769 -5.62 14.47 -0.33
CA LEU A 769 -5.03 15.76 0.00
C LEU A 769 -5.81 16.92 -0.63
N TYR A 770 -6.29 16.78 -1.88
CA TYR A 770 -6.96 17.87 -2.58
C TYR A 770 -8.30 18.29 -1.94
N PRO A 771 -9.24 17.37 -1.61
CA PRO A 771 -10.46 17.74 -0.89
C PRO A 771 -10.19 18.43 0.46
N ILE A 772 -9.19 17.97 1.21
CA ILE A 772 -8.83 18.53 2.52
C ILE A 772 -8.26 19.95 2.36
N VAL A 773 -7.32 20.14 1.42
CA VAL A 773 -6.77 21.46 1.10
C VAL A 773 -7.86 22.41 0.61
N THR A 774 -8.77 21.96 -0.25
CA THR A 774 -9.84 22.80 -0.79
C THR A 774 -10.76 23.33 0.33
N PHE A 775 -11.14 22.47 1.28
CA PHE A 775 -11.97 22.88 2.41
C PHE A 775 -11.22 23.79 3.39
N THR A 776 -9.97 23.47 3.72
CA THR A 776 -9.15 24.32 4.61
C THR A 776 -8.87 25.70 4.01
N ASN A 777 -8.54 25.78 2.71
CA ASN A 777 -8.39 27.06 2.01
C ASN A 777 -9.68 27.87 2.03
N TYR A 778 -10.82 27.21 1.82
CA TYR A 778 -12.14 27.85 1.93
C TYR A 778 -12.34 28.45 3.33
N LEU A 779 -12.06 27.68 4.38
CA LEU A 779 -12.18 28.16 5.76
C LEU A 779 -11.23 29.31 6.07
N ILE A 780 -9.99 29.26 5.58
CA ILE A 780 -9.05 30.38 5.68
C ILE A 780 -9.65 31.62 5.00
N HIS A 781 -10.11 31.50 3.75
CA HIS A 781 -10.75 32.61 3.04
C HIS A 781 -12.05 33.11 3.68
N LYS A 782 -12.76 32.29 4.47
CA LYS A 782 -14.01 32.67 5.15
C LYS A 782 -13.79 33.31 6.52
N PHE A 783 -12.81 32.82 7.29
CA PHE A 783 -12.68 33.16 8.71
C PHE A 783 -11.43 33.99 9.04
N ASN A 784 -10.47 34.14 8.11
CA ASN A 784 -9.24 34.86 8.41
C ASN A 784 -9.53 36.28 8.92
N HIS A 785 -8.97 36.60 10.10
CA HIS A 785 -9.18 37.82 10.89
C HIS A 785 -10.64 38.14 11.30
N ARG A 786 -11.60 37.24 11.10
CA ARG A 786 -13.03 37.47 11.35
C ARG A 786 -13.65 36.58 12.41
N LEU A 787 -13.00 35.46 12.75
CA LEU A 787 -13.46 34.56 13.80
C LEU A 787 -12.65 34.78 15.08
N LYS A 788 -13.32 34.90 16.22
CA LYS A 788 -12.64 34.94 17.53
C LYS A 788 -12.20 33.53 17.92
N ARG A 789 -11.04 33.44 18.56
CA ARG A 789 -10.49 32.16 19.02
C ARG A 789 -11.41 31.40 19.99
N ASN A 790 -12.05 32.12 20.91
CA ASN A 790 -13.00 31.53 21.86
C ASN A 790 -14.27 31.01 21.17
N ASP A 791 -14.76 31.72 20.15
CA ASP A 791 -15.93 31.29 19.39
C ASP A 791 -15.60 30.03 18.58
N ALA A 792 -14.41 29.97 17.97
CA ALA A 792 -13.94 28.79 17.25
C ALA A 792 -13.80 27.54 18.13
N ALA A 793 -13.46 27.73 19.41
CA ALA A 793 -13.29 26.65 20.37
C ALA A 793 -14.62 26.09 20.92
N VAL A 794 -15.74 26.80 20.73
CA VAL A 794 -17.06 26.45 21.31
C VAL A 794 -18.10 26.15 20.23
N GLN A 795 -17.99 26.76 19.05
CA GLN A 795 -18.93 26.54 17.96
C GLN A 795 -18.54 25.29 17.15
N THR A 796 -19.55 24.46 16.89
CA THR A 796 -19.42 23.23 16.13
C THR A 796 -19.42 23.53 14.63
N ILE A 797 -18.93 22.59 13.83
CA ILE A 797 -18.98 22.72 12.37
C ILE A 797 -20.44 22.81 11.88
N GLU A 798 -21.37 22.06 12.49
CA GLU A 798 -22.81 22.06 12.16
C GLU A 798 -23.43 23.46 12.18
N TYR A 799 -23.02 24.31 13.11
CA TYR A 799 -23.51 25.68 13.19
C TYR A 799 -23.27 26.44 11.89
N TYR A 800 -22.09 26.32 11.29
CA TYR A 800 -21.73 27.01 10.05
C TYR A 800 -22.24 26.33 8.78
N LEU A 801 -22.64 25.06 8.86
CA LEU A 801 -23.30 24.36 7.76
C LEU A 801 -24.77 24.77 7.63
N THR A 802 -25.41 25.09 8.75
CA THR A 802 -26.84 25.40 8.83
C THR A 802 -27.15 26.89 8.85
N ASN A 803 -26.21 27.71 9.32
CA ASN A 803 -26.38 29.15 9.47
C ASN A 803 -25.37 29.91 8.60
N GLY A 804 -25.87 30.66 7.61
CA GLY A 804 -25.05 31.53 6.76
C GLY A 804 -25.60 31.68 5.34
N PRO A 805 -25.24 32.76 4.62
CA PRO A 805 -25.67 32.99 3.23
C PRO A 805 -25.01 32.04 2.22
N ASP A 806 -23.97 31.30 2.61
CA ASP A 806 -23.17 30.39 1.79
C ASP A 806 -23.22 28.93 2.27
N CYS A 807 -24.29 28.56 2.98
CA CYS A 807 -24.50 27.24 3.57
C CYS A 807 -24.43 26.09 2.55
N GLU A 808 -24.95 26.29 1.33
CA GLU A 808 -24.92 25.27 0.26
C GLU A 808 -23.49 24.98 -0.22
N THR A 809 -22.69 26.02 -0.43
CA THR A 809 -21.28 25.88 -0.84
C THR A 809 -20.44 25.27 0.29
N THR A 810 -20.65 25.74 1.53
CA THR A 810 -19.99 25.19 2.72
C THR A 810 -20.30 23.70 2.88
N SER A 811 -21.58 23.32 2.72
CA SER A 811 -22.04 21.93 2.84
C SER A 811 -21.45 21.03 1.78
N LYS A 812 -21.34 21.49 0.53
CA LYS A 812 -20.72 20.72 -0.55
C LYS A 812 -19.23 20.46 -0.30
N LEU A 813 -18.48 21.50 0.08
CA LEU A 813 -17.04 21.37 0.38
C LEU A 813 -16.78 20.54 1.64
N TYR A 814 -17.60 20.73 2.69
CA TYR A 814 -17.54 19.94 3.90
C TYR A 814 -17.82 18.46 3.63
N LYS A 815 -18.83 18.13 2.81
CA LYS A 815 -19.12 16.73 2.45
C LYS A 815 -17.92 16.08 1.77
N SER A 816 -17.31 16.76 0.78
CA SER A 816 -16.12 16.26 0.09
C SER A 816 -14.92 16.10 1.03
N PHE A 817 -14.73 17.02 1.98
CA PHE A 817 -13.71 16.90 3.03
C PHE A 817 -13.99 15.72 3.96
N LEU A 818 -15.23 15.57 4.42
CA LEU A 818 -15.63 14.54 5.36
C LEU A 818 -15.49 13.15 4.75
N ASP A 819 -15.87 13.00 3.48
CA ASP A 819 -15.65 11.78 2.72
C ASP A 819 -14.15 11.47 2.67
N ALA A 820 -13.31 12.40 2.20
CA ALA A 820 -11.86 12.22 2.14
C ALA A 820 -11.20 11.96 3.51
N TRP A 821 -11.68 12.60 4.58
CA TRP A 821 -11.14 12.46 5.93
C TRP A 821 -11.35 11.06 6.48
N TYR A 822 -12.52 10.45 6.25
CA TYR A 822 -12.85 9.12 6.74
C TYR A 822 -12.31 7.98 5.85
N GLU A 823 -11.88 8.28 4.62
CA GLU A 823 -11.18 7.33 3.75
C GLU A 823 -9.67 7.25 4.04
N LEU A 824 -9.11 8.14 4.86
CA LEU A 824 -7.69 8.08 5.24
C LEU A 824 -7.40 6.82 6.09
N ASN A 825 -6.48 6.00 5.61
CA ASN A 825 -6.02 4.78 6.30
C ASN A 825 -4.62 4.95 6.94
N LEU A 826 -4.22 6.19 7.21
CA LEU A 826 -2.94 6.48 7.88
C LEU A 826 -3.08 6.25 9.39
N LYS A 827 -2.30 5.34 9.97
CA LYS A 827 -2.30 5.10 11.43
C LYS A 827 -1.58 6.20 12.21
N GLU A 828 -0.53 6.77 11.62
CA GLU A 828 0.34 7.77 12.24
C GLU A 828 0.66 8.88 11.25
N VAL A 829 0.61 10.13 11.73
CA VAL A 829 0.96 11.33 10.96
C VAL A 829 2.00 12.15 11.71
N ARG A 830 2.85 12.85 10.97
CA ARG A 830 4.01 13.56 11.52
C ARG A 830 3.94 15.06 11.27
N TYR A 831 4.27 15.81 12.31
CA TYR A 831 4.52 17.26 12.26
C TYR A 831 5.85 17.54 12.96
N ASP A 832 6.82 18.08 12.23
CA ASP A 832 8.20 18.20 12.70
C ASP A 832 8.75 16.86 13.26
N CYS A 833 8.99 16.80 14.56
CA CYS A 833 9.45 15.62 15.30
C CYS A 833 8.35 14.87 16.06
N GLN A 834 7.11 15.36 16.01
CA GLN A 834 5.97 14.79 16.74
C GLN A 834 5.20 13.82 15.85
N THR A 835 4.88 12.66 16.41
CA THR A 835 4.00 11.67 15.78
C THR A 835 2.65 11.71 16.49
N ALA A 836 1.59 11.97 15.74
CA ALA A 836 0.22 11.90 16.22
C ALA A 836 -0.47 10.66 15.63
N LYS A 837 -1.33 10.01 16.42
CA LYS A 837 -2.19 8.93 15.94
C LYS A 837 -3.45 9.51 15.32
N LEU A 838 -3.81 9.02 14.14
CA LEU A 838 -5.07 9.37 13.49
C LEU A 838 -6.08 8.26 13.81
N GLU A 839 -7.03 8.56 14.69
CA GLU A 839 -8.10 7.63 15.08
C GLU A 839 -9.47 8.32 14.91
N HIS A 840 -10.36 7.70 14.13
CA HIS A 840 -11.73 8.17 13.96
C HIS A 840 -12.61 7.70 15.12
N VAL A 841 -12.57 8.42 16.24
CA VAL A 841 -13.32 8.06 17.46
C VAL A 841 -14.84 8.28 17.32
N GLN A 842 -15.27 9.08 16.35
CA GLN A 842 -16.68 9.46 16.16
C GLN A 842 -17.22 8.92 14.83
N GLU A 843 -18.51 8.57 14.80
CA GLU A 843 -19.22 8.21 13.57
C GLU A 843 -19.31 9.39 12.59
N LYS A 844 -19.20 9.11 11.29
CA LYS A 844 -19.18 10.09 10.19
C LYS A 844 -20.33 11.09 10.25
N GLU A 845 -21.54 10.63 10.57
CA GLU A 845 -22.76 11.45 10.65
C GLU A 845 -22.76 12.46 11.80
N ASN A 846 -22.02 12.16 12.87
CA ASN A 846 -21.98 12.96 14.08
C ASN A 846 -20.76 13.90 14.14
N PHE A 847 -19.83 13.80 13.19
CA PHE A 847 -18.60 14.58 13.15
C PHE A 847 -18.86 16.09 13.22
N ALA A 848 -19.78 16.60 12.40
CA ALA A 848 -20.11 18.03 12.37
C ALA A 848 -20.69 18.56 13.69
N LYS A 849 -21.44 17.72 14.40
CA LYS A 849 -22.15 18.08 15.64
C LYS A 849 -21.22 18.11 16.84
N ASN A 850 -20.22 17.22 16.84
CA ASN A 850 -19.36 16.96 17.98
C ASN A 850 -17.95 17.56 17.82
N THR A 851 -17.61 18.06 16.64
CA THR A 851 -16.30 18.66 16.36
C THR A 851 -16.40 20.17 16.31
N MET A 852 -15.55 20.84 17.08
CA MET A 852 -15.42 22.29 17.08
C MET A 852 -14.71 22.78 15.81
N ILE A 853 -15.12 23.92 15.27
CA ILE A 853 -14.53 24.46 14.04
C ILE A 853 -13.01 24.70 14.19
N ALA A 854 -12.52 24.99 15.40
CA ALA A 854 -11.08 25.13 15.68
C ALA A 854 -10.22 23.93 15.26
N VAL A 855 -10.77 22.71 15.21
CA VAL A 855 -10.02 21.49 14.83
C VAL A 855 -9.65 21.49 13.34
N VAL A 856 -10.48 22.13 12.49
CA VAL A 856 -10.28 22.19 11.04
C VAL A 856 -9.64 23.49 10.55
N LEU A 857 -9.26 24.37 11.48
CA LEU A 857 -8.60 25.65 11.21
C LEU A 857 -7.10 25.54 11.50
N LEU A 858 -6.28 25.57 10.45
CA LEU A 858 -4.81 25.61 10.58
C LEU A 858 -4.40 26.91 11.29
N ASN A 859 -3.77 26.82 12.46
CA ASN A 859 -3.35 28.02 13.22
C ASN A 859 -1.87 27.99 13.58
N ALA A 860 -1.27 29.18 13.76
CA ALA A 860 0.17 29.33 14.01
C ALA A 860 0.60 28.99 15.44
N SER A 861 -0.36 28.88 16.38
CA SER A 861 -0.08 28.75 17.81
C SER A 861 0.34 27.34 18.25
N LYS A 862 0.37 26.37 17.32
CA LYS A 862 0.73 24.97 17.55
C LYS A 862 -0.01 24.36 18.75
N ASP A 863 -1.28 24.72 18.93
CA ASP A 863 -2.13 24.10 19.95
C ASP A 863 -2.57 22.69 19.51
N ALA A 864 -2.85 21.82 20.48
CA ALA A 864 -3.21 20.41 20.24
C ALA A 864 -4.39 20.23 19.28
N THR A 865 -5.24 21.26 19.13
CA THR A 865 -6.43 21.26 18.29
C THR A 865 -6.15 21.30 16.79
N SER A 866 -5.06 21.93 16.34
CA SER A 866 -4.77 22.13 14.90
C SER A 866 -3.58 21.31 14.37
N ILE A 867 -2.75 20.77 15.27
CA ILE A 867 -1.56 19.99 14.92
C ILE A 867 -1.91 18.76 14.08
N LEU A 868 -3.00 18.06 14.40
CA LEU A 868 -3.36 16.81 13.70
C LEU A 868 -3.59 17.05 12.20
N LEU A 869 -4.36 18.08 11.86
CA LEU A 869 -4.65 18.41 10.47
C LEU A 869 -3.39 18.86 9.72
N ALA A 870 -2.55 19.69 10.36
CA ALA A 870 -1.28 20.10 9.78
C ALA A 870 -0.33 18.90 9.56
N ALA A 871 -0.28 17.95 10.52
CA ALA A 871 0.47 16.72 10.41
C ALA A 871 -0.01 15.86 9.24
N CYS A 872 -1.33 15.74 9.05
CA CYS A 872 -1.92 15.04 7.91
C CYS A 872 -1.48 15.65 6.57
N LEU A 873 -1.64 16.97 6.41
CA LEU A 873 -1.26 17.67 5.16
C LEU A 873 0.22 17.47 4.82
N ILE A 874 1.12 17.62 5.81
CA ILE A 874 2.56 17.44 5.62
C ILE A 874 2.89 15.98 5.30
N THR A 875 2.30 15.04 6.03
CA THR A 875 2.57 13.60 5.84
C THR A 875 2.18 13.16 4.44
N ILE A 876 0.97 13.51 3.99
CA ILE A 876 0.48 13.14 2.66
C ILE A 876 1.30 13.86 1.56
N GLY A 877 1.63 15.14 1.75
CA GLY A 877 2.51 15.86 0.82
C GLY A 877 3.91 15.23 0.71
N LYS A 878 4.46 14.70 1.82
CA LYS A 878 5.72 13.95 1.82
C LYS A 878 5.61 12.61 1.11
N LEU A 879 4.47 11.92 1.19
CA LEU A 879 4.23 10.67 0.43
C LEU A 879 4.26 10.91 -1.09
N GLN A 880 3.61 11.98 -1.57
CA GLN A 880 3.71 12.40 -2.98
C GLN A 880 5.17 12.65 -3.39
N ASN A 881 5.90 13.42 -2.57
CA ASN A 881 7.29 13.73 -2.83
C ASN A 881 8.19 12.49 -2.84
N GLU A 882 7.87 11.47 -2.04
CA GLU A 882 8.56 10.19 -2.03
C GLU A 882 8.44 9.50 -3.41
N VAL A 883 7.22 9.42 -3.96
CA VAL A 883 6.95 8.82 -5.28
C VAL A 883 7.70 9.55 -6.39
N VAL A 884 7.59 10.88 -6.43
CA VAL A 884 8.25 11.73 -7.45
C VAL A 884 9.78 11.63 -7.35
N ASN A 885 10.33 11.68 -6.13
CA ASN A 885 11.77 11.54 -5.92
C ASN A 885 12.29 10.17 -6.36
N TYR A 886 11.59 9.09 -6.01
CA TYR A 886 11.99 7.74 -6.39
C TYR A 886 12.02 7.56 -7.92
N PHE A 887 10.99 8.04 -8.61
CA PHE A 887 10.92 8.04 -10.09
C PHE A 887 12.13 8.75 -10.72
N HIS A 888 12.41 9.99 -10.31
CA HIS A 888 13.51 10.76 -10.90
C HIS A 888 14.89 10.25 -10.48
N ASN A 889 15.06 9.71 -9.28
CA ASN A 889 16.32 9.08 -8.85
C ASN A 889 16.63 7.81 -9.66
N THR A 890 15.61 7.04 -10.00
CA THR A 890 15.79 5.73 -10.63
C THR A 890 15.88 5.79 -12.15
N LEU A 891 15.15 6.71 -12.81
CA LEU A 891 15.04 6.74 -14.28
C LEU A 891 15.67 7.96 -14.96
N SER A 892 15.85 9.10 -14.29
CA SER A 892 16.43 10.28 -14.94
C SER A 892 17.95 10.28 -14.87
N THR A 893 18.61 10.39 -16.03
CA THR A 893 20.07 10.62 -16.19
C THR A 893 20.51 12.03 -15.76
N ASP A 894 19.58 12.87 -15.31
CA ASP A 894 19.85 14.25 -14.92
C ASP A 894 20.44 14.34 -13.50
N LEU A 895 21.73 14.03 -13.41
CA LEU A 895 22.56 14.19 -12.21
C LEU A 895 22.57 15.64 -11.67
N SER A 896 22.08 16.61 -12.44
CA SER A 896 22.08 18.04 -12.09
C SER A 896 20.94 18.47 -11.17
N GLY A 897 19.89 17.65 -11.01
CA GLY A 897 18.75 17.94 -10.14
C GLY A 897 17.86 19.12 -10.59
N ARG A 898 18.11 19.72 -11.76
CA ARG A 898 17.44 20.95 -12.22
C ARG A 898 15.94 20.77 -12.47
N ARG A 899 15.53 19.67 -13.13
CA ARG A 899 14.10 19.36 -13.34
C ARG A 899 13.31 19.22 -12.02
N ARG A 900 13.97 18.83 -10.91
CA ARG A 900 13.32 18.66 -9.59
C ARG A 900 12.92 19.99 -8.93
N GLN A 901 13.60 21.09 -9.29
CA GLN A 901 13.40 22.40 -8.67
C GLN A 901 12.50 23.33 -9.50
N GLU A 902 12.27 23.02 -10.78
CA GLU A 902 11.52 23.88 -11.69
C GLU A 902 9.99 23.82 -11.50
N HIS A 903 9.46 22.80 -10.81
CA HIS A 903 8.01 22.60 -10.66
C HIS A 903 7.58 22.22 -9.23
N ILE A 904 7.83 23.11 -8.26
CA ILE A 904 7.37 22.98 -6.87
C ILE A 904 6.04 23.73 -6.67
N VAL A 905 5.04 23.07 -6.09
CA VAL A 905 3.71 23.65 -5.81
C VAL A 905 3.47 23.70 -4.29
N PRO A 906 3.10 24.85 -3.71
CA PRO A 906 2.69 24.94 -2.30
C PRO A 906 1.50 24.03 -1.99
N VAL A 907 1.46 23.42 -0.80
CA VAL A 907 0.33 22.56 -0.36
C VAL A 907 -1.01 23.23 -0.60
N GLN A 908 -1.16 24.50 -0.25
CA GLN A 908 -2.40 25.25 -0.41
C GLN A 908 -2.74 25.61 -1.88
N SER A 909 -1.83 25.42 -2.82
CA SER A 909 -2.04 25.70 -4.26
C SER A 909 -2.24 24.42 -5.09
N ILE A 910 -2.34 23.26 -4.44
CA ILE A 910 -2.54 21.97 -5.09
C ILE A 910 -3.88 21.95 -5.84
N ARG A 911 -3.84 21.33 -7.02
CA ARG A 911 -5.01 20.95 -7.80
C ARG A 911 -5.03 19.45 -7.95
N ARG A 912 -6.15 18.92 -8.43
CA ARG A 912 -6.31 17.48 -8.67
C ARG A 912 -5.22 16.94 -9.61
N GLU A 913 -4.90 17.67 -10.69
CA GLU A 913 -3.84 17.27 -11.64
C GLU A 913 -2.41 17.28 -11.06
N HIS A 914 -2.20 17.87 -9.89
CA HIS A 914 -0.89 17.92 -9.22
C HIS A 914 -0.62 16.71 -8.34
N LEU A 915 -1.61 15.85 -8.10
CA LEU A 915 -1.52 14.73 -7.17
C LEU A 915 -1.43 13.40 -7.91
N PHE A 916 -0.70 12.46 -7.31
CA PHE A 916 -0.73 11.08 -7.76
C PHE A 916 -2.06 10.43 -7.35
N GLU A 917 -2.91 10.18 -8.34
CA GLU A 917 -4.15 9.43 -8.13
C GLU A 917 -3.94 7.96 -8.48
N ILE A 918 -4.04 7.15 -7.43
CA ILE A 918 -3.95 5.70 -7.50
C ILE A 918 -4.90 5.10 -6.47
N ASN A 919 -5.68 4.11 -6.88
CA ASN A 919 -6.49 3.31 -5.99
C ASN A 919 -6.46 1.84 -6.42
N ALA A 920 -6.64 0.94 -5.47
CA ALA A 920 -6.62 -0.50 -5.69
C ALA A 920 -7.62 -0.93 -6.79
N ASP A 921 -8.83 -0.38 -6.79
CA ASP A 921 -9.86 -0.75 -7.75
C ASP A 921 -9.48 -0.35 -9.19
N GLU A 922 -8.88 0.82 -9.38
CA GLU A 922 -8.40 1.34 -10.66
C GLU A 922 -7.21 0.51 -11.15
N ILE A 923 -6.28 0.13 -10.26
CA ILE A 923 -5.19 -0.79 -10.64
C ILE A 923 -5.76 -2.15 -10.98
N SER A 924 -6.68 -2.68 -10.18
CA SER A 924 -7.33 -3.97 -10.43
C SER A 924 -8.02 -3.97 -11.79
N GLN A 925 -8.74 -2.89 -12.10
CA GLN A 925 -9.36 -2.68 -13.40
C GLN A 925 -8.31 -2.60 -14.52
N GLN A 926 -7.26 -1.78 -14.38
CA GLN A 926 -6.16 -1.66 -15.35
C GLN A 926 -5.38 -2.97 -15.57
N LEU A 927 -5.25 -3.77 -14.51
CA LEU A 927 -4.63 -5.08 -14.60
C LEU A 927 -5.46 -5.98 -15.53
N VAL A 928 -6.77 -6.04 -15.29
CA VAL A 928 -7.69 -6.91 -16.03
C VAL A 928 -7.93 -6.41 -17.45
N THR A 929 -8.03 -5.09 -17.64
CA THR A 929 -8.18 -4.50 -18.96
C THR A 929 -6.86 -4.64 -19.73
N ASP A 930 -5.77 -4.07 -19.26
CA ASP A 930 -4.67 -3.79 -20.18
C ASP A 930 -3.40 -4.59 -19.93
N SER A 931 -3.32 -5.28 -18.79
CA SER A 931 -2.03 -5.75 -18.29
C SER A 931 -1.92 -7.24 -18.00
N PHE A 932 -2.97 -8.05 -18.18
CA PHE A 932 -2.81 -9.50 -18.11
C PHE A 932 -3.72 -10.28 -19.05
N MET A 933 -3.26 -11.48 -19.38
CA MET A 933 -3.98 -12.48 -20.14
C MET A 933 -4.11 -13.77 -19.33
N ILE A 934 -5.24 -14.44 -19.47
CA ILE A 934 -5.42 -15.80 -18.96
C ILE A 934 -4.95 -16.78 -20.02
N ASN A 935 -4.21 -17.79 -19.60
CA ASN A 935 -3.83 -18.85 -20.52
C ASN A 935 -5.10 -19.52 -21.07
N TYR A 936 -5.28 -19.41 -22.39
CA TYR A 936 -6.49 -19.87 -23.07
C TYR A 936 -6.57 -21.39 -23.13
N GLU A 937 -5.44 -22.10 -23.04
CA GLU A 937 -5.37 -23.56 -23.17
C GLU A 937 -6.18 -24.28 -22.08
N TYR A 938 -6.75 -25.43 -22.42
CA TYR A 938 -7.60 -26.19 -21.50
C TYR A 938 -6.78 -26.68 -20.30
N GLY A 939 -7.32 -26.44 -19.10
CA GLY A 939 -6.65 -26.75 -17.84
C GLY A 939 -5.51 -25.81 -17.45
N LYS A 940 -5.21 -24.76 -18.23
CA LYS A 940 -4.17 -23.78 -17.88
C LYS A 940 -4.71 -22.42 -17.46
N SER A 941 -6.03 -22.21 -17.46
CA SER A 941 -6.65 -20.91 -17.18
C SER A 941 -6.52 -20.41 -15.74
N ARG A 942 -5.96 -21.20 -14.81
CA ARG A 942 -5.50 -20.71 -13.50
C ARG A 942 -4.23 -19.85 -13.61
N ASP A 943 -3.46 -20.02 -14.68
CA ASP A 943 -2.26 -19.25 -14.96
C ASP A 943 -2.60 -17.90 -15.61
N ILE A 944 -2.16 -16.84 -14.93
CA ILE A 944 -2.32 -15.45 -15.36
C ILE A 944 -0.96 -14.93 -15.80
N ILE A 945 -0.87 -14.46 -17.03
CA ILE A 945 0.35 -13.91 -17.62
C ILE A 945 0.23 -12.39 -17.58
N TYR A 946 1.13 -11.74 -16.84
CA TYR A 946 1.13 -10.30 -16.68
C TYR A 946 2.13 -9.63 -17.63
N ASP A 947 1.68 -8.56 -18.27
CA ASP A 947 2.52 -7.59 -18.95
C ASP A 947 3.01 -6.53 -17.96
N TYR A 948 4.10 -6.86 -17.28
CA TYR A 948 4.72 -5.97 -16.31
C TYR A 948 5.31 -4.70 -16.95
N ASP A 949 5.69 -4.75 -18.23
CA ASP A 949 6.22 -3.58 -18.94
C ASP A 949 5.12 -2.54 -19.17
N GLU A 950 3.92 -2.98 -19.52
CA GLU A 950 2.75 -2.10 -19.66
C GLU A 950 2.41 -1.38 -18.35
N ILE A 951 2.37 -2.10 -17.23
CA ILE A 951 2.07 -1.51 -15.91
C ILE A 951 3.14 -0.51 -15.51
N GLU A 952 4.41 -0.89 -15.68
CA GLU A 952 5.54 -0.02 -15.41
C GLU A 952 5.46 1.25 -16.26
N LEU A 953 5.06 1.16 -17.54
CA LEU A 953 4.88 2.30 -18.43
C LEU A 953 3.70 3.19 -18.02
N VAL A 954 2.54 2.62 -17.68
CA VAL A 954 1.36 3.37 -17.21
C VAL A 954 1.70 4.16 -15.95
N LEU A 955 2.35 3.52 -14.97
CA LEU A 955 2.79 4.17 -13.73
C LEU A 955 3.84 5.24 -14.00
N ARG A 956 4.80 5.00 -14.90
CA ARG A 956 5.78 6.02 -15.33
C ARG A 956 5.10 7.25 -15.91
N ASN A 957 4.15 7.06 -16.79
CA ASN A 957 3.43 8.16 -17.44
C ASN A 957 2.63 8.98 -16.42
N LYS A 958 1.95 8.32 -15.47
CA LYS A 958 1.24 8.99 -14.38
C LYS A 958 2.15 9.84 -13.49
N ILE A 959 3.39 9.42 -13.25
CA ILE A 959 4.32 10.13 -12.34
C ILE A 959 5.13 11.21 -13.07
N SER A 960 5.43 11.02 -14.36
CA SER A 960 6.40 11.81 -15.12
C SER A 960 6.25 13.33 -15.04
N ASN A 961 5.01 13.84 -14.92
CA ASN A 961 4.67 15.26 -14.92
C ASN A 961 4.23 15.78 -13.53
N LEU A 962 4.35 14.97 -12.48
CA LEU A 962 3.87 15.36 -11.15
C LEU A 962 4.81 16.38 -10.50
N PRO A 963 4.27 17.46 -9.91
CA PRO A 963 5.05 18.40 -9.13
C PRO A 963 5.49 17.83 -7.80
N MET A 964 6.58 18.41 -7.27
CA MET A 964 6.89 18.31 -5.85
C MET A 964 5.98 19.25 -5.06
N ILE A 965 5.52 18.81 -3.89
CA ILE A 965 4.71 19.59 -2.96
C ILE A 965 5.63 20.28 -1.94
N ASP A 966 5.56 21.60 -1.83
CA ASP A 966 6.23 22.34 -0.75
C ASP A 966 5.47 22.17 0.56
N THR A 967 6.00 21.28 1.42
CA THR A 967 5.45 21.01 2.76
C THR A 967 6.02 21.91 3.85
N GLU A 968 6.98 22.79 3.55
CA GLU A 968 7.63 23.64 4.56
C GLU A 968 6.84 24.92 4.83
N LYS A 969 6.12 25.43 3.82
CA LYS A 969 5.36 26.69 3.91
C LYS A 969 3.86 26.43 3.95
N LEU A 970 3.34 26.09 5.13
CA LEU A 970 1.89 26.08 5.36
C LEU A 970 1.37 27.50 5.62
N GLN A 971 0.29 27.88 4.94
CA GLN A 971 -0.49 29.06 5.26
C GLN A 971 -1.42 28.78 6.45
N TYR A 972 -1.34 29.63 7.47
CA TYR A 972 -2.17 29.56 8.67
C TYR A 972 -3.27 30.62 8.64
N LEU A 973 -4.40 30.30 9.28
CA LEU A 973 -5.45 31.23 9.65
C LEU A 973 -4.97 32.09 10.83
N ASN A 974 -5.26 33.38 10.77
CA ASN A 974 -5.14 34.28 11.91
C ASN A 974 -6.54 34.54 12.49
N TYR A 975 -6.68 34.45 13.81
CA TYR A 975 -7.93 34.82 14.46
C TYR A 975 -8.13 36.34 14.50
N GLN A 976 -9.35 36.77 14.80
CA GLN A 976 -9.66 38.19 14.98
C GLN A 976 -8.75 38.81 16.04
N PHE A 977 -8.16 39.98 15.73
CA PHE A 977 -7.17 40.69 16.54
C PHE A 977 -5.78 40.04 16.66
N GLU A 978 -5.52 38.87 16.07
CA GLU A 978 -4.19 38.24 15.98
C GLU A 978 -3.40 38.74 14.74
N LEU A 979 -3.29 40.06 14.58
CA LEU A 979 -2.70 40.71 13.40
C LEU A 979 -1.20 41.03 13.55
N TYR A 980 -0.68 40.90 14.77
CA TYR A 980 0.61 41.44 15.16
C TYR A 980 1.43 40.35 15.84
N GLY A 981 2.46 39.86 15.16
CA GLY A 981 3.51 39.06 15.80
C GLY A 981 4.46 39.94 16.62
N GLU A 982 5.40 39.34 17.34
CA GLU A 982 6.39 40.09 18.13
C GLU A 982 7.19 41.11 17.28
N ASN A 983 7.34 40.87 15.96
CA ASN A 983 8.18 41.66 15.05
C ASN A 983 7.55 42.04 13.69
N SER A 984 6.25 41.81 13.45
CA SER A 984 5.61 42.16 12.16
C SER A 984 4.26 42.84 12.35
N SER A 985 3.98 43.86 11.53
CA SER A 985 2.75 44.65 11.60
C SER A 985 2.28 45.00 10.19
N LEU A 986 1.09 44.50 9.82
CA LEU A 986 0.46 44.78 8.52
C LEU A 986 0.33 46.29 8.27
N ILE A 987 0.12 47.10 9.31
CA ILE A 987 0.07 48.56 9.21
C ILE A 987 1.41 49.15 8.81
N THR A 988 2.51 48.64 9.37
CA THR A 988 3.85 49.08 8.98
C THR A 988 4.13 48.72 7.52
N ASP A 989 3.79 47.49 7.12
CA ASP A 989 3.96 47.04 5.74
C ASP A 989 3.16 47.90 4.75
N VAL A 990 1.89 48.19 5.07
CA VAL A 990 1.05 49.08 4.26
C VAL A 990 1.60 50.51 4.23
N ARG A 991 2.08 51.07 5.35
CA ARG A 991 2.69 52.42 5.39
C ARG A 991 3.97 52.53 4.55
N THR A 992 4.77 51.45 4.47
CA THR A 992 5.98 51.44 3.62
C THR A 992 5.66 51.44 2.13
N ARG A 993 4.52 50.87 1.73
CA ARG A 993 4.11 50.76 0.32
C ARG A 993 3.18 51.87 -0.14
N LEU A 994 2.31 52.36 0.75
CA LEU A 994 1.28 53.36 0.44
C LEU A 994 1.41 54.57 1.37
N LYS A 995 1.64 55.73 0.77
CA LYS A 995 1.68 57.00 1.50
C LYS A 995 0.32 57.25 2.16
N GLN A 996 0.33 57.32 3.49
CA GLN A 996 -0.86 57.58 4.28
C GLN A 996 -1.02 59.08 4.61
N GLU A 997 -2.24 59.58 4.51
CA GLU A 997 -2.65 60.96 4.79
C GLU A 997 -3.84 60.94 5.77
N PRO A 998 -3.90 61.88 6.74
CA PRO A 998 -5.01 61.94 7.70
C PRO A 998 -6.33 62.25 7.00
N LEU A 999 -7.43 61.79 7.59
CA LEU A 999 -8.79 62.12 7.13
C LEU A 999 -9.05 63.63 7.29
N GLU A 1000 -9.71 64.22 6.31
CA GLU A 1000 -10.10 65.63 6.35
C GLU A 1000 -10.97 65.91 7.59
N PRO A 1001 -10.75 67.02 8.34
CA PRO A 1001 -11.44 67.27 9.61
C PRO A 1001 -12.97 67.28 9.52
N THR A 1002 -13.51 67.67 8.36
CA THR A 1002 -14.95 67.71 8.08
C THR A 1002 -15.51 66.30 7.80
N GLU A 1003 -14.76 65.44 7.11
CA GLU A 1003 -15.10 64.03 6.89
C GLU A 1003 -14.96 63.22 8.18
N ARG A 1004 -13.87 63.43 8.94
CA ARG A 1004 -13.62 62.77 10.23
C ARG A 1004 -14.77 63.00 11.22
N LYS A 1005 -15.30 64.23 11.31
CA LYS A 1005 -16.48 64.54 12.15
C LYS A 1005 -17.75 63.81 11.71
N LYS A 1006 -17.97 63.68 10.39
CA LYS A 1006 -19.12 62.94 9.85
C LYS A 1006 -18.99 61.44 10.14
N LEU A 1007 -17.80 60.88 9.94
CA LEU A 1007 -17.51 59.47 10.23
C LEU A 1007 -17.69 59.15 11.71
N ILE A 1008 -17.21 60.02 12.61
CA ILE A 1008 -17.43 59.87 14.06
C ILE A 1008 -18.91 59.73 14.42
N GLY A 1009 -19.76 60.62 13.88
CA GLY A 1009 -21.21 60.55 14.14
C GLY A 1009 -21.87 59.26 13.62
N LEU A 1010 -21.36 58.71 12.51
CA LEU A 1010 -21.84 57.44 11.97
C LEU A 1010 -21.33 56.24 12.79
N ILE A 1011 -20.05 56.23 13.16
CA ILE A 1011 -19.41 55.16 13.97
C ILE A 1011 -20.06 55.07 15.35
N GLN A 1012 -20.40 56.20 15.98
CA GLN A 1012 -21.08 56.23 17.27
C GLN A 1012 -22.48 55.59 17.25
N GLY A 1013 -23.12 55.55 16.07
CA GLY A 1013 -24.43 54.93 15.88
C GLY A 1013 -24.39 53.49 15.34
N MET A 1014 -23.19 52.92 15.12
CA MET A 1014 -23.05 51.51 14.71
C MET A 1014 -23.32 50.58 15.89
N ASP A 1015 -23.88 49.41 15.62
CA ASP A 1015 -23.94 48.36 16.63
C ASP A 1015 -22.57 47.72 16.83
N ASN A 1016 -22.42 47.00 17.95
CA ASN A 1016 -21.15 46.41 18.36
C ASN A 1016 -20.64 45.33 17.38
N ASP A 1017 -21.52 44.62 16.68
CA ASP A 1017 -21.14 43.56 15.77
C ASP A 1017 -20.74 44.14 14.40
N ASP A 1018 -21.45 45.16 13.92
CA ASP A 1018 -21.17 45.90 12.69
C ASP A 1018 -19.80 46.56 12.73
N ILE A 1019 -19.45 47.24 13.82
CA ILE A 1019 -18.16 47.93 13.95
C ILE A 1019 -16.99 46.95 14.01
N VAL A 1020 -17.18 45.81 14.67
CA VAL A 1020 -16.18 44.73 14.78
C VAL A 1020 -16.02 43.98 13.45
N ASN A 1021 -17.12 43.70 12.74
CA ASN A 1021 -17.10 43.10 11.41
C ASN A 1021 -16.49 44.05 10.36
N PHE A 1022 -16.72 45.36 10.50
CA PHE A 1022 -16.10 46.35 9.65
C PHE A 1022 -14.58 46.38 9.86
N LEU A 1023 -14.13 46.40 11.12
CA LEU A 1023 -12.72 46.34 11.46
C LEU A 1023 -12.03 45.07 10.90
N GLY A 1024 -12.64 43.89 11.12
CA GLY A 1024 -12.12 42.63 10.56
C GLY A 1024 -12.13 42.54 9.03
N SER A 1025 -13.04 43.28 8.37
CA SER A 1025 -13.03 43.41 6.90
C SER A 1025 -11.88 44.29 6.41
N LEU A 1026 -11.52 45.35 7.14
CA LEU A 1026 -10.36 46.18 6.83
C LEU A 1026 -9.05 45.44 7.08
N ASP A 1027 -8.98 44.62 8.13
CA ASP A 1027 -7.84 43.72 8.38
C ASP A 1027 -7.57 42.80 7.18
N TYR A 1028 -8.63 42.19 6.66
CA TYR A 1028 -8.53 41.36 5.45
C TYR A 1028 -8.08 42.19 4.25
N VAL A 1029 -8.59 43.42 4.07
CA VAL A 1029 -8.12 44.33 3.01
C VAL A 1029 -6.63 44.66 3.15
N PHE A 1030 -6.11 44.85 4.37
CA PHE A 1030 -4.68 45.08 4.61
C PHE A 1030 -3.80 43.90 4.18
N THR A 1031 -4.28 42.65 4.31
CA THR A 1031 -3.52 41.49 3.82
C THR A 1031 -3.30 41.53 2.30
N TYR A 1032 -4.25 42.07 1.52
CA TYR A 1032 -4.09 42.25 0.07
C TYR A 1032 -3.25 43.47 -0.27
N LEU A 1033 -3.42 44.58 0.47
CA LEU A 1033 -2.61 45.78 0.27
C LEU A 1033 -1.13 45.56 0.59
N ARG A 1034 -0.81 44.60 1.46
CA ARG A 1034 0.57 44.15 1.70
C ARG A 1034 1.23 43.57 0.46
N ASP A 1035 0.50 42.89 -0.43
CA ASP A 1035 1.12 42.04 -1.46
C ASP A 1035 1.00 42.61 -2.89
N ILE A 1036 0.31 43.74 -3.10
CA ILE A 1036 0.03 44.32 -4.42
C ILE A 1036 1.06 45.40 -4.80
N ASP A 1037 1.60 45.34 -6.03
CA ASP A 1037 2.32 46.43 -6.69
C ASP A 1037 1.31 47.39 -7.34
N MET A 1038 1.04 48.54 -6.70
CA MET A 1038 0.21 49.59 -7.30
C MET A 1038 1.08 50.62 -8.01
N ASP A 1039 0.78 50.89 -9.28
CA ASP A 1039 1.39 52.00 -10.04
C ASP A 1039 0.89 53.33 -9.46
N LEU A 1040 1.77 54.00 -8.71
CA LEU A 1040 1.47 55.25 -7.99
C LEU A 1040 1.14 56.44 -8.93
N ASN A 1041 1.24 56.26 -10.25
CA ASN A 1041 0.89 57.26 -11.26
C ASN A 1041 -0.60 57.24 -11.66
N ILE A 1042 -1.39 56.26 -11.19
CA ILE A 1042 -2.83 56.16 -11.43
C ILE A 1042 -3.60 56.81 -10.26
N GLU A 1043 -4.78 57.38 -10.55
CA GLU A 1043 -5.72 57.91 -9.56
C GLU A 1043 -5.94 56.89 -8.42
N MET A 1044 -5.72 57.32 -7.16
CA MET A 1044 -5.74 56.41 -6.01
C MET A 1044 -7.11 55.72 -5.88
N PRO A 1045 -7.19 54.39 -5.72
CA PRO A 1045 -8.48 53.72 -5.57
C PRO A 1045 -9.19 54.15 -4.28
N THR A 1046 -10.51 54.05 -4.30
CA THR A 1046 -11.31 53.98 -3.06
C THR A 1046 -11.29 52.56 -2.51
N ILE A 1047 -11.66 52.40 -1.23
CA ILE A 1047 -11.81 51.08 -0.60
C ILE A 1047 -12.70 50.17 -1.45
N GLN A 1048 -13.83 50.70 -1.93
CA GLN A 1048 -14.77 49.97 -2.79
C GLN A 1048 -14.14 49.49 -4.10
N THR A 1049 -13.53 50.40 -4.88
CA THR A 1049 -12.94 50.04 -6.18
C THR A 1049 -11.79 49.05 -6.03
N PHE A 1050 -11.02 49.16 -4.95
CA PHE A 1050 -9.98 48.19 -4.63
C PHE A 1050 -10.54 46.80 -4.32
N VAL A 1051 -11.56 46.72 -3.46
CA VAL A 1051 -12.22 45.47 -3.08
C VAL A 1051 -12.87 44.81 -4.29
N GLU A 1052 -13.56 45.60 -5.13
CA GLU A 1052 -14.23 45.10 -6.32
C GLU A 1052 -13.25 44.51 -7.35
N LYS A 1053 -12.05 45.08 -7.47
CA LYS A 1053 -11.03 44.67 -8.44
C LYS A 1053 -10.14 43.52 -7.96
N ASN A 1054 -9.74 43.53 -6.68
CA ASN A 1054 -8.65 42.67 -6.20
C ASN A 1054 -9.12 41.54 -5.26
N ILE A 1055 -10.29 41.67 -4.64
CA ILE A 1055 -10.81 40.67 -3.71
C ILE A 1055 -11.88 39.85 -4.42
N ARG A 1056 -11.60 38.54 -4.60
CA ARG A 1056 -12.51 37.63 -5.31
C ARG A 1056 -13.84 37.42 -4.57
N TRP A 1057 -13.81 37.31 -3.25
CA TRP A 1057 -14.95 36.85 -2.43
C TRP A 1057 -15.55 37.99 -1.61
N GLN A 1058 -16.15 38.94 -2.31
CA GLN A 1058 -16.65 40.18 -1.73
C GLN A 1058 -17.86 39.96 -0.81
N SER A 1059 -18.63 38.88 -1.00
CA SER A 1059 -19.79 38.55 -0.17
C SER A 1059 -19.45 38.36 1.31
N CYS A 1060 -18.22 37.99 1.63
CA CYS A 1060 -17.77 37.76 3.00
C CYS A 1060 -17.23 39.02 3.69
N LEU A 1061 -17.24 40.17 3.00
CA LEU A 1061 -16.85 41.47 3.56
C LEU A 1061 -18.08 42.24 4.01
N SER A 1062 -17.87 43.05 5.04
CA SER A 1062 -18.84 44.00 5.54
C SER A 1062 -19.30 44.97 4.44
N ASP A 1063 -20.60 45.28 4.38
CA ASP A 1063 -21.16 46.23 3.42
C ASP A 1063 -20.56 47.64 3.59
N TYR A 1064 -20.01 47.95 4.76
CA TYR A 1064 -19.27 49.19 5.04
C TYR A 1064 -18.01 49.35 4.18
N VAL A 1065 -17.30 48.26 3.88
CA VAL A 1065 -16.15 48.23 2.96
C VAL A 1065 -16.62 48.21 1.51
N ARG A 1066 -17.69 47.46 1.23
CA ARG A 1066 -18.11 47.17 -0.14
C ARG A 1066 -18.87 48.32 -0.81
N ARG A 1067 -19.86 48.91 -0.11
CA ARG A 1067 -20.89 49.74 -0.77
C ARG A 1067 -21.44 50.89 0.07
N LYS A 1068 -21.28 50.89 1.40
CA LYS A 1068 -21.91 51.88 2.27
C LYS A 1068 -21.11 53.18 2.30
N THR A 1069 -21.62 54.20 1.63
CA THR A 1069 -21.08 55.55 1.69
C THR A 1069 -21.35 56.21 3.06
N PRO A 1070 -20.46 57.07 3.57
CA PRO A 1070 -19.19 57.53 2.98
C PRO A 1070 -18.00 56.59 3.18
N PHE A 1071 -18.14 55.48 3.93
CA PHE A 1071 -17.03 54.58 4.27
C PHE A 1071 -16.38 53.90 3.05
N SER A 1072 -17.19 53.34 2.15
CA SER A 1072 -16.70 52.62 0.97
C SER A 1072 -16.00 53.53 -0.06
N THR A 1073 -16.28 54.83 -0.02
CA THR A 1073 -15.72 55.86 -0.91
C THR A 1073 -14.45 56.54 -0.38
N ILE A 1074 -13.96 56.16 0.80
CA ILE A 1074 -12.69 56.68 1.32
C ILE A 1074 -11.54 56.18 0.44
N TYR A 1075 -10.61 57.07 0.11
CA TYR A 1075 -9.41 56.73 -0.65
C TYR A 1075 -8.43 55.90 0.20
N LEU A 1076 -7.74 54.95 -0.44
CA LEU A 1076 -6.75 54.09 0.24
C LEU A 1076 -5.62 54.86 0.92
N LYS A 1077 -5.37 56.11 0.53
CA LYS A 1077 -4.40 57.00 1.21
C LYS A 1077 -4.80 57.35 2.64
N SER A 1078 -6.07 57.19 3.05
CA SER A 1078 -6.54 57.52 4.40
C SER A 1078 -7.11 56.30 5.16
N ILE A 1079 -6.87 55.09 4.64
CA ILE A 1079 -7.43 53.85 5.19
C ILE A 1079 -6.89 53.54 6.59
N ILE A 1080 -5.63 53.87 6.89
CA ILE A 1080 -5.05 53.61 8.22
C ILE A 1080 -5.61 54.56 9.27
N ASP A 1081 -5.82 55.84 8.95
CA ASP A 1081 -6.44 56.78 9.91
C ASP A 1081 -7.93 56.42 10.17
N LEU A 1082 -8.65 55.92 9.16
CA LEU A 1082 -9.98 55.34 9.35
C LEU A 1082 -9.94 54.11 10.27
N TYR A 1083 -8.98 53.22 10.06
CA TYR A 1083 -8.82 52.00 10.85
C TYR A 1083 -8.50 52.30 12.32
N GLU A 1084 -7.51 53.17 12.56
CA GLU A 1084 -7.14 53.62 13.91
C GLU A 1084 -8.29 54.31 14.64
N LEU A 1085 -9.11 55.08 13.90
CA LEU A 1085 -10.33 55.68 14.44
C LEU A 1085 -11.31 54.58 14.87
N LEU A 1086 -11.58 53.59 14.02
CA LEU A 1086 -12.48 52.48 14.34
C LEU A 1086 -12.00 51.69 15.57
N GLU A 1087 -10.70 51.41 15.68
CA GLU A 1087 -10.14 50.74 16.86
C GLU A 1087 -10.45 51.48 18.16
N GLU A 1088 -10.25 52.80 18.22
CA GLU A 1088 -10.53 53.58 19.43
C GLU A 1088 -12.00 53.46 19.87
N TYR A 1089 -12.93 53.42 18.91
CA TYR A 1089 -14.36 53.22 19.17
C TYR A 1089 -14.71 51.77 19.52
N VAL A 1090 -14.07 50.79 18.88
CA VAL A 1090 -14.21 49.37 19.24
C VAL A 1090 -13.73 49.13 20.67
N PHE A 1091 -12.65 49.78 21.10
CA PHE A 1091 -12.23 49.72 22.51
C PHE A 1091 -13.34 50.27 23.41
N ASP A 1092 -13.84 51.47 23.11
CA ASP A 1092 -14.78 52.18 23.97
C ASP A 1092 -16.14 51.50 24.08
N GLN A 1093 -16.69 51.02 22.96
CA GLN A 1093 -18.03 50.43 22.88
C GLN A 1093 -18.04 48.93 23.21
N VAL A 1094 -16.99 48.20 22.79
CA VAL A 1094 -16.96 46.74 22.85
C VAL A 1094 -16.01 46.26 23.94
N LEU A 1095 -14.70 46.49 23.80
CA LEU A 1095 -13.68 45.78 24.57
C LEU A 1095 -13.48 46.30 26.01
N ARG A 1096 -13.87 47.54 26.30
CA ARG A 1096 -13.71 48.17 27.63
C ARG A 1096 -14.31 47.34 28.77
N ASN A 1097 -15.38 46.60 28.50
CA ASN A 1097 -16.09 45.80 29.49
C ASN A 1097 -15.53 44.37 29.64
N PHE A 1098 -14.62 43.94 28.76
CA PHE A 1098 -14.06 42.59 28.73
C PHE A 1098 -12.60 42.53 29.20
N VAL A 1099 -12.04 43.62 29.71
CA VAL A 1099 -10.70 43.65 30.32
C VAL A 1099 -10.66 42.70 31.52
N LYS A 1100 -9.63 41.83 31.59
CA LYS A 1100 -9.49 40.85 32.67
C LYS A 1100 -9.55 41.55 34.03
N LYS A 1101 -10.33 41.01 34.97
CA LYS A 1101 -10.51 41.60 36.32
C LYS A 1101 -9.18 41.94 37.00
N ALA A 1102 -8.16 41.09 36.84
CA ALA A 1102 -6.82 41.26 37.40
C ALA A 1102 -6.10 42.54 36.92
N TRP A 1103 -6.51 43.13 35.80
CA TRP A 1103 -5.93 44.35 35.22
C TRP A 1103 -6.82 45.58 35.40
N CYS A 1104 -8.01 45.40 35.98
CA CYS A 1104 -8.90 46.51 36.31
C CYS A 1104 -8.33 47.33 37.47
N GLU A 1105 -8.69 48.62 37.54
CA GLU A 1105 -8.29 49.50 38.63
C GLU A 1105 -8.47 48.82 40.00
N GLU A 1106 -9.64 48.19 40.22
CA GLU A 1106 -10.04 47.49 41.44
C GLU A 1106 -9.02 46.49 42.01
N SER A 1107 -8.16 45.92 41.16
CA SER A 1107 -7.15 44.93 41.57
C SER A 1107 -5.87 45.53 42.13
N PHE A 1108 -5.69 46.86 42.02
CA PHE A 1108 -4.54 47.58 42.56
C PHE A 1108 -4.94 48.38 43.81
N PRO A 1109 -4.09 48.49 44.84
CA PRO A 1109 -4.25 49.47 45.91
C PRO A 1109 -4.36 50.91 45.36
N VAL A 1110 -5.20 51.75 45.97
CA VAL A 1110 -5.42 53.15 45.50
C VAL A 1110 -4.12 53.96 45.44
N VAL A 1111 -3.22 53.74 46.41
CA VAL A 1111 -1.90 54.40 46.47
C VAL A 1111 -1.05 54.01 45.25
N GLU A 1112 -1.04 52.73 44.90
CA GLU A 1112 -0.26 52.20 43.78
C GLU A 1112 -0.79 52.71 42.43
N ARG A 1113 -2.13 52.77 42.26
CA ARG A 1113 -2.77 53.35 41.05
C ARG A 1113 -2.32 54.78 40.81
N THR A 1114 -2.40 55.62 41.85
CA THR A 1114 -2.06 57.05 41.74
C THR A 1114 -0.59 57.23 41.46
N GLN A 1115 0.28 56.47 42.12
CA GLN A 1115 1.74 56.50 41.90
C GLN A 1115 2.10 56.09 40.47
N ILE A 1116 1.52 55.01 39.93
CA ILE A 1116 1.79 54.55 38.56
C ILE A 1116 1.34 55.60 37.54
N VAL A 1117 0.14 56.18 37.70
CA VAL A 1117 -0.38 57.21 36.79
C VAL A 1117 0.46 58.49 36.85
N GLU A 1118 0.82 58.97 38.03
CA GLU A 1118 1.65 60.17 38.18
C GLU A 1118 3.06 59.97 37.63
N ARG A 1119 3.65 58.80 37.85
CA ARG A 1119 4.96 58.42 37.31
C ARG A 1119 4.93 58.32 35.79
N PHE A 1120 3.90 57.69 35.22
CA PHE A 1120 3.72 57.67 33.77
C PHE A 1120 3.63 59.09 33.19
N ILE A 1121 2.87 59.99 33.83
CA ILE A 1121 2.71 61.37 33.35
C ILE A 1121 4.02 62.16 33.42
N SER A 1122 4.77 62.07 34.52
CA SER A 1122 6.03 62.80 34.68
C SER A 1122 7.11 62.34 33.70
N MET A 1123 7.07 61.08 33.27
CA MET A 1123 7.99 60.49 32.30
C MET A 1123 7.56 60.69 30.83
N THR A 1124 6.29 61.04 30.58
CA THR A 1124 5.72 61.23 29.24
C THR A 1124 5.38 62.70 28.97
N PHE A 1125 4.11 63.06 28.73
CA PHE A 1125 3.71 64.41 28.33
C PHE A 1125 3.87 65.48 29.40
N GLY A 1126 4.15 65.10 30.66
CA GLY A 1126 4.55 66.01 31.72
C GLY A 1126 6.04 66.38 31.71
N LYS A 1127 6.85 65.74 30.86
CA LYS A 1127 8.29 66.00 30.71
C LYS A 1127 8.54 67.27 29.90
N GLN A 1128 9.46 68.12 30.35
CA GLN A 1128 9.75 69.41 29.71
C GLN A 1128 10.29 69.27 28.27
N GLU A 1129 11.07 68.22 28.00
CA GLU A 1129 11.75 67.94 26.73
C GLU A 1129 10.99 66.95 25.83
N ILE A 1130 9.66 66.88 25.92
CA ILE A 1130 8.86 66.02 25.04
C ILE A 1130 8.51 66.69 23.70
N ALA A 1131 8.49 65.89 22.62
CA ALA A 1131 8.07 66.29 21.29
C ALA A 1131 6.66 66.92 21.28
N ALA A 1132 6.47 67.95 20.43
CA ALA A 1132 5.23 68.71 20.37
C ALA A 1132 4.01 67.84 19.98
N SER A 1133 4.21 66.83 19.14
CA SER A 1133 3.19 65.83 18.73
C SER A 1133 2.71 64.95 19.88
N LEU A 1134 3.55 64.76 20.91
CA LEU A 1134 3.28 63.92 22.08
C LEU A 1134 2.87 64.71 23.33
N ARG A 1135 2.81 66.05 23.28
CA ARG A 1135 2.31 66.87 24.41
C ARG A 1135 0.81 66.74 24.64
N ASN A 1136 0.07 66.31 23.63
CA ASN A 1136 -1.36 66.13 23.73
C ASN A 1136 -1.69 64.81 24.45
N ILE A 1137 -2.48 64.90 25.54
CA ILE A 1137 -2.96 63.72 26.29
C ILE A 1137 -3.76 62.76 25.39
N ASP A 1138 -4.40 63.27 24.33
CA ASP A 1138 -5.18 62.45 23.41
C ASP A 1138 -4.32 61.49 22.60
N SER A 1139 -3.08 61.88 22.25
CA SER A 1139 -2.12 60.99 21.58
C SER A 1139 -1.79 59.77 22.46
N TRP A 1140 -1.63 60.00 23.77
CA TRP A 1140 -1.35 58.96 24.75
C TRP A 1140 -2.55 58.05 25.04
N ILE A 1141 -3.76 58.63 25.12
CA ILE A 1141 -4.99 57.85 25.24
C ILE A 1141 -5.20 56.96 24.00
N GLY A 1142 -4.96 57.49 22.80
CA GLY A 1142 -5.08 56.75 21.55
C GLY A 1142 -4.14 55.55 21.48
N ILE A 1143 -2.83 55.74 21.75
CA ILE A 1143 -1.87 54.63 21.74
C ILE A 1143 -2.20 53.58 22.81
N LEU A 1144 -2.57 53.98 24.03
CA LEU A 1144 -2.90 53.02 25.09
C LEU A 1144 -4.14 52.19 24.73
N LYS A 1145 -5.17 52.78 24.10
CA LYS A 1145 -6.30 52.02 23.56
C LYS A 1145 -5.87 51.01 22.49
N ARG A 1146 -4.94 51.38 21.61
CA ARG A 1146 -4.40 50.48 20.59
C ARG A 1146 -3.51 49.39 21.18
N VAL A 1147 -2.74 49.66 22.23
CA VAL A 1147 -2.03 48.62 23.00
C VAL A 1147 -3.05 47.62 23.58
N MET A 1148 -4.17 48.11 24.13
CA MET A 1148 -5.22 47.24 24.66
C MET A 1148 -5.84 46.33 23.56
N ILE A 1149 -6.06 46.88 22.36
CA ILE A 1149 -6.65 46.13 21.23
C ILE A 1149 -5.64 45.20 20.57
N ARG A 1150 -4.49 45.72 20.15
CA ARG A 1150 -3.55 45.04 19.26
C ARG A 1150 -2.59 44.10 19.98
N VAL A 1151 -2.33 44.35 21.27
CA VAL A 1151 -1.36 43.57 22.08
C VAL A 1151 -2.10 42.75 23.12
N LEU A 1152 -2.87 43.39 24.01
CA LEU A 1152 -3.46 42.72 25.17
C LEU A 1152 -4.72 41.90 24.87
N SER A 1153 -5.25 41.98 23.64
CA SER A 1153 -6.34 41.10 23.18
C SER A 1153 -5.83 39.73 22.72
N ASN A 1154 -4.50 39.55 22.55
CA ASN A 1154 -3.89 38.26 22.23
C ASN A 1154 -3.67 37.43 23.51
N VAL A 1155 -4.10 36.17 23.49
CA VAL A 1155 -4.15 35.29 24.68
C VAL A 1155 -2.75 34.85 25.14
N ASN A 1156 -1.75 34.91 24.25
CA ASN A 1156 -0.39 34.36 24.48
C ASN A 1156 0.68 35.39 24.87
N VAL A 1157 0.30 36.64 25.17
CA VAL A 1157 1.27 37.70 25.49
C VAL A 1157 1.64 37.66 26.98
N ASP A 1158 2.95 37.61 27.27
CA ASP A 1158 3.46 37.81 28.63
C ASP A 1158 3.21 39.26 29.06
N THR A 1159 2.53 39.43 30.19
CA THR A 1159 2.13 40.75 30.69
C THR A 1159 3.05 41.32 31.76
N GLU A 1160 4.05 40.56 32.20
CA GLU A 1160 5.08 40.99 33.17
C GLU A 1160 6.29 41.66 32.49
N VAL A 1161 6.13 42.11 31.25
CA VAL A 1161 7.14 42.84 30.48
C VAL A 1161 6.94 44.36 30.59
N PRO A 1162 8.01 45.18 30.51
CA PRO A 1162 7.90 46.64 30.50
C PRO A 1162 7.02 47.18 29.37
N LEU A 1163 6.16 48.16 29.69
CA LEU A 1163 5.29 48.83 28.71
C LEU A 1163 6.09 49.61 27.65
N GLN A 1164 7.30 50.07 28.00
CA GLN A 1164 8.22 50.79 27.12
C GLN A 1164 8.43 50.07 25.77
N TYR A 1165 8.65 48.74 25.81
CA TYR A 1165 8.86 47.91 24.62
C TYR A 1165 7.76 48.06 23.58
N TYR A 1166 6.51 48.23 24.02
CA TYR A 1166 5.38 48.40 23.11
C TYR A 1166 5.18 49.84 22.67
N LEU A 1167 5.51 50.83 23.51
CA LEU A 1167 5.40 52.25 23.15
C LEU A 1167 6.47 52.67 22.13
N GLU A 1168 7.54 51.90 21.95
CA GLU A 1168 8.52 52.09 20.88
C GLU A 1168 8.04 51.60 19.50
N ARG A 1169 6.95 50.83 19.45
CA ARG A 1169 6.43 50.28 18.21
C ARG A 1169 5.72 51.34 17.36
N LYS A 1170 6.24 51.57 16.14
CA LYS A 1170 5.73 52.59 15.19
C LYS A 1170 4.30 52.35 14.74
N ASP A 1171 3.84 51.10 14.70
CA ASP A 1171 2.50 50.79 14.23
C ASP A 1171 1.41 51.27 15.20
N LEU A 1172 1.69 51.34 16.51
CA LEU A 1172 0.73 51.76 17.53
C LEU A 1172 0.47 53.28 17.52
N TRP A 1173 1.42 54.06 17.03
CA TRP A 1173 1.30 55.51 16.91
C TRP A 1173 0.55 55.94 15.65
N THR A 1174 -0.13 57.08 15.73
CA THR A 1174 -0.73 57.76 14.58
C THR A 1174 0.35 58.21 13.58
N GLY A 1175 0.02 58.25 12.28
CA GLY A 1175 0.99 58.51 11.20
C GLY A 1175 1.73 59.87 11.23
N ASN A 1176 1.43 60.76 12.17
CA ASN A 1176 2.11 62.03 12.39
C ASN A 1176 3.21 62.00 13.48
N VAL A 1177 3.42 60.86 14.14
CA VAL A 1177 4.48 60.67 15.15
C VAL A 1177 5.70 60.02 14.49
N THR A 1178 6.88 60.64 14.67
CA THR A 1178 8.14 60.20 14.07
C THR A 1178 9.05 59.49 15.08
N ASP A 1179 10.09 58.78 14.62
CA ASP A 1179 11.09 58.14 15.50
C ASP A 1179 11.77 59.15 16.43
N ALA A 1180 12.03 60.36 15.91
CA ALA A 1180 12.59 61.44 16.70
C ALA A 1180 11.64 61.87 17.84
N ASP A 1181 10.32 61.78 17.63
CA ASP A 1181 9.32 62.08 18.66
C ASP A 1181 9.28 60.98 19.73
N ILE A 1182 9.32 59.71 19.33
CA ILE A 1182 9.29 58.55 20.25
C ILE A 1182 10.51 58.58 21.19
N ASN A 1183 11.69 58.93 20.68
CA ASN A 1183 12.92 59.03 21.47
C ASN A 1183 12.92 60.16 22.53
N THR A 1184 11.86 60.98 22.62
CA THR A 1184 11.78 62.06 23.63
C THR A 1184 11.27 61.61 25.00
N PHE A 1185 10.74 60.38 25.12
CA PHE A 1185 10.29 59.80 26.40
C PHE A 1185 11.01 58.48 26.70
N ASP A 1186 11.05 58.11 27.98
CA ASP A 1186 11.63 56.84 28.45
C ASP A 1186 10.87 56.43 29.72
N LEU A 1187 10.21 55.27 29.70
CA LEU A 1187 9.48 54.73 30.85
C LEU A 1187 10.34 53.74 31.63
N ASP A 1188 10.23 53.82 32.95
CA ASP A 1188 10.86 52.87 33.86
C ASP A 1188 10.31 51.44 33.69
N ASP A 1189 11.20 50.44 33.76
CA ASP A 1189 10.89 49.00 33.66
C ASP A 1189 9.85 48.50 34.68
N THR A 1190 9.62 49.25 35.76
CA THR A 1190 8.57 48.96 36.75
C THR A 1190 7.14 49.24 36.23
N ILE A 1191 6.98 49.99 35.14
CA ILE A 1191 5.69 50.18 34.47
C ILE A 1191 5.50 49.04 33.46
N LEU A 1192 4.93 47.95 33.95
CA LEU A 1192 4.64 46.74 33.18
C LEU A 1192 3.39 46.85 32.29
N LEU A 1193 3.29 45.98 31.29
CA LEU A 1193 2.23 45.94 30.29
C LEU A 1193 0.83 45.76 30.92
N TYR A 1194 0.69 44.99 32.00
CA TYR A 1194 -0.62 44.86 32.66
C TYR A 1194 -1.13 46.17 33.31
N HIS A 1195 -0.27 47.17 33.53
CA HIS A 1195 -0.68 48.48 34.07
C HIS A 1195 -1.39 49.37 33.04
N THR A 1196 -1.39 49.00 31.75
CA THR A 1196 -1.91 49.80 30.63
C THR A 1196 -3.32 50.33 30.87
N PHE A 1197 -4.24 49.49 31.36
CA PHE A 1197 -5.63 49.89 31.60
C PHE A 1197 -5.79 50.88 32.76
N VAL A 1198 -5.00 50.72 33.83
CA VAL A 1198 -4.96 51.64 34.98
C VAL A 1198 -4.47 53.02 34.54
N ILE A 1199 -3.41 53.05 33.74
CA ILE A 1199 -2.85 54.29 33.19
C ILE A 1199 -3.89 54.98 32.30
N LEU A 1200 -4.48 54.24 31.35
CA LEU A 1200 -5.51 54.76 30.44
C LEU A 1200 -6.67 55.42 31.20
N ARG A 1201 -7.21 54.77 32.23
CA ARG A 1201 -8.29 55.33 33.06
C ARG A 1201 -7.85 56.57 33.84
N GLY A 1202 -6.62 56.58 34.35
CA GLY A 1202 -6.03 57.74 35.02
C GLY A 1202 -5.92 58.96 34.10
N LEU A 1203 -5.51 58.76 32.85
CA LEU A 1203 -5.43 59.82 31.84
C LEU A 1203 -6.82 60.31 31.41
N GLU A 1204 -7.79 59.41 31.21
CA GLU A 1204 -9.17 59.79 30.89
C GLU A 1204 -9.82 60.64 31.99
N LYS A 1205 -9.53 60.34 33.26
CA LYS A 1205 -10.01 61.13 34.42
C LYS A 1205 -9.39 62.53 34.43
N LYS A 1206 -8.12 62.69 34.06
CA LYS A 1206 -7.46 64.01 33.94
C LYS A 1206 -7.90 64.79 32.70
N ARG A 1207 -8.32 64.11 31.63
CA ARG A 1207 -8.86 64.73 30.41
C ARG A 1207 -10.19 65.44 30.66
N LYS A 1208 -11.03 64.93 31.57
CA LYS A 1208 -12.25 65.62 32.01
C LYS A 1208 -11.85 66.74 32.99
N PRO A 1209 -12.15 68.03 32.71
CA PRO A 1209 -11.88 69.08 33.68
C PRO A 1209 -12.67 68.80 34.96
N SER A 1210 -12.02 68.93 36.12
CA SER A 1210 -12.66 68.83 37.44
C SER A 1210 -13.88 69.75 37.51
N PRO A 1211 -15.10 69.25 37.78
CA PRO A 1211 -16.22 70.12 38.06
C PRO A 1211 -15.98 70.71 39.45
N THR A 1212 -15.71 72.01 39.51
CA THR A 1212 -15.77 72.79 40.74
C THR A 1212 -16.93 73.76 40.55
N ASP A 1213 -18.03 73.46 41.24
CA ASP A 1213 -19.20 74.26 41.64
C ASP A 1213 -19.98 75.07 40.58
N ILE A 1214 -21.32 75.07 40.77
CA ILE A 1214 -22.44 75.56 39.93
C ILE A 1214 -22.97 74.43 39.01
N ASP A 1215 -24.07 73.71 39.25
CA ASP A 1215 -25.30 74.01 39.98
C ASP A 1215 -25.86 72.76 40.72
N VAL A 1216 -26.18 72.98 41.99
CA VAL A 1216 -27.14 72.18 42.76
C VAL A 1216 -28.54 72.52 42.23
N GLU A 1217 -29.00 71.88 41.15
CA GLU A 1217 -30.44 71.94 40.78
C GLU A 1217 -30.97 70.83 39.84
N GLN A 1218 -30.36 69.64 39.76
CA GLN A 1218 -30.98 68.50 39.05
C GLN A 1218 -31.04 67.15 39.82
N GLU A 1219 -30.59 67.09 41.07
CA GLU A 1219 -30.72 65.87 41.91
C GLU A 1219 -32.01 65.79 42.76
N GLN A 1220 -32.94 66.76 42.64
CA GLN A 1220 -34.23 66.70 43.35
C GLN A 1220 -35.46 66.36 42.48
N ASN A 1221 -35.32 66.13 41.17
CA ASN A 1221 -36.48 65.90 40.30
C ASN A 1221 -36.83 64.43 39.96
N ASN A 1222 -36.09 63.44 40.47
CA ASN A 1222 -36.42 62.02 40.22
C ASN A 1222 -36.87 61.20 41.46
N GLN A 1223 -37.08 61.84 42.62
CA GLN A 1223 -37.62 61.15 43.81
C GLN A 1223 -39.13 61.39 44.09
N LYS A 1224 -39.88 61.99 43.18
CA LYS A 1224 -41.36 62.04 43.29
C LYS A 1224 -42.05 61.80 41.95
N LYS A 1225 -42.05 60.54 41.50
CA LYS A 1225 -43.11 59.97 40.66
C LYS A 1225 -43.16 58.44 40.77
N GLU A 1226 -43.05 57.95 42.00
CA GLU A 1226 -43.65 56.67 42.38
C GLU A 1226 -44.97 56.95 43.12
N LEU A 1227 -45.95 56.08 42.89
CA LEU A 1227 -47.35 56.12 43.30
C LEU A 1227 -48.30 57.04 42.49
N LYS A 1228 -48.80 56.49 41.37
CA LYS A 1228 -50.20 56.06 41.24
C LYS A 1228 -50.45 55.39 39.88
N SER A 1229 -50.90 54.13 39.95
CA SER A 1229 -51.94 53.44 39.14
C SER A 1229 -52.40 54.09 37.82
N VAL A 1230 -52.72 53.40 36.72
CA VAL A 1230 -52.98 52.00 36.34
C VAL A 1230 -53.34 52.07 34.83
N GLU A 1231 -53.14 50.98 34.06
CA GLU A 1231 -53.66 50.70 32.68
C GLU A 1231 -53.06 51.54 31.52
N THR A 1232 -52.64 51.03 30.35
CA THR A 1232 -52.80 49.75 29.64
C THR A 1232 -51.70 49.61 28.54
N SER A 1233 -51.53 48.38 28.03
CA SER A 1233 -50.83 47.94 26.79
C SER A 1233 -49.35 47.50 26.85
N THR A 1234 -49.16 46.26 27.32
CA THR A 1234 -48.43 45.13 26.69
C THR A 1234 -47.31 45.41 25.66
N ALA A 1235 -46.05 45.09 26.03
CA ALA A 1235 -45.23 44.02 25.42
C ALA A 1235 -43.93 43.82 26.22
N LYS A 1236 -43.75 42.61 26.78
CA LYS A 1236 -42.55 42.18 27.53
C LYS A 1236 -41.51 41.62 26.55
N VAL A 1237 -40.26 42.10 26.62
CA VAL A 1237 -39.08 41.39 26.10
C VAL A 1237 -38.42 40.67 27.28
N THR A 1238 -38.37 39.34 27.21
CA THR A 1238 -37.79 38.44 28.20
C THR A 1238 -36.38 38.01 27.76
N PRO A 1239 -35.46 37.75 28.69
CA PRO A 1239 -34.07 37.38 28.42
C PRO A 1239 -33.96 35.91 28.00
N TRP A 1240 -33.06 35.59 27.07
CA TRP A 1240 -32.86 34.23 26.58
C TRP A 1240 -32.03 33.40 27.56
N MET A 1241 -32.70 32.48 28.27
CA MET A 1241 -32.14 31.23 28.75
C MET A 1241 -32.99 30.06 28.23
N THR A 1242 -32.27 29.02 27.81
CA THR A 1242 -32.70 27.67 27.45
C THR A 1242 -33.84 27.09 28.30
N SER A 1243 -34.80 26.43 27.65
CA SER A 1243 -35.87 25.65 28.28
C SER A 1243 -35.34 24.35 28.92
N LYS A 1244 -35.71 24.14 30.19
CA LYS A 1244 -35.48 22.91 30.99
C LYS A 1244 -36.52 21.83 30.71
N GLY A 1245 -36.10 20.57 30.81
CA GLY A 1245 -36.94 19.41 31.05
C GLY A 1245 -36.40 18.50 32.16
N LYS A 1246 -36.94 18.69 33.38
CA LYS A 1246 -37.16 17.74 34.50
C LYS A 1246 -35.98 16.98 35.17
N ASN A 1247 -35.83 17.33 36.46
CA ASN A 1247 -35.10 16.70 37.58
C ASN A 1247 -35.69 15.32 38.00
N PRO A 1248 -34.95 14.46 38.74
CA PRO A 1248 -34.83 14.62 40.21
C PRO A 1248 -33.43 14.34 40.82
N SER A 1249 -33.11 15.14 41.85
CA SER A 1249 -32.32 14.88 43.08
C SER A 1249 -31.11 13.95 43.02
N THR A 1250 -29.94 14.30 43.55
CA THR A 1250 -29.66 14.24 45.01
C THR A 1250 -28.35 14.98 45.36
N GLN A 1251 -28.31 15.52 46.57
CA GLN A 1251 -27.23 16.24 47.26
C GLN A 1251 -25.83 15.59 47.18
N VAL A 1252 -24.76 16.40 47.08
CA VAL A 1252 -23.49 16.15 47.79
C VAL A 1252 -22.82 17.47 48.21
N LYS A 1253 -22.48 17.54 49.51
CA LYS A 1253 -21.64 18.55 50.17
C LYS A 1253 -20.15 18.24 49.97
N VAL A 1254 -19.37 19.31 49.83
CA VAL A 1254 -17.93 19.47 50.02
C VAL A 1254 -17.33 18.57 51.10
N ILE A 1255 -16.21 17.86 50.83
CA ILE A 1255 -15.05 17.68 51.76
C ILE A 1255 -13.75 17.43 50.93
N GLN A 1256 -12.69 18.19 51.25
CA GLN A 1256 -11.29 17.99 50.82
C GLN A 1256 -10.61 16.82 51.57
N ILE A 1257 -9.43 16.40 51.06
CA ILE A 1257 -8.19 16.04 51.81
C ILE A 1257 -7.59 14.66 51.42
N SER A 1258 -6.31 14.74 51.00
CA SER A 1258 -5.14 13.84 51.10
C SER A 1258 -5.27 12.31 51.26
N GLY A 1259 -4.33 11.61 50.60
CA GLY A 1259 -3.39 10.75 51.30
C GLY A 1259 -3.59 9.22 51.24
N ALA A 1260 -2.67 8.58 50.51
CA ALA A 1260 -1.98 7.32 50.82
C ALA A 1260 -2.72 5.94 50.87
N LYS A 1261 -2.12 5.03 50.09
CA LYS A 1261 -1.81 3.61 50.38
C LYS A 1261 -2.94 2.57 50.46
N ALA A 1262 -2.87 1.70 49.44
CA ALA A 1262 -2.57 0.26 49.53
C ALA A 1262 -3.71 -0.77 49.58
N LYS A 1263 -3.56 -1.70 48.60
CA LYS A 1263 -3.72 -3.17 48.65
C LYS A 1263 -5.11 -3.79 48.54
N LYS A 1264 -5.17 -4.68 47.52
CA LYS A 1264 -5.74 -6.05 47.51
C LYS A 1264 -7.28 -6.13 47.61
N ARG A 1265 -8.00 -7.07 46.97
CA ARG A 1265 -7.78 -8.17 46.02
C ARG A 1265 -9.20 -8.75 45.83
N ILE A 1266 -9.48 -9.35 44.65
CA ILE A 1266 -10.53 -10.36 44.39
C ILE A 1266 -11.96 -9.78 44.37
N ALA A 1267 -12.82 -10.02 43.38
CA ALA A 1267 -12.91 -11.10 42.39
C ALA A 1267 -12.94 -10.59 40.95
#